data_AF-A0A538GZZ8-F1
#
_entry.id   AF-A0A538GZZ8-F1
#
_cell.length_a   1.000
_cell.length_b   1.000
_cell.length_c   1.000
_cell.angle_alpha   90.00
_cell.angle_beta   90.00
_cell.angle_gamma   90.00
#
_symmetry.space_group_name_H-M   'P 1'
#
loop_
_entity.id
_entity.type
_entity.pdbx_description
1 polymer ?
#
loop_
_entity_poly.entity_id
_entity_poly.type
_entity_poly.pdbx_seq_one_letter_code
_entity_poly.pdbx_strand_id
1 'polypeptide(L)'
;MSEVETGALGPGRIEPRELEQEMRSSFLDYAMSVIVSRALPDVRDGLKPVHRRVLYGMHEAGMQPNRPYKKCARIVGDVMGSYHPHGDAAIYDTLVRMAQPFSLRYPLVDGQGNFGNLDDDPPAAMRYCVTGDARVATPAGTVRIDEIHPRLEPNSEREVALEVLDRLGRPVRASKIFHSGNHPTLRLRTREGFELTGTHNHPVLCLVDMVGVPLLLWKLLEEIQPGDRVVVSRTPRSEREELSQHERQVAFLLGAFVSEGWVSKGRAGFNNVDQSFFDDVLAAYDEVVGGPRYAYSRTIASGSTLHELDVQDLRRLRTSELADLVGVPSREKTVPERVWRGGKAFKRMFLKALFTGDGSSSLLPRKSIQISYSTYSEQLARDVQLLLLEFGVVARLCRYEKGELKVVIGNRRDARVFARNVGFLGAKQLKLERALATIPTTSRALARDHVPFVAGYIRSDCDSRWADKDWLQRHNVDRIDRWERGGTAIMERIASDEVRTVVAPLVTGEYFYAEVQSVAPAGVQPVYSLRVDSADHSFLTNGFVSHNTECRLSRMATEMLRDIDADTVDFQPNYDESRREPSVLPSRFPNLLVNGSSGIAVGMATNMPPHNLGETIGAIIELVDNPDADADRLMRHIKGPDFPTGAIVVGRSGIRDAYRTGRGRIVMRARAHIEELRGGKSAIIVSELPYGVKKGGDTGVIKKIADLVQDKVLTEIADLADHSDRSGMRIQIELKRDAVPQVALNKLFKHTPLQSTFGYNAVALVDGVPRTLSLLELVRHYLDYQREVVTRRSKYELRKAEERAHVLEGYLIALDNLDDVIALIRSAADTDEARTGLMERFSLSEIQAQAILDLRLARLTGLARKEIEGEYGDLRERIGELRGILGDPTRIDGLIREELLEVKQIYGRSDERRTEIVAAEEELELEDMIAEEDMVIAITRSGYIKRLPVTSYREQRRGGIGVMGMDLKDEDYIEHLFVASTHDYILFFTNVGKVYRLKVHELPLGSRQSKGRAIVNLLPFRQDEQVRAVVQTRDFSEAKYLVFGTKKGVVKKTELAAYNTPLKADGIIAIKMRDGDELVGVRHSSGNDDVMMVSRKGQAVRFHESDARPMGRDTAGVRGMKLRPGDEVIAINIAENDADLLVVTENGYGKRTRIDDYRRTGRGGLGVKTVRLIEERGQLVGARVVRDGYQIMLISTAGTVIRMPVDDIRRTSRATQGVSVMKLRGDDEHVSALAPVVDEDKDEPEESAPGPPED
;
A
#
# COMPACT_ATOMS: atom_id res chain seq x y z
N MET A 1 19.65 -16.43 -64.59
CA MET A 1 20.23 -17.75 -64.92
C MET A 1 21.25 -18.13 -63.86
N SER A 2 20.82 -18.92 -62.89
CA SER A 2 21.57 -20.00 -62.26
C SER A 2 20.54 -20.72 -61.40
N GLU A 3 20.18 -21.91 -61.88
CA GLU A 3 19.28 -22.84 -61.21
C GLU A 3 19.90 -23.26 -59.88
N VAL A 4 19.11 -23.20 -58.81
CA VAL A 4 19.30 -24.05 -57.63
C VAL A 4 18.08 -24.94 -57.59
N GLU A 5 18.33 -26.23 -57.77
CA GLU A 5 17.35 -27.31 -57.75
C GLU A 5 16.52 -27.28 -56.46
N THR A 6 15.20 -27.23 -56.63
CA THR A 6 14.24 -27.43 -55.55
C THR A 6 14.04 -28.93 -55.37
N GLY A 7 14.77 -29.51 -54.42
CA GLY A 7 14.46 -30.82 -53.86
C GLY A 7 13.10 -30.80 -53.16
N ALA A 8 12.27 -31.78 -53.49
CA ALA A 8 10.88 -31.92 -53.07
C ALA A 8 10.66 -31.84 -51.55
N LEU A 9 9.99 -30.77 -51.11
CA LEU A 9 9.17 -30.80 -49.89
C LEU A 9 7.92 -31.64 -50.19
N GLY A 10 7.55 -32.54 -49.28
CA GLY A 10 6.40 -33.44 -49.42
C GLY A 10 5.07 -32.70 -49.62
N PRO A 11 3.93 -33.41 -49.74
CA PRO A 11 2.63 -32.82 -50.10
C PRO A 11 2.01 -32.05 -48.91
N GLY A 12 2.72 -31.05 -48.40
CA GLY A 12 2.15 -29.97 -47.62
C GLY A 12 1.55 -28.95 -48.58
N ARG A 13 0.36 -28.45 -48.24
CA ARG A 13 -0.28 -27.32 -48.94
C ARG A 13 0.70 -26.13 -48.93
N ILE A 14 1.35 -25.87 -50.07
CA ILE A 14 2.10 -24.63 -50.27
C ILE A 14 1.07 -23.57 -50.66
N GLU A 15 0.65 -22.75 -49.71
CA GLU A 15 -0.23 -21.61 -49.96
C GLU A 15 0.62 -20.34 -50.15
N PRO A 16 0.53 -19.66 -51.31
CA PRO A 16 1.10 -18.33 -51.45
C PRO A 16 0.33 -17.35 -50.55
N ARG A 17 1.02 -16.74 -49.59
CA ARG A 17 0.49 -15.78 -48.62
C ARG A 17 1.29 -14.48 -48.70
N GLU A 18 0.60 -13.34 -48.66
CA GLU A 18 1.30 -12.06 -48.49
C GLU A 18 1.89 -11.96 -47.08
N LEU A 19 3.13 -11.45 -47.00
CA LEU A 19 3.91 -11.43 -45.76
C LEU A 19 3.21 -10.62 -44.65
N GLU A 20 2.53 -9.53 -45.02
CA GLU A 20 1.72 -8.72 -44.10
C GLU A 20 0.51 -9.49 -43.56
N GLN A 21 -0.17 -10.26 -44.42
CA GLN A 21 -1.31 -11.07 -44.04
C GLN A 21 -0.90 -12.21 -43.10
N GLU A 22 0.23 -12.86 -43.39
CA GLU A 22 0.80 -13.93 -42.56
C GLU A 22 1.29 -13.40 -41.20
N MET A 23 2.00 -12.27 -41.19
CA MET A 23 2.40 -11.63 -39.93
C MET A 23 1.19 -11.25 -39.08
N ARG A 24 0.10 -10.76 -39.69
CA ARG A 24 -1.13 -10.40 -38.98
C ARG A 24 -1.86 -11.63 -38.43
N SER A 25 -2.01 -12.70 -39.22
CA SER A 25 -2.64 -13.94 -38.75
C SER A 25 -1.81 -14.61 -37.67
N SER A 26 -0.51 -14.81 -37.90
CA SER A 26 0.40 -15.39 -36.92
C SER A 26 0.48 -14.55 -35.64
N PHE A 27 0.44 -13.22 -35.72
CA PHE A 27 0.36 -12.35 -34.53
C PHE A 27 -0.97 -12.50 -33.79
N LEU A 28 -2.11 -12.59 -34.50
CA LEU A 28 -3.42 -12.80 -33.88
C LEU A 28 -3.52 -14.19 -33.23
N ASP A 29 -3.02 -15.23 -33.89
CA ASP A 29 -3.00 -16.60 -33.36
C ASP A 29 -2.07 -16.71 -32.15
N TYR A 30 -0.91 -16.07 -32.20
CA TYR A 30 -0.02 -15.95 -31.04
C TYR A 30 -0.69 -15.15 -29.90
N ALA A 31 -1.29 -14.00 -30.19
CA ALA A 31 -1.98 -13.19 -29.20
C ALA A 31 -3.12 -13.96 -28.53
N MET A 32 -3.97 -14.64 -29.32
CA MET A 32 -5.08 -15.45 -28.83
C MET A 32 -4.60 -16.65 -28.01
N SER A 33 -3.55 -17.35 -28.47
CA SER A 33 -2.97 -18.46 -27.69
C SER A 33 -2.41 -17.96 -26.35
N VAL A 34 -1.74 -16.82 -26.30
CA VAL A 34 -1.24 -16.21 -25.06
C VAL A 34 -2.39 -15.75 -24.15
N ILE A 35 -3.44 -15.15 -24.72
CA ILE A 35 -4.63 -14.70 -23.98
C ILE A 35 -5.31 -15.89 -23.29
N VAL A 36 -5.60 -16.95 -24.04
CA VAL A 36 -6.35 -18.12 -23.56
C VAL A 36 -5.50 -18.98 -22.62
N SER A 37 -4.20 -19.15 -22.90
CA SER A 37 -3.34 -20.06 -22.12
C SER A 37 -2.69 -19.44 -20.88
N ARG A 38 -2.73 -18.10 -20.70
CA ARG A 38 -1.98 -17.44 -19.61
C ARG A 38 -2.68 -16.29 -18.91
N ALA A 39 -3.40 -15.44 -19.63
CA ALA A 39 -3.63 -14.06 -19.16
C ALA A 39 -4.99 -13.81 -18.50
N LEU A 40 -6.07 -14.41 -19.03
CA LEU A 40 -7.45 -14.16 -18.58
C LEU A 40 -8.02 -15.33 -17.77
N PRO A 41 -8.91 -15.06 -16.80
CA PRO A 41 -9.68 -16.09 -16.12
C PRO A 41 -10.80 -16.63 -17.01
N ASP A 42 -11.22 -17.87 -16.80
CA ASP A 42 -12.48 -18.40 -17.36
C ASP A 42 -13.65 -18.00 -16.47
N VAL A 43 -14.80 -17.68 -17.07
CA VAL A 43 -15.99 -17.26 -16.34
C VAL A 43 -16.53 -18.33 -15.39
N ARG A 44 -16.30 -19.62 -15.71
CA ARG A 44 -16.87 -20.78 -14.99
C ARG A 44 -16.29 -20.96 -13.59
N ASP A 45 -14.96 -20.91 -13.45
CA ASP A 45 -14.27 -21.09 -12.16
C ASP A 45 -13.48 -19.86 -11.69
N GLY A 46 -13.38 -18.82 -12.53
CA GLY A 46 -12.67 -17.59 -12.22
C GLY A 46 -11.15 -17.70 -12.14
N LEU A 47 -10.57 -18.85 -12.50
CA LEU A 47 -9.15 -19.10 -12.39
C LEU A 47 -8.44 -18.93 -13.72
N LYS A 48 -7.15 -18.55 -13.64
CA LYS A 48 -6.24 -18.63 -14.78
C LYS A 48 -5.68 -20.06 -14.87
N PRO A 49 -5.18 -20.50 -16.04
CA PRO A 49 -4.61 -21.84 -16.19
C PRO A 49 -3.55 -22.20 -15.14
N VAL A 50 -2.64 -21.28 -14.81
CA VAL A 50 -1.61 -21.52 -13.76
C VAL A 50 -2.22 -21.70 -12.36
N HIS A 51 -3.29 -20.99 -12.02
CA HIS A 51 -3.97 -21.17 -10.74
C HIS A 51 -4.59 -22.58 -10.64
N ARG A 52 -5.28 -23.04 -11.70
CA ARG A 52 -5.88 -24.39 -11.75
C ARG A 52 -4.83 -25.48 -11.58
N ARG A 53 -3.73 -25.38 -12.33
CA ARG A 53 -2.62 -26.35 -12.28
C ARG A 53 -2.01 -26.45 -10.89
N VAL A 54 -1.85 -25.32 -10.19
CA VAL A 54 -1.35 -25.33 -8.81
C VAL A 54 -2.34 -26.02 -7.86
N LEU A 55 -3.62 -25.66 -7.89
CA LEU A 55 -4.62 -26.27 -7.01
C LEU A 55 -4.81 -27.77 -7.30
N TYR A 56 -4.86 -28.15 -8.57
CA TYR A 56 -4.99 -29.55 -8.99
C TYR A 56 -3.72 -30.36 -8.64
N GLY A 57 -2.53 -29.82 -8.88
CA GLY A 57 -1.28 -30.48 -8.49
C GLY A 57 -1.17 -30.67 -6.96
N MET A 58 -1.64 -29.70 -6.17
CA MET A 58 -1.73 -29.85 -4.71
C MET A 58 -2.77 -30.90 -4.28
N HIS A 59 -3.88 -31.02 -5.01
CA HIS A 59 -4.92 -32.01 -4.78
C HIS A 59 -4.40 -33.44 -5.00
N GLU A 60 -3.78 -33.70 -6.16
CA GLU A 60 -3.22 -35.01 -6.49
C GLU A 60 -2.07 -35.42 -5.56
N ALA A 61 -1.27 -34.45 -5.10
CA ALA A 61 -0.23 -34.67 -4.11
C ALA A 61 -0.79 -34.92 -2.68
N GLY A 62 -2.11 -34.89 -2.50
CA GLY A 62 -2.78 -35.18 -1.24
C GLY A 62 -2.63 -34.08 -0.18
N MET A 63 -2.37 -32.84 -0.58
CA MET A 63 -2.07 -31.71 0.32
C MET A 63 -3.34 -31.06 0.90
N GLN A 64 -4.22 -31.89 1.43
CA GLN A 64 -5.52 -31.49 1.96
C GLN A 64 -5.39 -30.59 3.21
N PRO A 65 -6.42 -29.80 3.55
CA PRO A 65 -6.37 -28.86 4.68
C PRO A 65 -6.17 -29.51 6.06
N ASN A 66 -6.49 -30.79 6.19
CA ASN A 66 -6.28 -31.58 7.41
C ASN A 66 -4.93 -32.30 7.45
N ARG A 67 -4.09 -32.13 6.42
CA ARG A 67 -2.76 -32.74 6.33
C ARG A 67 -1.68 -31.75 6.80
N PRO A 68 -0.48 -32.25 7.16
CA PRO A 68 0.66 -31.41 7.47
C PRO A 68 1.06 -30.53 6.28
N TYR A 69 1.54 -29.32 6.56
CA TYR A 69 2.14 -28.43 5.56
C TYR A 69 3.31 -29.11 4.84
N LYS A 70 3.50 -28.75 3.56
CA LYS A 70 4.56 -29.24 2.69
C LYS A 70 5.38 -28.07 2.16
N LYS A 71 6.64 -28.30 1.84
CA LYS A 71 7.51 -27.26 1.26
C LYS A 71 6.95 -26.73 -0.06
N CYS A 72 6.93 -25.41 -0.22
CA CYS A 72 6.48 -24.76 -1.46
C CYS A 72 7.22 -25.30 -2.70
N ALA A 73 8.53 -25.57 -2.59
CA ALA A 73 9.31 -26.15 -3.68
C ALA A 73 8.85 -27.53 -4.15
N ARG A 74 8.24 -28.33 -3.27
CA ARG A 74 7.70 -29.63 -3.66
C ARG A 74 6.52 -29.42 -4.61
N ILE A 75 5.60 -28.53 -4.25
CA ILE A 75 4.43 -28.18 -5.07
C ILE A 75 4.87 -27.58 -6.40
N VAL A 76 5.78 -26.62 -6.35
CA VAL A 76 6.31 -25.98 -7.57
C VAL A 76 7.00 -27.01 -8.47
N GLY A 77 7.79 -27.92 -7.90
CA GLY A 77 8.43 -29.01 -8.65
C GLY A 77 7.43 -29.99 -9.27
N ASP A 78 6.42 -30.43 -8.51
CA ASP A 78 5.39 -31.35 -8.98
C ASP A 78 4.56 -30.73 -10.11
N VAL A 79 4.18 -29.45 -9.98
CA VAL A 79 3.41 -28.71 -10.99
C VAL A 79 4.27 -28.39 -12.22
N MET A 80 5.53 -28.00 -12.04
CA MET A 80 6.46 -27.76 -13.15
C MET A 80 6.73 -29.03 -13.95
N GLY A 81 6.98 -30.15 -13.27
CA GLY A 81 7.28 -31.43 -13.92
C GLY A 81 6.08 -32.11 -14.57
N SER A 82 4.86 -31.77 -14.15
CA SER A 82 3.64 -32.47 -14.58
C SER A 82 2.68 -31.61 -15.43
N TYR A 83 2.62 -30.29 -15.21
CA TYR A 83 1.51 -29.46 -15.72
C TYR A 83 1.94 -28.13 -16.34
N HIS A 84 3.08 -27.54 -15.93
CA HIS A 84 3.43 -26.18 -16.31
C HIS A 84 4.72 -26.11 -17.15
N PRO A 85 4.65 -25.71 -18.43
CA PRO A 85 5.80 -25.72 -19.36
C PRO A 85 6.78 -24.55 -19.18
N HIS A 86 6.64 -23.75 -18.11
CA HIS A 86 7.42 -22.53 -17.88
C HIS A 86 8.12 -22.57 -16.52
N GLY A 87 9.00 -21.59 -16.28
CA GLY A 87 9.86 -21.53 -15.09
C GLY A 87 9.09 -21.55 -13.77
N ASP A 88 9.78 -22.06 -12.75
CA ASP A 88 9.34 -22.17 -11.37
C ASP A 88 8.83 -20.85 -10.75
N ALA A 89 9.42 -19.71 -11.12
CA ALA A 89 9.04 -18.39 -10.63
C ALA A 89 7.56 -18.06 -10.82
N ALA A 90 6.98 -18.35 -12.00
CA ALA A 90 5.57 -18.02 -12.29
C ALA A 90 4.60 -18.85 -11.45
N ILE A 91 4.96 -20.11 -11.18
CA ILE A 91 4.19 -21.02 -10.33
C ILE A 91 4.31 -20.56 -8.88
N TYR A 92 5.51 -20.14 -8.46
CA TYR A 92 5.74 -19.69 -7.09
C TYR A 92 5.03 -18.38 -6.78
N ASP A 93 5.11 -17.38 -7.65
CA ASP A 93 4.39 -16.11 -7.49
C ASP A 93 2.88 -16.32 -7.40
N THR A 94 2.36 -17.25 -8.20
CA THR A 94 0.95 -17.67 -8.15
C THR A 94 0.61 -18.28 -6.80
N LEU A 95 1.41 -19.25 -6.33
CA LEU A 95 1.23 -19.91 -5.04
C LEU A 95 1.26 -18.90 -3.89
N VAL A 96 2.21 -17.95 -3.93
CA VAL A 96 2.35 -16.90 -2.92
C VAL A 96 1.12 -16.01 -2.88
N ARG A 97 0.68 -15.49 -4.03
CA ARG A 97 -0.51 -14.63 -4.09
C ARG A 97 -1.76 -15.33 -3.58
N MET A 98 -1.90 -16.63 -3.86
CA MET A 98 -3.03 -17.42 -3.35
C MET A 98 -3.00 -17.66 -1.83
N ALA A 99 -1.85 -17.44 -1.19
CA ALA A 99 -1.66 -17.54 0.25
C ALA A 99 -1.73 -16.19 0.99
N GLN A 100 -1.67 -15.06 0.27
CA GLN A 100 -1.62 -13.72 0.86
C GLN A 100 -3.03 -13.20 1.22
N PRO A 101 -3.32 -12.94 2.51
CA PRO A 101 -4.65 -12.48 2.97
C PRO A 101 -4.96 -11.02 2.61
N PHE A 102 -3.97 -10.25 2.15
CA PHE A 102 -4.12 -8.90 1.63
C PHE A 102 -4.25 -8.85 0.10
N SER A 103 -3.96 -9.95 -0.60
CA SER A 103 -4.10 -10.09 -2.05
C SER A 103 -5.42 -10.75 -2.42
N LEU A 104 -5.79 -11.83 -1.74
CA LEU A 104 -7.09 -12.48 -1.90
C LEU A 104 -7.93 -12.33 -0.64
N ARG A 105 -9.22 -12.04 -0.81
CA ARG A 105 -10.16 -11.98 0.33
C ARG A 105 -10.38 -13.37 0.95
N TYR A 106 -10.40 -14.41 0.11
CA TYR A 106 -10.47 -15.81 0.52
C TYR A 106 -9.28 -16.59 -0.05
N PRO A 107 -8.17 -16.72 0.70
CA PRO A 107 -7.00 -17.47 0.29
C PRO A 107 -7.34 -18.91 -0.10
N LEU A 108 -6.83 -19.35 -1.25
CA LEU A 108 -6.98 -20.73 -1.74
C LEU A 108 -5.79 -21.62 -1.30
N VAL A 109 -4.71 -21.01 -0.86
CA VAL A 109 -3.56 -21.68 -0.27
C VAL A 109 -3.42 -21.25 1.18
N ASP A 110 -3.23 -22.21 2.07
CA ASP A 110 -2.90 -21.98 3.47
C ASP A 110 -1.38 -22.04 3.60
N GLY A 111 -0.76 -20.88 3.79
CA GLY A 111 0.69 -20.70 3.91
C GLY A 111 1.16 -20.68 5.36
N GLN A 112 2.26 -21.37 5.65
CA GLN A 112 3.01 -21.29 6.89
C GLN A 112 4.43 -20.76 6.63
N GLY A 113 4.77 -19.61 7.22
CA GLY A 113 6.04 -18.90 7.01
C GLY A 113 5.82 -17.52 6.38
N ASN A 114 6.88 -16.92 5.84
CA ASN A 114 6.80 -15.59 5.22
C ASN A 114 6.33 -15.67 3.74
N PHE A 115 5.08 -15.30 3.48
CA PHE A 115 4.49 -15.15 2.14
C PHE A 115 4.45 -13.68 1.68
N GLY A 116 5.24 -12.82 2.31
CA GLY A 116 5.29 -11.38 2.11
C GLY A 116 4.27 -10.62 2.95
N ASN A 117 4.43 -9.30 3.04
CA ASN A 117 3.53 -8.41 3.78
C ASN A 117 3.19 -7.13 2.99
N LEU A 118 2.36 -6.25 3.58
CA LEU A 118 2.02 -4.93 3.03
C LEU A 118 3.18 -3.91 3.06
N ASP A 119 4.27 -4.24 3.76
CA ASP A 119 5.43 -3.38 4.04
C ASP A 119 6.59 -3.64 3.07
N ASP A 120 6.33 -4.38 1.99
CA ASP A 120 7.28 -4.72 0.93
C ASP A 120 8.35 -5.76 1.33
N ASP A 121 8.13 -6.53 2.41
CA ASP A 121 8.90 -7.75 2.61
C ASP A 121 8.51 -8.77 1.54
N PRO A 122 9.45 -9.20 0.68
CA PRO A 122 9.14 -10.21 -0.33
C PRO A 122 8.80 -11.55 0.34
N PRO A 123 8.01 -12.41 -0.33
CA PRO A 123 7.85 -13.79 0.12
C PRO A 123 9.22 -14.47 0.19
N ALA A 124 9.44 -15.25 1.24
CA ALA A 124 10.63 -16.08 1.32
C ALA A 124 10.59 -17.12 0.17
N ALA A 125 11.66 -17.33 -0.60
CA ALA A 125 11.76 -18.33 -1.67
C ALA A 125 11.31 -19.77 -1.28
N MET A 126 10.98 -20.54 -2.30
CA MET A 126 10.30 -21.83 -2.16
C MET A 126 11.17 -23.01 -1.69
N ARG A 127 12.48 -22.99 -1.99
CA ARG A 127 13.44 -24.09 -1.76
C ARG A 127 14.66 -23.50 -1.08
N TYR A 128 14.94 -23.89 0.16
CA TYR A 128 16.13 -23.39 0.84
C TYR A 128 16.92 -24.53 1.41
N CYS A 129 18.15 -24.63 0.93
CA CYS A 129 19.01 -25.73 1.34
C CYS A 129 20.46 -25.23 1.47
N VAL A 130 21.07 -25.51 2.62
CA VAL A 130 22.51 -25.35 2.87
C VAL A 130 23.21 -26.69 2.67
N THR A 131 24.51 -26.70 2.39
CA THR A 131 25.27 -27.95 2.25
C THR A 131 25.38 -28.70 3.57
N GLY A 132 25.64 -30.02 3.53
CA GLY A 132 25.68 -30.87 4.73
C GLY A 132 26.70 -30.46 5.78
N ASP A 133 27.81 -29.83 5.38
CA ASP A 133 28.85 -29.30 6.27
C ASP A 133 28.43 -28.03 7.03
N ALA A 134 27.27 -27.44 6.70
CA ALA A 134 26.76 -26.27 7.40
C ALA A 134 26.49 -26.57 8.89
N ARG A 135 27.09 -25.76 9.75
CA ARG A 135 27.05 -25.87 11.21
C ARG A 135 25.87 -25.10 11.77
N VAL A 136 24.85 -25.82 12.25
CA VAL A 136 23.66 -25.28 12.92
C VAL A 136 23.98 -24.97 14.37
N ALA A 137 23.69 -23.74 14.80
CA ALA A 137 23.88 -23.35 16.19
C ALA A 137 22.73 -23.85 17.08
N THR A 138 23.09 -24.51 18.19
CA THR A 138 22.14 -24.95 19.23
C THR A 138 22.53 -24.34 20.58
N PRO A 139 21.62 -24.34 21.59
CA PRO A 139 21.96 -23.91 22.94
C PRO A 139 23.09 -24.74 23.59
N ALA A 140 23.16 -26.04 23.28
CA ALA A 140 24.12 -26.97 23.88
C ALA A 140 25.45 -27.07 23.13
N GLY A 141 25.52 -26.64 21.87
CA GLY A 141 26.70 -26.82 21.04
C GLY A 141 26.43 -26.45 19.58
N THR A 142 27.24 -26.96 18.67
CA THR A 142 27.09 -26.71 17.24
C THR A 142 27.18 -28.05 16.52
N VAL A 143 26.20 -28.33 15.68
CA VAL A 143 26.06 -29.63 15.00
C VAL A 143 26.01 -29.39 13.51
N ARG A 144 26.61 -30.28 12.72
CA ARG A 144 26.44 -30.24 11.26
C ARG A 144 25.02 -30.63 10.90
N ILE A 145 24.45 -29.98 9.89
CA ILE A 145 23.06 -30.23 9.52
C ILE A 145 22.82 -31.66 9.03
N ASP A 146 23.82 -32.29 8.38
CA ASP A 146 23.74 -33.68 7.93
C ASP A 146 23.87 -34.71 9.06
N GLU A 147 24.43 -34.33 10.21
CA GLU A 147 24.58 -35.18 11.39
C GLU A 147 23.37 -35.12 12.35
N ILE A 148 22.45 -34.16 12.16
CA ILE A 148 21.28 -33.99 13.05
C ILE A 148 20.43 -35.26 13.10
N HIS A 149 20.32 -35.99 11.98
CA HIS A 149 19.65 -37.28 11.94
C HIS A 149 20.50 -38.30 11.17
N PRO A 150 20.93 -39.41 11.81
CA PRO A 150 21.70 -40.43 11.12
C PRO A 150 20.84 -41.12 10.05
N ARG A 151 21.36 -41.23 8.81
CA ARG A 151 20.71 -41.90 7.66
C ARG A 151 19.42 -41.23 7.15
N LEU A 152 19.54 -39.96 6.75
CA LEU A 152 18.48 -39.25 6.04
C LEU A 152 18.61 -39.53 4.53
N GLU A 153 17.64 -40.23 3.94
CA GLU A 153 17.68 -40.54 2.50
C GLU A 153 17.48 -39.29 1.63
N PRO A 154 18.06 -39.22 0.41
CA PRO A 154 17.80 -38.13 -0.52
C PRO A 154 16.31 -37.94 -0.82
N ASN A 155 15.86 -36.68 -0.85
CA ASN A 155 14.47 -36.26 -1.06
C ASN A 155 13.51 -36.73 0.06
N SER A 156 13.98 -36.78 1.31
CA SER A 156 13.17 -37.20 2.46
C SER A 156 13.08 -36.12 3.56
N GLU A 157 12.08 -36.27 4.44
CA GLU A 157 11.89 -35.45 5.64
C GLU A 157 11.71 -36.35 6.87
N ARG A 158 12.23 -35.92 8.02
CA ARG A 158 12.04 -36.60 9.32
C ARG A 158 11.70 -35.58 10.40
N GLU A 159 10.94 -36.01 11.39
CA GLU A 159 10.70 -35.22 12.60
C GLU A 159 11.96 -35.18 13.44
N VAL A 160 12.22 -34.01 14.04
CA VAL A 160 13.30 -33.80 15.00
C VAL A 160 12.76 -33.01 16.18
N ALA A 161 13.37 -33.18 17.35
CA ALA A 161 13.09 -32.37 18.54
C ALA A 161 14.41 -31.72 18.99
N LEU A 162 14.92 -30.80 18.18
CA LEU A 162 16.20 -30.13 18.41
C LEU A 162 15.97 -28.66 18.72
N GLU A 163 16.55 -28.11 19.78
CA GLU A 163 16.59 -26.65 19.95
C GLU A 163 17.71 -26.04 19.10
N VAL A 164 17.37 -25.06 18.27
CA VAL A 164 18.32 -24.26 17.47
C VAL A 164 18.25 -22.80 17.90
N LEU A 165 19.25 -21.99 17.53
CA LEU A 165 19.24 -20.55 17.82
C LEU A 165 18.66 -19.77 16.63
N ASP A 166 17.69 -18.90 16.90
CA ASP A 166 17.12 -17.97 15.92
C ASP A 166 18.07 -16.80 15.59
N ARG A 167 17.64 -15.88 14.71
CA ARG A 167 18.46 -14.71 14.34
C ARG A 167 18.90 -13.84 15.52
N LEU A 168 18.11 -13.80 16.60
CA LEU A 168 18.42 -13.05 17.82
C LEU A 168 19.20 -13.90 18.85
N GLY A 169 19.60 -15.12 18.48
CA GLY A 169 20.31 -16.03 19.37
C GLY A 169 19.42 -16.69 20.43
N ARG A 170 18.09 -16.63 20.27
CA ARG A 170 17.14 -17.24 21.22
C ARG A 170 16.92 -18.71 20.87
N PRO A 171 16.81 -19.61 21.88
CA PRO A 171 16.44 -21.00 21.66
C PRO A 171 15.03 -21.12 21.08
N VAL A 172 14.91 -21.83 19.96
CA VAL A 172 13.66 -22.13 19.27
C VAL A 172 13.64 -23.59 18.85
N ARG A 173 12.46 -24.22 18.84
CA ARG A 173 12.33 -25.64 18.50
C ARG A 173 12.44 -25.84 17.00
N ALA A 174 13.33 -26.71 16.54
CA ALA A 174 13.27 -27.31 15.22
C ALA A 174 12.44 -28.60 15.29
N SER A 175 11.41 -28.69 14.45
CA SER A 175 10.43 -29.79 14.44
C SER A 175 10.63 -30.79 13.30
N LYS A 176 11.33 -30.41 12.23
CA LYS A 176 11.68 -31.31 11.11
C LYS A 176 13.04 -31.00 10.49
N ILE A 177 13.66 -32.02 9.92
CA ILE A 177 14.83 -31.93 9.04
C ILE A 177 14.49 -32.45 7.64
N PHE A 178 15.08 -31.81 6.62
CA PHE A 178 14.88 -32.16 5.21
C PHE A 178 16.21 -32.46 4.54
N HIS A 179 16.28 -33.54 3.76
CA HIS A 179 17.34 -33.81 2.79
C HIS A 179 16.78 -33.60 1.38
N SER A 180 17.11 -32.50 0.72
CA SER A 180 16.51 -32.13 -0.57
C SER A 180 17.18 -32.76 -1.79
N GLY A 181 18.20 -33.60 -1.58
CA GLY A 181 18.92 -34.25 -2.68
C GLY A 181 20.07 -33.38 -3.18
N ASN A 182 20.56 -33.68 -4.38
CA ASN A 182 21.71 -33.01 -4.98
C ASN A 182 21.28 -31.79 -5.81
N HIS A 183 21.80 -30.60 -5.51
CA HIS A 183 21.45 -29.35 -6.21
C HIS A 183 22.70 -28.54 -6.58
N PRO A 184 22.68 -27.75 -7.67
CA PRO A 184 23.71 -26.74 -7.94
C PRO A 184 23.79 -25.69 -6.82
N THR A 185 24.99 -25.46 -6.30
CA THR A 185 25.22 -24.57 -5.16
C THR A 185 26.14 -23.39 -5.50
N LEU A 186 25.99 -22.30 -4.75
CA LEU A 186 26.86 -21.15 -4.72
C LEU A 186 27.55 -21.08 -3.34
N ARG A 187 28.82 -20.68 -3.34
CA ARG A 187 29.60 -20.37 -2.14
C ARG A 187 29.80 -18.87 -2.02
N LEU A 188 29.26 -18.31 -0.95
CA LEU A 188 29.48 -16.94 -0.52
C LEU A 188 30.71 -16.89 0.39
N ARG A 189 31.61 -15.93 0.15
CA ARG A 189 32.78 -15.63 0.99
C ARG A 189 32.84 -14.15 1.32
N THR A 190 33.05 -13.82 2.59
CA THR A 190 33.23 -12.45 3.09
C THR A 190 34.70 -12.06 3.13
N ARG A 191 35.01 -10.74 3.23
CA ARG A 191 36.38 -10.22 3.33
C ARG A 191 37.14 -10.71 4.57
N GLU A 192 36.42 -11.02 5.64
CA GLU A 192 36.97 -11.54 6.89
C GLU A 192 37.29 -13.05 6.79
N GLY A 193 36.64 -13.77 5.89
CA GLY A 193 36.85 -15.21 5.67
C GLY A 193 35.66 -16.11 6.03
N PHE A 194 34.53 -15.55 6.51
CA PHE A 194 33.30 -16.32 6.74
C PHE A 194 32.70 -16.82 5.41
N GLU A 195 32.19 -18.05 5.43
CA GLU A 195 31.66 -18.73 4.25
C GLU A 195 30.31 -19.41 4.51
N LEU A 196 29.45 -19.38 3.50
CA LEU A 196 28.20 -20.11 3.44
C LEU A 196 28.06 -20.73 2.05
N THR A 197 27.70 -22.02 1.98
CA THR A 197 27.40 -22.69 0.72
C THR A 197 25.95 -23.17 0.74
N GLY A 198 25.20 -22.82 -0.31
CA GLY A 198 23.77 -23.15 -0.41
C GLY A 198 23.28 -23.09 -1.85
N THR A 199 22.00 -23.39 -2.07
CA THR A 199 21.37 -23.28 -3.40
C THR A 199 21.30 -21.81 -3.86
N HIS A 200 21.15 -21.58 -5.16
CA HIS A 200 21.10 -20.24 -5.77
C HIS A 200 20.04 -19.33 -5.11
N ASN A 201 18.91 -19.91 -4.76
CA ASN A 201 17.79 -19.26 -4.10
C ASN A 201 17.85 -19.30 -2.55
N HIS A 202 18.98 -19.66 -1.94
CA HIS A 202 19.12 -19.60 -0.48
C HIS A 202 19.19 -18.12 -0.01
N PRO A 203 18.38 -17.69 0.96
CA PRO A 203 18.29 -16.30 1.37
C PRO A 203 19.34 -16.04 2.44
N VAL A 204 20.05 -14.94 2.32
CA VAL A 204 20.98 -14.45 3.33
C VAL A 204 20.54 -13.07 3.75
N LEU A 205 20.51 -12.83 5.06
CA LEU A 205 20.15 -11.53 5.61
C LEU A 205 21.25 -10.52 5.29
N CYS A 206 20.88 -9.41 4.65
CA CYS A 206 21.77 -8.36 4.21
C CYS A 206 21.36 -7.01 4.82
N LEU A 207 22.34 -6.18 5.12
CA LEU A 207 22.11 -4.77 5.41
C LEU A 207 22.19 -4.00 4.09
N VAL A 208 21.09 -3.38 3.70
CA VAL A 208 20.99 -2.58 2.48
C VAL A 208 20.70 -1.13 2.81
N ASP A 209 21.09 -0.25 1.90
CA ASP A 209 20.73 1.16 1.93
C ASP A 209 19.54 1.38 0.98
N MET A 210 18.37 1.63 1.55
CA MET A 210 17.14 1.94 0.80
C MET A 210 16.89 3.45 0.88
N VAL A 211 17.41 4.19 -0.09
CA VAL A 211 17.26 5.66 -0.19
C VAL A 211 17.72 6.39 1.08
N GLY A 212 18.88 5.99 1.60
CA GLY A 212 19.48 6.57 2.80
C GLY A 212 19.05 5.88 4.11
N VAL A 213 18.12 4.92 4.07
CA VAL A 213 17.65 4.18 5.24
C VAL A 213 18.34 2.80 5.32
N PRO A 214 19.09 2.50 6.39
CA PRO A 214 19.69 1.19 6.61
C PRO A 214 18.62 0.18 7.02
N LEU A 215 18.36 -0.83 6.18
CA LEU A 215 17.38 -1.88 6.47
C LEU A 215 17.99 -3.27 6.35
N LEU A 216 17.51 -4.19 7.19
CA LEU A 216 17.83 -5.62 7.08
C LEU A 216 16.85 -6.26 6.10
N LEU A 217 17.33 -6.61 4.90
CA LEU A 217 16.55 -7.30 3.88
C LEU A 217 17.15 -8.66 3.52
N TRP A 218 16.30 -9.59 3.13
CA TRP A 218 16.74 -10.88 2.62
C TRP A 218 17.10 -10.75 1.14
N LYS A 219 18.30 -11.22 0.76
CA LYS A 219 18.70 -11.38 -0.64
C LYS A 219 19.00 -12.86 -0.93
N LEU A 220 18.68 -13.33 -2.12
CA LEU A 220 19.05 -14.68 -2.56
C LEU A 220 20.56 -14.77 -2.81
N LEU A 221 21.17 -15.94 -2.61
CA LEU A 221 22.60 -16.15 -2.87
C LEU A 221 23.00 -15.75 -4.29
N GLU A 222 22.13 -15.94 -5.28
CA GLU A 222 22.37 -15.54 -6.67
C GLU A 222 22.27 -14.02 -6.93
N GLU A 223 21.57 -13.28 -6.07
CA GLU A 223 21.41 -11.82 -6.16
C GLU A 223 22.53 -11.06 -5.43
N ILE A 224 23.30 -11.77 -4.60
CA ILE A 224 24.37 -11.19 -3.81
C ILE A 224 25.59 -10.95 -4.68
N GLN A 225 26.11 -9.74 -4.62
CA GLN A 225 27.27 -9.31 -5.38
C GLN A 225 28.43 -8.94 -4.44
N PRO A 226 29.69 -9.00 -4.93
CA PRO A 226 30.82 -8.45 -4.21
C PRO A 226 30.58 -6.99 -3.81
N GLY A 227 30.79 -6.66 -2.53
CA GLY A 227 30.53 -5.33 -1.96
C GLY A 227 29.25 -5.25 -1.11
N ASP A 228 28.30 -6.18 -1.29
CA ASP A 228 27.11 -6.27 -0.45
C ASP A 228 27.47 -6.51 1.02
N ARG A 229 26.58 -6.13 1.95
CA ARG A 229 26.77 -6.29 3.40
C ARG A 229 25.90 -7.41 3.93
N VAL A 230 26.49 -8.55 4.22
CA VAL A 230 25.79 -9.70 4.82
C VAL A 230 25.88 -9.67 6.34
N VAL A 231 24.83 -10.15 6.99
CA VAL A 231 24.74 -10.24 8.44
C VAL A 231 25.37 -11.53 8.93
N VAL A 232 26.37 -11.39 9.80
CA VAL A 232 26.98 -12.48 10.54
C VAL A 232 26.64 -12.29 12.02
N SER A 233 25.91 -13.24 12.61
CA SER A 233 25.58 -13.24 14.02
C SER A 233 26.83 -13.51 14.86
N ARG A 234 27.08 -12.62 15.82
CA ARG A 234 28.10 -12.75 16.86
C ARG A 234 27.48 -12.68 18.26
N THR A 235 26.19 -13.00 18.36
CA THR A 235 25.47 -13.02 19.64
C THR A 235 26.13 -14.05 20.55
N PRO A 236 26.67 -13.63 21.72
CA PRO A 236 27.31 -14.57 22.63
C PRO A 236 26.29 -15.57 23.17
N ARG A 237 26.64 -16.86 23.18
CA ARG A 237 25.74 -17.88 23.73
C ARG A 237 25.59 -17.75 25.25
N SER A 238 24.42 -18.12 25.77
CA SER A 238 24.21 -18.26 27.22
C SER A 238 25.05 -19.42 27.76
N GLU A 239 25.77 -19.19 28.85
CA GLU A 239 26.53 -20.24 29.54
C GLU A 239 25.56 -21.01 30.47
N ARG A 240 25.21 -22.25 30.12
CA ARG A 240 24.24 -23.05 30.89
C ARG A 240 24.88 -24.04 31.87
N GLU A 241 26.16 -24.38 31.73
CA GLU A 241 26.77 -25.52 32.43
C GLU A 241 28.20 -25.23 32.91
N GLU A 242 28.52 -25.67 34.14
CA GLU A 242 29.88 -25.76 34.65
C GLU A 242 30.52 -27.08 34.18
N LEU A 243 31.78 -27.01 33.74
CA LEU A 243 32.52 -28.22 33.35
C LEU A 243 32.89 -29.04 34.58
N SER A 244 32.69 -30.35 34.51
CA SER A 244 33.35 -31.27 35.42
C SER A 244 34.88 -31.14 35.33
N GLN A 245 35.59 -31.56 36.38
CA GLN A 245 37.05 -31.54 36.38
C GLN A 245 37.62 -32.33 35.20
N HIS A 246 37.08 -33.51 34.92
CA HIS A 246 37.50 -34.34 33.80
C HIS A 246 37.25 -33.64 32.44
N GLU A 247 36.07 -33.09 32.19
CA GLU A 247 35.78 -32.38 30.94
C GLU A 247 36.67 -31.15 30.73
N ARG A 248 36.99 -30.44 31.81
CA ARG A 248 37.95 -29.34 31.77
C ARG A 248 39.33 -29.82 31.33
N GLN A 249 39.80 -30.94 31.88
CA GLN A 249 41.09 -31.54 31.50
C GLN A 249 41.07 -32.02 30.04
N VAL A 250 39.98 -32.66 29.59
CA VAL A 250 39.82 -33.08 28.19
C VAL A 250 39.88 -31.87 27.26
N ALA A 251 39.09 -30.83 27.50
CA ALA A 251 39.06 -29.63 26.65
C ALA A 251 40.43 -28.94 26.59
N PHE A 252 41.09 -28.81 27.75
CA PHE A 252 42.44 -28.25 27.85
C PHE A 252 43.46 -29.09 27.06
N LEU A 253 43.46 -30.41 27.26
CA LEU A 253 44.40 -31.33 26.62
C LEU A 253 44.23 -31.35 25.10
N LEU A 254 42.98 -31.35 24.61
CA LEU A 254 42.68 -31.21 23.18
C LEU A 254 43.23 -29.91 22.60
N GLY A 255 43.04 -28.79 23.29
CA GLY A 255 43.56 -27.49 22.84
C GLY A 255 45.08 -27.47 22.76
N ALA A 256 45.76 -28.00 23.78
CA ALA A 256 47.22 -28.09 23.83
C ALA A 256 47.80 -29.02 22.75
N PHE A 257 47.18 -30.18 22.51
CA PHE A 257 47.63 -31.11 21.48
C PHE A 257 47.35 -30.60 20.06
N VAL A 258 46.24 -29.88 19.85
CA VAL A 258 45.95 -29.28 18.54
C VAL A 258 46.94 -28.17 18.22
N SER A 259 47.39 -27.38 19.20
CA SER A 259 48.45 -26.38 18.99
C SER A 259 49.82 -27.03 18.77
N GLU A 260 50.52 -27.36 19.86
CA GLU A 260 51.95 -27.72 19.84
C GLU A 260 52.19 -29.23 19.97
N GLY A 261 51.12 -30.01 20.18
CA GLY A 261 51.21 -31.45 20.19
C GLY A 261 51.20 -32.08 18.79
N TRP A 262 51.66 -33.32 18.75
CA TRP A 262 51.63 -34.17 17.56
C TRP A 262 51.31 -35.60 17.95
N VAL A 263 50.54 -36.29 17.11
CA VAL A 263 50.17 -37.69 17.31
C VAL A 263 50.37 -38.41 15.98
N SER A 264 51.48 -39.13 15.86
CA SER A 264 51.74 -39.99 14.70
C SER A 264 51.00 -41.32 14.85
N LYS A 265 51.12 -42.22 13.86
CA LYS A 265 50.52 -43.57 13.97
C LYS A 265 51.10 -44.41 15.12
N GLY A 266 52.33 -44.14 15.59
CA GLY A 266 53.02 -44.98 16.59
C GLY A 266 53.58 -44.26 17.81
N ARG A 267 53.63 -42.93 17.82
CA ARG A 267 54.21 -42.10 18.88
C ARG A 267 53.47 -40.76 18.97
N ALA A 268 53.41 -40.15 20.14
CA ALA A 268 52.85 -38.83 20.33
C ALA A 268 53.76 -38.00 21.23
N GLY A 269 53.64 -36.68 21.14
CA GLY A 269 54.40 -35.80 22.01
C GLY A 269 53.87 -34.39 22.03
N PHE A 270 54.37 -33.62 23.00
CA PHE A 270 54.04 -32.23 23.21
C PHE A 270 55.28 -31.51 23.76
N ASN A 271 55.62 -30.36 23.17
CA ASN A 271 56.83 -29.63 23.54
C ASN A 271 56.50 -28.16 23.79
N ASN A 272 56.95 -27.59 24.91
CA ASN A 272 56.75 -26.17 25.21
C ASN A 272 57.90 -25.61 26.06
N VAL A 273 58.15 -24.30 25.96
CA VAL A 273 59.20 -23.57 26.71
C VAL A 273 58.71 -22.98 28.04
N ASP A 274 57.41 -22.95 28.27
CA ASP A 274 56.76 -22.55 29.52
C ASP A 274 56.53 -23.78 30.39
N GLN A 275 57.33 -23.91 31.46
CA GLN A 275 57.25 -25.01 32.41
C GLN A 275 55.86 -25.15 33.03
N SER A 276 55.18 -24.04 33.37
CA SER A 276 53.88 -24.11 34.04
C SER A 276 52.82 -24.71 33.13
N PHE A 277 52.79 -24.29 31.86
CA PHE A 277 51.85 -24.83 30.88
C PHE A 277 52.18 -26.29 30.55
N PHE A 278 53.47 -26.65 30.49
CA PHE A 278 53.90 -28.03 30.30
C PHE A 278 53.46 -28.95 31.45
N ASP A 279 53.62 -28.52 32.70
CA ASP A 279 53.21 -29.27 33.88
C ASP A 279 51.69 -29.49 33.92
N ASP A 280 50.91 -28.46 33.56
CA ASP A 280 49.46 -28.58 33.41
C ASP A 280 49.08 -29.62 32.34
N VAL A 281 49.79 -29.65 31.19
CA VAL A 281 49.59 -30.66 30.13
C VAL A 281 49.93 -32.06 30.62
N LEU A 282 51.01 -32.24 31.40
CA LEU A 282 51.34 -33.53 31.98
C LEU A 282 50.26 -34.03 32.93
N ALA A 283 49.77 -33.17 33.82
CA ALA A 283 48.70 -33.50 34.75
C ALA A 283 47.39 -33.86 34.01
N ALA A 284 47.04 -33.09 32.98
CA ALA A 284 45.87 -33.36 32.14
C ALA A 284 46.02 -34.67 31.36
N TYR A 285 47.22 -34.97 30.85
CA TYR A 285 47.51 -36.21 30.16
C TYR A 285 47.35 -37.42 31.09
N ASP A 286 47.89 -37.34 32.30
CA ASP A 286 47.80 -38.43 33.29
C ASP A 286 46.34 -38.73 33.69
N GLU A 287 45.52 -37.69 33.80
CA GLU A 287 44.10 -37.81 34.14
C GLU A 287 43.23 -38.34 32.98
N VAL A 288 43.45 -37.83 31.76
CA VAL A 288 42.57 -38.10 30.60
C VAL A 288 42.99 -39.34 29.82
N VAL A 289 44.29 -39.56 29.66
CA VAL A 289 44.85 -40.66 28.86
C VAL A 289 45.47 -41.72 29.77
N GLY A 290 46.29 -41.28 30.72
CA GLY A 290 47.10 -42.13 31.57
C GLY A 290 48.11 -43.00 30.79
N GLY A 291 48.72 -43.95 31.50
CA GLY A 291 49.69 -44.88 30.91
C GLY A 291 51.15 -44.35 30.88
N PRO A 292 52.07 -45.11 30.28
CA PRO A 292 53.50 -44.79 30.31
C PRO A 292 53.82 -43.56 29.44
N ARG A 293 54.49 -42.57 30.04
CA ARG A 293 55.02 -41.38 29.34
C ARG A 293 56.42 -41.03 29.82
N TYR A 294 57.20 -40.39 28.97
CA TYR A 294 58.52 -39.86 29.28
C TYR A 294 58.48 -38.33 29.23
N ALA A 295 59.05 -37.66 30.23
CA ALA A 295 59.19 -36.21 30.25
C ALA A 295 60.64 -35.84 30.52
N TYR A 296 61.20 -34.96 29.69
CA TYR A 296 62.58 -34.48 29.85
C TYR A 296 62.69 -33.03 29.40
N SER A 297 63.81 -32.38 29.75
CA SER A 297 64.07 -30.98 29.40
C SER A 297 65.45 -30.84 28.76
N ARG A 298 65.57 -29.96 27.77
CA ARG A 298 66.86 -29.62 27.15
C ARG A 298 66.95 -28.15 26.79
N THR A 299 68.16 -27.60 26.80
CA THR A 299 68.40 -26.24 26.31
C THR A 299 68.46 -26.23 24.78
N ILE A 300 67.64 -25.39 24.15
CA ILE A 300 67.65 -25.21 22.69
C ILE A 300 68.57 -24.07 22.27
N ALA A 301 68.86 -23.97 20.97
CA ALA A 301 69.80 -22.98 20.41
C ALA A 301 69.45 -21.52 20.73
N SER A 302 68.21 -21.21 21.11
CA SER A 302 67.78 -19.88 21.55
C SER A 302 68.18 -19.54 22.99
N GLY A 303 68.77 -20.48 23.74
CA GLY A 303 69.06 -20.35 25.17
C GLY A 303 67.88 -20.66 26.09
N SER A 304 66.69 -20.92 25.53
CA SER A 304 65.50 -21.33 26.29
C SER A 304 65.58 -22.80 26.69
N THR A 305 64.97 -23.16 27.83
CA THR A 305 64.75 -24.57 28.19
C THR A 305 63.47 -25.03 27.51
N LEU A 306 63.54 -26.13 26.77
CA LEU A 306 62.41 -26.79 26.13
C LEU A 306 62.05 -28.04 26.93
N HIS A 307 60.79 -28.14 27.35
CA HIS A 307 60.22 -29.28 28.03
C HIS A 307 59.49 -30.16 27.01
N GLU A 308 59.77 -31.46 27.02
CA GLU A 308 59.28 -32.41 26.03
C GLU A 308 58.55 -33.57 26.71
N LEU A 309 57.32 -33.83 26.26
CA LEU A 309 56.52 -35.00 26.56
C LEU A 309 56.66 -35.96 25.38
N ASP A 310 57.01 -37.21 25.68
CA ASP A 310 57.13 -38.29 24.72
C ASP A 310 56.32 -39.51 25.16
N VAL A 311 55.38 -39.92 24.29
CA VAL A 311 54.49 -41.07 24.48
C VAL A 311 54.79 -42.10 23.41
N GLN A 312 55.40 -43.21 23.83
CA GLN A 312 55.84 -44.29 22.93
C GLN A 312 54.80 -45.42 22.79
N ASP A 313 53.81 -45.50 23.68
CA ASP A 313 52.70 -46.46 23.62
C ASP A 313 51.35 -45.74 23.49
N LEU A 314 50.75 -45.82 22.30
CA LEU A 314 49.50 -45.13 21.99
C LEU A 314 48.24 -45.93 22.32
N ARG A 315 48.33 -47.12 22.93
CA ARG A 315 47.13 -47.96 23.19
C ARG A 315 46.06 -47.21 23.98
N ARG A 316 46.46 -46.49 25.03
CA ARG A 316 45.54 -45.67 25.86
C ARG A 316 45.03 -44.44 25.12
N LEU A 317 45.90 -43.77 24.35
CA LEU A 317 45.55 -42.56 23.58
C LEU A 317 44.53 -42.87 22.48
N ARG A 318 44.67 -44.02 21.81
CA ARG A 318 43.72 -44.45 20.77
C ARG A 318 42.31 -44.75 21.29
N THR A 319 42.18 -44.96 22.60
CA THR A 319 40.88 -45.18 23.26
C THR A 319 40.41 -43.98 24.07
N SER A 320 41.16 -42.87 24.06
CA SER A 320 40.79 -41.62 24.73
C SER A 320 40.20 -40.62 23.74
N GLU A 321 39.79 -39.46 24.25
CA GLU A 321 39.23 -38.37 23.44
C GLU A 321 40.24 -37.75 22.45
N LEU A 322 41.53 -38.13 22.52
CA LEU A 322 42.56 -37.70 21.57
C LEU A 322 42.67 -38.62 20.34
N ALA A 323 41.86 -39.68 20.25
CA ALA A 323 41.91 -40.65 19.17
C ALA A 323 41.80 -39.99 17.77
N ASP A 324 40.97 -38.95 17.63
CA ASP A 324 40.76 -38.21 16.38
C ASP A 324 42.03 -37.49 15.88
N LEU A 325 43.05 -37.30 16.72
CA LEU A 325 44.30 -36.64 16.35
C LEU A 325 45.33 -37.63 15.78
N VAL A 326 45.12 -38.93 15.91
CA VAL A 326 46.09 -39.97 15.54
C VAL A 326 46.33 -39.99 14.04
N GLY A 327 47.57 -39.68 13.62
CA GLY A 327 47.99 -39.73 12.23
C GLY A 327 47.57 -38.52 11.39
N VAL A 328 47.04 -37.46 12.01
CA VAL A 328 46.62 -36.23 11.33
C VAL A 328 47.81 -35.26 11.22
N PRO A 329 48.29 -34.92 10.01
CA PRO A 329 49.39 -33.97 9.83
C PRO A 329 48.93 -32.53 10.10
N SER A 330 49.88 -31.62 10.38
CA SER A 330 49.57 -30.22 10.74
C SER A 330 48.73 -29.45 9.71
N ARG A 331 48.77 -29.82 8.43
CA ARG A 331 47.97 -29.21 7.35
C ARG A 331 46.53 -29.70 7.28
N GLU A 332 46.24 -30.83 7.92
CA GLU A 332 44.92 -31.48 7.91
C GLU A 332 44.26 -31.47 9.30
N LYS A 333 44.93 -30.93 10.32
CA LYS A 333 44.33 -30.71 11.65
C LYS A 333 43.02 -29.93 11.50
N THR A 334 42.01 -30.29 12.29
CA THR A 334 40.72 -29.60 12.39
C THR A 334 40.38 -29.42 13.87
N VAL A 335 39.34 -28.64 14.18
CA VAL A 335 38.77 -28.68 15.53
C VAL A 335 38.07 -30.03 15.73
N PRO A 336 38.41 -30.82 16.76
CA PRO A 336 37.75 -32.11 17.02
C PRO A 336 36.24 -31.96 17.22
N GLU A 337 35.44 -32.91 16.71
CA GLU A 337 33.97 -32.85 16.80
C GLU A 337 33.44 -32.79 18.23
N ARG A 338 34.16 -33.38 19.19
CA ARG A 338 33.84 -33.27 20.62
C ARG A 338 33.80 -31.81 21.09
N VAL A 339 34.65 -30.93 20.55
CA VAL A 339 34.67 -29.50 20.87
C VAL A 339 33.44 -28.79 20.29
N TRP A 340 33.02 -29.13 19.06
CA TRP A 340 31.83 -28.55 18.43
C TRP A 340 30.55 -28.87 19.20
N ARG A 341 30.41 -30.14 19.62
CA ARG A 341 29.28 -30.63 20.42
C ARG A 341 29.31 -30.12 21.87
N GLY A 342 30.46 -29.68 22.35
CA GLY A 342 30.63 -29.14 23.69
C GLY A 342 29.96 -27.77 23.88
N GLY A 343 29.50 -27.52 25.11
CA GLY A 343 28.96 -26.23 25.50
C GLY A 343 30.01 -25.11 25.50
N LYS A 344 29.57 -23.88 25.77
CA LYS A 344 30.41 -22.67 25.75
C LYS A 344 31.64 -22.78 26.65
N ALA A 345 31.51 -23.35 27.86
CA ALA A 345 32.63 -23.51 28.77
C ALA A 345 33.71 -24.47 28.22
N PHE A 346 33.30 -25.57 27.58
CA PHE A 346 34.21 -26.55 26.97
C PHE A 346 35.00 -25.90 25.84
N LYS A 347 34.30 -25.22 24.92
CA LYS A 347 34.91 -24.47 23.82
C LYS A 347 35.85 -23.38 24.31
N ARG A 348 35.51 -22.70 25.42
CA ARG A 348 36.37 -21.68 26.04
C ARG A 348 37.68 -22.30 26.48
N MET A 349 37.62 -23.40 27.23
CA MET A 349 38.82 -24.06 27.76
C MET A 349 39.73 -24.58 26.63
N PHE A 350 39.14 -25.17 25.59
CA PHE A 350 39.83 -25.58 24.38
C PHE A 350 40.55 -24.40 23.70
N LEU A 351 39.83 -23.32 23.38
CA LEU A 351 40.41 -22.14 22.74
C LEU A 351 41.50 -21.50 23.61
N LYS A 352 41.29 -21.44 24.92
CA LYS A 352 42.24 -20.87 25.87
C LYS A 352 43.56 -21.63 25.87
N ALA A 353 43.52 -22.96 25.85
CA ALA A 353 44.71 -23.80 25.72
C ALA A 353 45.36 -23.65 24.33
N LEU A 354 44.56 -23.70 23.26
CA LEU A 354 45.02 -23.56 21.87
C LEU A 354 45.78 -22.24 21.64
N PHE A 355 45.21 -21.11 22.09
CA PHE A 355 45.86 -19.80 22.01
C PHE A 355 47.04 -19.69 22.98
N THR A 356 47.06 -20.42 24.09
CA THR A 356 48.23 -20.43 24.99
C THR A 356 49.44 -21.10 24.34
N GLY A 357 49.25 -22.16 23.54
CA GLY A 357 50.33 -22.73 22.74
C GLY A 357 50.76 -21.79 21.61
N ASP A 358 50.01 -21.80 20.50
CA ASP A 358 50.40 -21.13 19.24
C ASP A 358 49.90 -19.69 19.09
N GLY A 359 49.13 -19.20 20.06
CA GLY A 359 48.63 -17.83 20.05
C GLY A 359 49.64 -16.82 20.58
N SER A 360 49.52 -15.59 20.11
CA SER A 360 50.33 -14.46 20.53
C SER A 360 49.50 -13.18 20.64
N SER A 361 49.91 -12.29 21.56
CA SER A 361 49.38 -10.93 21.67
C SER A 361 50.52 -9.91 21.59
N SER A 362 50.37 -8.92 20.73
CA SER A 362 51.38 -7.88 20.46
C SER A 362 50.75 -6.50 20.38
N LEU A 363 51.40 -5.51 20.98
CA LEU A 363 51.03 -4.10 20.80
C LEU A 363 51.49 -3.64 19.40
N LEU A 364 50.58 -2.98 18.69
CA LEU A 364 50.82 -2.38 17.39
C LEU A 364 51.08 -0.86 17.52
N PRO A 365 51.70 -0.23 16.50
CA PRO A 365 51.81 1.23 16.43
C PRO A 365 50.46 1.94 16.66
N ARG A 366 50.49 3.18 17.17
CA ARG A 366 49.30 3.98 17.56
C ARG A 366 48.46 3.39 18.72
N LYS A 367 49.10 2.69 19.66
CA LYS A 367 48.47 2.11 20.87
C LYS A 367 47.28 1.20 20.52
N SER A 368 47.45 0.30 19.56
CA SER A 368 46.48 -0.76 19.26
C SER A 368 47.05 -2.11 19.69
N ILE A 369 46.21 -3.15 19.68
CA ILE A 369 46.63 -4.52 20.00
C ILE A 369 46.21 -5.46 18.89
N GLN A 370 47.01 -6.49 18.66
CA GLN A 370 46.67 -7.61 17.79
C GLN A 370 46.86 -8.90 18.58
N ILE A 371 45.85 -9.77 18.49
CA ILE A 371 45.95 -11.16 18.93
C ILE A 371 45.94 -12.01 17.66
N SER A 372 46.82 -12.99 17.57
CA SER A 372 46.87 -13.89 16.42
C SER A 372 47.14 -15.32 16.82
N TYR A 373 46.47 -16.25 16.14
CA TYR A 373 46.75 -17.68 16.14
C TYR A 373 47.21 -18.10 14.75
N SER A 374 48.21 -18.96 14.70
CA SER A 374 48.91 -19.37 13.49
C SER A 374 48.70 -20.85 13.22
N THR A 375 48.40 -21.21 11.98
CA THR A 375 48.31 -22.62 11.57
C THR A 375 48.60 -22.81 10.08
N TYR A 376 48.99 -24.03 9.70
CA TYR A 376 49.11 -24.44 8.29
C TYR A 376 47.85 -25.14 7.76
N SER A 377 46.88 -25.43 8.62
CA SER A 377 45.59 -26.01 8.21
C SER A 377 44.58 -24.91 7.92
N GLU A 378 44.03 -24.92 6.70
CA GLU A 378 42.99 -23.99 6.29
C GLU A 378 41.67 -24.25 7.00
N GLN A 379 41.32 -25.53 7.21
CA GLN A 379 40.11 -25.90 7.92
C GLN A 379 40.20 -25.50 9.40
N LEU A 380 41.32 -25.75 10.07
CA LEU A 380 41.51 -25.34 11.48
C LEU A 380 41.41 -23.83 11.64
N ALA A 381 41.98 -23.05 10.72
CA ALA A 381 41.87 -21.60 10.76
C ALA A 381 40.41 -21.11 10.68
N ARG A 382 39.61 -21.70 9.77
CA ARG A 382 38.17 -21.41 9.62
C ARG A 382 37.37 -21.86 10.84
N ASP A 383 37.63 -23.06 11.34
CA ASP A 383 36.98 -23.60 12.54
C ASP A 383 37.23 -22.71 13.76
N VAL A 384 38.47 -22.29 13.99
CA VAL A 384 38.85 -21.37 15.07
C VAL A 384 38.17 -20.01 14.89
N GLN A 385 38.10 -19.48 13.66
CA GLN A 385 37.37 -18.24 13.38
C GLN A 385 35.89 -18.35 13.75
N LEU A 386 35.22 -19.45 13.37
CA LEU A 386 33.81 -19.70 13.71
C LEU A 386 33.60 -19.91 15.21
N LEU A 387 34.49 -20.64 15.89
CA LEU A 387 34.41 -20.79 17.35
C LEU A 387 34.54 -19.44 18.07
N LEU A 388 35.46 -18.59 17.66
CA LEU A 388 35.62 -17.24 18.22
C LEU A 388 34.35 -16.39 18.06
N LEU A 389 33.64 -16.55 16.94
CA LEU A 389 32.38 -15.86 16.67
C LEU A 389 31.31 -16.21 17.72
N GLU A 390 31.25 -17.45 18.21
CA GLU A 390 30.32 -17.86 19.28
C GLU A 390 30.59 -17.17 20.64
N PHE A 391 31.79 -16.60 20.81
CA PHE A 391 32.17 -15.78 21.98
C PHE A 391 32.00 -14.28 21.73
N GLY A 392 31.46 -13.89 20.57
CA GLY A 392 31.30 -12.50 20.14
C GLY A 392 32.58 -11.86 19.61
N VAL A 393 33.61 -12.65 19.28
CA VAL A 393 34.91 -12.18 18.80
C VAL A 393 34.97 -12.32 17.28
N VAL A 394 35.04 -11.20 16.56
CA VAL A 394 35.23 -11.21 15.11
C VAL A 394 36.72 -11.28 14.78
N ALA A 395 37.13 -12.36 14.13
CA ALA A 395 38.50 -12.57 13.65
C ALA A 395 38.55 -12.56 12.12
N ARG A 396 39.72 -12.22 11.57
CA ARG A 396 40.00 -12.23 10.13
C ARG A 396 41.04 -13.29 9.78
N LEU A 397 40.86 -13.99 8.66
CA LEU A 397 41.86 -14.88 8.10
C LEU A 397 42.84 -14.10 7.21
N CYS A 398 44.14 -14.28 7.48
CA CYS A 398 45.23 -13.66 6.71
C CYS A 398 46.22 -14.75 6.26
N ARG A 399 46.56 -14.80 4.97
CA ARG A 399 47.58 -15.71 4.42
C ARG A 399 48.92 -14.97 4.29
N TYR A 400 50.00 -15.59 4.75
CA TYR A 400 51.37 -15.05 4.66
C TYR A 400 52.20 -15.76 3.58
N GLU A 401 53.28 -15.12 3.13
CA GLU A 401 54.13 -15.56 2.01
C GLU A 401 54.68 -17.00 2.17
N LYS A 402 54.92 -17.45 3.40
CA LYS A 402 55.42 -18.80 3.71
C LYS A 402 54.33 -19.89 3.77
N GLY A 403 53.10 -19.58 3.32
CA GLY A 403 51.97 -20.51 3.31
C GLY A 403 51.25 -20.70 4.66
N GLU A 404 51.65 -19.95 5.69
CA GLU A 404 50.99 -19.93 7.01
C GLU A 404 49.70 -19.11 6.95
N LEU A 405 48.64 -19.61 7.58
CA LEU A 405 47.38 -18.91 7.79
C LEU A 405 47.32 -18.39 9.23
N LYS A 406 46.92 -17.12 9.39
CA LYS A 406 46.72 -16.50 10.70
C LYS A 406 45.27 -16.11 10.90
N VAL A 407 44.72 -16.51 12.04
CA VAL A 407 43.47 -16.00 12.58
C VAL A 407 43.80 -14.76 13.40
N VAL A 408 43.41 -13.59 12.93
CA VAL A 408 43.83 -12.29 13.47
C VAL A 408 42.66 -11.54 14.09
N ILE A 409 42.78 -11.19 15.37
CA ILE A 409 41.89 -10.28 16.08
C ILE A 409 42.61 -8.94 16.17
N GLY A 410 42.25 -8.01 15.27
CA GLY A 410 42.92 -6.72 15.13
C GLY A 410 42.16 -5.54 15.75
N ASN A 411 40.90 -5.72 16.10
CA ASN A 411 40.06 -4.66 16.65
C ASN A 411 40.12 -4.65 18.19
N ARG A 412 40.13 -3.46 18.80
CA ARG A 412 40.28 -3.30 20.26
C ARG A 412 39.07 -3.80 21.04
N ARG A 413 37.87 -3.66 20.49
CA ARG A 413 36.65 -4.24 21.06
C ARG A 413 36.78 -5.75 21.12
N ASP A 414 37.03 -6.40 19.98
CA ASP A 414 37.17 -7.85 19.90
C ASP A 414 38.35 -8.38 20.74
N ALA A 415 39.45 -7.64 20.87
CA ALA A 415 40.56 -8.01 21.75
C ALA A 415 40.17 -7.98 23.25
N ARG A 416 39.35 -7.02 23.69
CA ARG A 416 38.79 -6.99 25.05
C ARG A 416 37.77 -8.11 25.26
N VAL A 417 36.91 -8.35 24.28
CA VAL A 417 35.94 -9.46 24.31
C VAL A 417 36.68 -10.79 24.38
N PHE A 418 37.75 -10.98 23.60
CA PHE A 418 38.62 -12.16 23.66
C PHE A 418 39.25 -12.32 25.04
N ALA A 419 39.88 -11.27 25.58
CA ALA A 419 40.53 -11.32 26.89
C ALA A 419 39.57 -11.74 28.01
N ARG A 420 38.31 -11.31 27.94
CA ARG A 420 37.25 -11.59 28.91
C ARG A 420 36.58 -12.95 28.70
N ASN A 421 36.22 -13.27 27.46
CA ASN A 421 35.35 -14.40 27.14
C ASN A 421 36.12 -15.68 26.79
N VAL A 422 37.40 -15.57 26.38
CA VAL A 422 38.29 -16.68 25.97
C VAL A 422 39.61 -16.64 26.75
N GLY A 423 40.47 -15.67 26.45
CA GLY A 423 41.75 -15.42 27.12
C GLY A 423 42.87 -16.40 26.78
N PHE A 424 43.99 -16.24 27.48
CA PHE A 424 45.13 -17.15 27.54
C PHE A 424 45.25 -17.74 28.96
N LEU A 425 46.18 -18.67 29.17
CA LEU A 425 46.59 -19.13 30.49
C LEU A 425 47.85 -18.39 30.97
N GLY A 426 48.04 -18.40 32.30
CA GLY A 426 49.25 -17.95 32.97
C GLY A 426 49.77 -16.57 32.54
N ALA A 427 51.07 -16.52 32.25
CA ALA A 427 51.78 -15.28 31.95
C ALA A 427 51.29 -14.58 30.66
N LYS A 428 50.82 -15.33 29.66
CA LYS A 428 50.30 -14.75 28.40
C LYS A 428 49.03 -13.93 28.65
N GLN A 429 48.16 -14.35 29.56
CA GLN A 429 46.96 -13.59 29.93
C GLN A 429 47.31 -12.30 30.66
N LEU A 430 48.21 -12.39 31.66
CA LEU A 430 48.67 -11.21 32.39
C LEU A 430 49.33 -10.19 31.45
N LYS A 431 50.09 -10.67 30.44
CA LYS A 431 50.66 -9.82 29.39
C LYS A 431 49.56 -9.14 28.56
N LEU A 432 48.53 -9.88 28.14
CA LEU A 432 47.40 -9.34 27.39
C LEU A 432 46.65 -8.26 28.20
N GLU A 433 46.35 -8.54 29.47
CA GLU A 433 45.64 -7.62 30.37
C GLU A 433 46.46 -6.34 30.62
N ARG A 434 47.77 -6.47 30.88
CA ARG A 434 48.68 -5.32 31.00
C ARG A 434 48.70 -4.51 29.70
N ALA A 435 48.81 -5.17 28.55
CA ALA A 435 48.80 -4.50 27.25
C ALA A 435 47.47 -3.74 27.03
N LEU A 436 46.33 -4.36 27.31
CA LEU A 436 45.01 -3.73 27.20
C LEU A 436 44.85 -2.54 28.18
N ALA A 437 45.38 -2.63 29.39
CA ALA A 437 45.36 -1.54 30.36
C ALA A 437 46.14 -0.30 29.90
N THR A 438 47.18 -0.46 29.06
CA THR A 438 47.93 0.68 28.49
C THR A 438 47.20 1.38 27.33
N ILE A 439 46.15 0.76 26.77
CA ILE A 439 45.41 1.30 25.63
C ILE A 439 44.36 2.29 26.13
N PRO A 440 44.35 3.54 25.63
CA PRO A 440 43.36 4.53 26.04
C PRO A 440 41.93 4.05 25.78
N THR A 441 41.07 4.18 26.80
CA THR A 441 39.63 3.86 26.71
C THR A 441 38.93 4.74 25.68
N THR A 442 39.32 6.00 25.56
CA THR A 442 38.88 6.95 24.51
C THR A 442 40.02 7.20 23.54
N SER A 443 39.90 6.70 22.31
CA SER A 443 40.91 6.84 21.27
C SER A 443 40.35 7.53 20.04
N ARG A 444 41.16 8.39 19.42
CA ARG A 444 40.86 9.02 18.12
C ARG A 444 41.08 8.10 16.92
N ALA A 445 41.72 6.95 17.11
CA ALA A 445 41.90 5.96 16.04
C ALA A 445 40.54 5.35 15.63
N LEU A 446 40.28 5.32 14.31
CA LEU A 446 39.02 4.86 13.73
C LEU A 446 38.85 3.34 13.93
N ALA A 447 37.80 2.93 14.65
CA ALA A 447 37.42 1.52 14.76
C ALA A 447 36.96 0.99 13.40
N ARG A 448 37.28 -0.27 13.09
CA ARG A 448 36.90 -0.92 11.81
C ARG A 448 35.51 -1.54 11.86
N ASP A 449 35.10 -2.01 13.03
CA ASP A 449 33.76 -2.54 13.30
C ASP A 449 32.76 -1.39 13.37
N HIS A 450 31.93 -1.30 12.33
CA HIS A 450 30.94 -0.25 12.16
C HIS A 450 29.73 -0.82 11.44
N VAL A 451 28.60 -0.14 11.61
CA VAL A 451 27.37 -0.45 10.90
C VAL A 451 27.30 0.45 9.66
N PRO A 452 27.41 -0.09 8.44
CA PRO A 452 27.28 0.68 7.21
C PRO A 452 25.97 1.50 7.19
N PHE A 453 25.99 2.64 6.50
CA PHE A 453 24.86 3.55 6.25
C PHE A 453 24.26 4.26 7.50
N VAL A 454 24.35 3.68 8.69
CA VAL A 454 23.79 4.23 9.95
C VAL A 454 24.27 5.65 10.27
N ALA A 455 25.55 5.96 10.09
CA ALA A 455 26.02 7.33 10.36
C ALA A 455 25.47 8.35 9.37
N GLY A 456 25.22 7.97 8.11
CA GLY A 456 24.56 8.83 7.14
C GLY A 456 23.12 9.11 7.56
N TYR A 457 22.40 8.04 7.90
CA TYR A 457 21.00 8.09 8.30
C TYR A 457 20.75 8.87 9.61
N ILE A 458 21.61 8.70 10.63
CA ILE A 458 21.52 9.52 11.85
C ILE A 458 21.78 11.00 11.55
N ARG A 459 22.66 11.31 10.59
CA ARG A 459 23.02 12.70 10.26
C ARG A 459 22.05 13.37 9.31
N SER A 460 21.20 12.61 8.60
CA SER A 460 20.10 13.15 7.82
C SER A 460 18.93 13.62 8.68
N ASP A 461 18.86 13.19 9.96
CA ASP A 461 17.90 13.72 10.93
C ASP A 461 18.09 15.24 11.11
N CYS A 462 17.15 16.02 10.60
CA CYS A 462 17.24 17.47 10.52
C CYS A 462 16.65 18.20 11.74
N ASP A 463 15.89 17.50 12.59
CA ASP A 463 15.10 18.10 13.68
C ASP A 463 15.84 18.18 15.02
N SER A 464 17.08 17.68 15.05
CA SER A 464 17.96 17.79 16.22
C SER A 464 18.39 19.23 16.49
N ARG A 465 18.48 19.62 17.78
CA ARG A 465 19.05 20.92 18.18
C ARG A 465 20.42 21.10 17.55
N TRP A 466 20.79 22.34 17.18
CA TRP A 466 22.08 22.61 16.53
C TRP A 466 23.28 22.02 17.28
N ALA A 467 23.27 22.08 18.62
CA ALA A 467 24.31 21.49 19.45
C ALA A 467 24.38 19.95 19.33
N ASP A 468 23.23 19.28 19.21
CA ASP A 468 23.14 17.83 19.03
C ASP A 468 23.58 17.45 17.61
N LYS A 469 23.17 18.21 16.59
CA LYS A 469 23.58 18.02 15.19
C LYS A 469 25.09 18.21 14.99
N ASP A 470 25.67 19.28 15.53
CA ASP A 470 27.11 19.51 15.50
C ASP A 470 27.88 18.39 16.22
N TRP A 471 27.33 17.90 17.33
CA TRP A 471 27.89 16.75 18.04
C TRP A 471 27.87 15.49 17.19
N LEU A 472 26.72 15.10 16.62
CA LEU A 472 26.55 13.92 15.76
C LEU A 472 27.42 13.97 14.50
N GLN A 473 27.71 15.17 13.96
CA GLN A 473 28.63 15.35 12.83
C GLN A 473 30.10 15.13 13.23
N ARG A 474 30.50 15.62 14.41
CA ARG A 474 31.88 15.47 14.91
C ARG A 474 32.19 14.07 15.46
N HIS A 475 31.17 13.23 15.61
CA HIS A 475 31.27 11.92 16.23
C HIS A 475 30.95 10.80 15.22
N ASN A 476 31.77 9.74 15.20
CA ASN A 476 31.48 8.48 14.50
C ASN A 476 30.37 7.72 15.24
N VAL A 477 29.12 7.88 14.82
CA VAL A 477 27.89 7.34 15.45
C VAL A 477 27.43 6.01 14.85
N ASP A 478 28.28 5.38 14.05
CA ASP A 478 28.09 4.06 13.44
C ASP A 478 29.03 2.99 14.03
N ARG A 479 29.89 3.36 15.00
CA ARG A 479 30.87 2.45 15.60
C ARG A 479 30.28 1.73 16.81
N ILE A 480 30.25 0.40 16.78
CA ILE A 480 29.68 -0.43 17.86
C ILE A 480 30.33 -0.17 19.22
N ASP A 481 31.66 -0.06 19.27
CA ASP A 481 32.39 0.28 20.51
C ASP A 481 31.97 1.64 21.12
N ARG A 482 31.41 2.55 20.32
CA ARG A 482 30.87 3.80 20.83
C ARG A 482 29.47 3.62 21.42
N TRP A 483 28.62 2.86 20.74
CA TRP A 483 27.30 2.49 21.21
C TRP A 483 27.36 1.72 22.54
N GLU A 484 28.33 0.84 22.73
CA GLU A 484 28.53 0.13 24.00
C GLU A 484 28.92 1.05 25.17
N ARG A 485 29.64 2.14 24.91
CA ARG A 485 30.14 3.05 25.96
C ARG A 485 29.23 4.23 26.25
N GLY A 486 28.42 4.64 25.27
CA GLY A 486 27.64 5.87 25.33
C GLY A 486 26.43 5.86 24.42
N GLY A 487 25.86 4.68 24.14
CA GLY A 487 24.68 4.52 23.28
C GLY A 487 23.51 5.39 23.73
N THR A 488 23.23 5.48 25.03
CA THR A 488 22.20 6.38 25.58
C THR A 488 22.43 7.82 25.18
N ALA A 489 23.68 8.31 25.29
CA ALA A 489 24.03 9.67 24.90
C ALA A 489 23.89 9.92 23.39
N ILE A 490 24.05 8.89 22.55
CA ILE A 490 23.78 8.98 21.11
C ILE A 490 22.26 9.00 20.88
N MET A 491 21.50 8.08 21.48
CA MET A 491 20.04 8.00 21.37
C MET A 491 19.34 9.29 21.82
N GLU A 492 19.76 9.87 22.94
CA GLU A 492 19.23 11.14 23.47
C GLU A 492 19.44 12.32 22.51
N ARG A 493 20.47 12.24 21.65
CA ARG A 493 20.82 13.28 20.67
C ARG A 493 20.18 13.08 19.30
N ILE A 494 19.67 11.88 19.03
CA ILE A 494 18.82 11.62 17.87
C ILE A 494 17.44 12.16 18.24
N ALA A 495 16.90 13.10 17.47
CA ALA A 495 15.61 13.71 17.78
C ALA A 495 14.45 12.84 17.31
N SER A 496 14.58 12.25 16.12
CA SER A 496 13.55 11.42 15.51
C SER A 496 13.44 10.03 16.18
N ASP A 497 12.23 9.70 16.64
CA ASP A 497 11.92 8.35 17.16
C ASP A 497 11.93 7.29 16.05
N GLU A 498 11.69 7.68 14.79
CA GLU A 498 11.85 6.80 13.61
C GLU A 498 13.30 6.37 13.44
N VAL A 499 14.23 7.35 13.45
CA VAL A 499 15.67 7.07 13.32
C VAL A 499 16.14 6.19 14.47
N ARG A 500 15.67 6.45 15.69
CA ARG A 500 15.95 5.59 16.85
C ARG A 500 15.46 4.17 16.64
N THR A 501 14.24 4.00 16.14
CA THR A 501 13.62 2.68 15.93
C THR A 501 14.36 1.85 14.89
N VAL A 502 14.78 2.47 13.78
CA VAL A 502 15.57 1.81 12.73
C VAL A 502 16.99 1.50 13.19
N VAL A 503 17.65 2.45 13.88
CA VAL A 503 19.05 2.30 14.28
C VAL A 503 19.23 1.33 15.45
N ALA A 504 18.34 1.36 16.45
CA ALA A 504 18.45 0.56 17.67
C ALA A 504 18.74 -0.93 17.43
N PRO A 505 17.99 -1.67 16.57
CA PRO A 505 18.27 -3.09 16.33
C PRO A 505 19.58 -3.32 15.55
N LEU A 506 20.09 -2.32 14.84
CA LEU A 506 21.30 -2.47 14.02
C LEU A 506 22.59 -2.31 14.83
N VAL A 507 22.54 -1.52 15.91
CA VAL A 507 23.71 -1.10 16.70
C VAL A 507 23.87 -1.84 18.03
N THR A 508 23.08 -2.89 18.26
CA THR A 508 23.14 -3.72 19.48
C THR A 508 24.50 -4.38 19.72
N GLY A 509 25.29 -4.54 18.64
CA GLY A 509 26.56 -5.26 18.67
C GLY A 509 26.42 -6.77 18.55
N GLU A 510 25.20 -7.29 18.37
CA GLU A 510 24.90 -8.71 18.16
C GLU A 510 25.22 -9.18 16.73
N TYR A 511 25.17 -8.26 15.77
CA TYR A 511 25.52 -8.51 14.38
C TYR A 511 26.87 -7.89 14.01
N PHE A 512 27.56 -8.56 13.09
CA PHE A 512 28.68 -8.04 12.32
C PHE A 512 28.27 -7.96 10.85
N TYR A 513 28.45 -6.79 10.25
CA TYR A 513 28.04 -6.51 8.86
C TYR A 513 29.22 -6.72 7.92
N ALA A 514 29.41 -7.97 7.52
CA ALA A 514 30.56 -8.39 6.73
C ALA A 514 30.40 -7.98 5.26
N GLU A 515 31.49 -7.54 4.64
CA GLU A 515 31.49 -7.26 3.20
C GLU A 515 31.66 -8.55 2.42
N VAL A 516 30.79 -8.77 1.43
CA VAL A 516 30.92 -9.89 0.50
C VAL A 516 32.14 -9.66 -0.38
N GLN A 517 33.06 -10.64 -0.39
CA GLN A 517 34.24 -10.65 -1.25
C GLN A 517 33.92 -11.32 -2.59
N SER A 518 33.23 -12.45 -2.57
CA SER A 518 32.90 -13.22 -3.76
C SER A 518 31.72 -14.15 -3.53
N VAL A 519 30.94 -14.38 -4.59
CA VAL A 519 29.97 -15.48 -4.70
C VAL A 519 30.38 -16.30 -5.94
N ALA A 520 30.59 -17.60 -5.78
CA ALA A 520 31.10 -18.46 -6.85
C ALA A 520 30.39 -19.82 -6.90
N PRO A 521 30.25 -20.45 -8.08
CA PRO A 521 29.73 -21.82 -8.19
C PRO A 521 30.51 -22.81 -7.33
N ALA A 522 29.79 -23.66 -6.60
CA ALA A 522 30.36 -24.65 -5.68
C ALA A 522 29.96 -26.10 -6.05
N GLY A 523 29.58 -26.31 -7.31
CA GLY A 523 29.21 -27.62 -7.85
C GLY A 523 27.85 -28.12 -7.35
N VAL A 524 27.55 -29.37 -7.65
CA VAL A 524 26.31 -30.05 -7.25
C VAL A 524 26.56 -30.84 -5.97
N GLN A 525 25.80 -30.54 -4.91
CA GLN A 525 26.02 -31.12 -3.58
C GLN A 525 24.69 -31.51 -2.91
N PRO A 526 24.69 -32.45 -1.96
CA PRO A 526 23.53 -32.74 -1.13
C PRO A 526 23.24 -31.56 -0.21
N VAL A 527 21.99 -31.13 -0.17
CA VAL A 527 21.59 -29.94 0.57
C VAL A 527 20.41 -30.21 1.51
N TYR A 528 20.43 -29.52 2.65
CA TYR A 528 19.60 -29.80 3.82
C TYR A 528 18.92 -28.54 4.35
N SER A 529 17.86 -28.73 5.15
CA SER A 529 17.09 -27.63 5.74
C SER A 529 16.40 -28.04 7.04
N LEU A 530 15.96 -27.07 7.85
CA LEU A 530 15.25 -27.29 9.12
C LEU A 530 13.92 -26.54 9.18
N ARG A 531 12.87 -27.20 9.68
CA ARG A 531 11.64 -26.51 10.08
C ARG A 531 11.82 -26.02 11.50
N VAL A 532 11.72 -24.71 11.69
CA VAL A 532 11.87 -24.04 12.98
C VAL A 532 10.52 -23.44 13.38
N ASP A 533 10.10 -23.68 14.61
CA ASP A 533 8.85 -23.20 15.18
C ASP A 533 9.08 -21.83 15.84
N SER A 534 9.36 -20.80 15.04
CA SER A 534 9.50 -19.41 15.48
C SER A 534 8.75 -18.45 14.55
N ALA A 535 8.45 -17.22 14.99
CA ALA A 535 7.68 -16.26 14.19
C ALA A 535 8.38 -15.85 12.88
N ASP A 536 9.71 -15.86 12.86
CA ASP A 536 10.53 -15.57 11.69
C ASP A 536 11.21 -16.83 11.13
N HIS A 537 10.82 -18.02 11.59
CA HIS A 537 11.33 -19.33 11.14
C HIS A 537 12.84 -19.40 10.85
N SER A 538 13.62 -18.61 11.59
CA SER A 538 15.03 -18.37 11.30
C SER A 538 15.91 -19.24 12.18
N PHE A 539 17.09 -19.61 11.66
CA PHE A 539 18.11 -20.31 12.43
C PHE A 539 19.50 -19.90 11.97
N LEU A 540 20.49 -20.06 12.86
CA LEU A 540 21.87 -19.71 12.56
C LEU A 540 22.65 -20.89 11.95
N THR A 541 23.29 -20.65 10.81
CA THR A 541 24.19 -21.61 10.13
C THR A 541 25.53 -20.98 9.75
N ASN A 542 26.66 -21.52 10.21
CA ASN A 542 28.00 -20.94 9.99
C ASN A 542 28.11 -19.45 10.40
N GLY A 543 27.26 -19.00 11.34
CA GLY A 543 27.15 -17.59 11.75
C GLY A 543 26.21 -16.73 10.87
N PHE A 544 25.76 -17.22 9.71
CA PHE A 544 24.73 -16.55 8.91
C PHE A 544 23.33 -16.88 9.42
N VAL A 545 22.34 -16.06 9.06
CA VAL A 545 20.93 -16.31 9.36
C VAL A 545 20.27 -16.97 8.14
N SER A 546 19.59 -18.11 8.34
CA SER A 546 18.82 -18.86 7.34
C SER A 546 17.32 -18.88 7.68
N HIS A 547 16.43 -19.11 6.69
CA HIS A 547 14.96 -19.00 6.82
C HIS A 547 14.19 -20.03 5.95
N ASN A 548 12.89 -20.31 6.21
CA ASN A 548 12.03 -21.28 5.49
C ASN A 548 10.53 -20.93 5.25
N THR A 549 9.87 -21.49 4.20
CA THR A 549 8.41 -21.41 3.88
C THR A 549 7.76 -22.76 3.51
N GLU A 550 6.49 -22.97 3.88
CA GLU A 550 5.67 -24.17 3.63
C GLU A 550 4.20 -23.80 3.33
N CYS A 551 3.44 -24.65 2.62
CA CYS A 551 2.00 -24.44 2.40
C CYS A 551 1.21 -25.76 2.21
N ARG A 552 -0.13 -25.64 2.19
CA ARG A 552 -1.11 -26.69 1.85
C ARG A 552 -2.38 -26.05 1.27
N LEU A 553 -3.37 -26.84 0.84
CA LEU A 553 -4.66 -26.30 0.42
C LEU A 553 -5.39 -25.65 1.59
N SER A 554 -6.01 -24.50 1.36
CA SER A 554 -6.94 -23.94 2.33
C SER A 554 -8.25 -24.74 2.36
N ARG A 555 -9.02 -24.62 3.45
CA ARG A 555 -10.36 -25.25 3.51
C ARG A 555 -11.27 -24.75 2.39
N MET A 556 -11.21 -23.47 2.04
CA MET A 556 -12.02 -22.93 0.95
C MET A 556 -11.65 -23.55 -0.41
N ALA A 557 -10.37 -23.85 -0.64
CA ALA A 557 -9.93 -24.46 -1.89
C ALA A 557 -10.44 -25.88 -2.11
N THR A 558 -10.84 -26.62 -1.07
CA THR A 558 -11.49 -27.93 -1.28
C THR A 558 -12.84 -27.79 -1.97
N GLU A 559 -13.55 -26.68 -1.79
CA GLU A 559 -14.81 -26.41 -2.51
C GLU A 559 -14.59 -26.13 -4.01
N MET A 560 -13.38 -25.69 -4.38
CA MET A 560 -13.03 -25.53 -5.79
C MET A 560 -12.87 -26.88 -6.49
N LEU A 561 -12.38 -27.89 -5.77
CA LEU A 561 -11.96 -29.20 -6.28
C LEU A 561 -12.96 -30.33 -5.96
N ARG A 562 -14.02 -30.06 -5.20
CA ARG A 562 -14.98 -31.08 -4.77
C ARG A 562 -15.65 -31.70 -6.00
N ASP A 563 -15.82 -33.03 -5.96
CA ASP A 563 -16.45 -33.84 -7.01
C ASP A 563 -15.68 -33.94 -8.34
N ILE A 564 -14.41 -33.50 -8.40
CA ILE A 564 -13.61 -33.53 -9.65
C ILE A 564 -13.44 -34.94 -10.26
N ASP A 565 -13.44 -35.98 -9.43
CA ASP A 565 -13.33 -37.39 -9.86
C ASP A 565 -14.67 -37.98 -10.37
N ALA A 566 -15.77 -37.24 -10.26
CA ALA A 566 -17.12 -37.66 -10.64
C ALA A 566 -17.51 -37.24 -12.07
N ASP A 567 -16.52 -37.12 -12.97
CA ASP A 567 -16.72 -36.74 -14.38
C ASP A 567 -17.52 -35.42 -14.54
N THR A 568 -17.26 -34.47 -13.64
CA THR A 568 -17.95 -33.17 -13.60
C THR A 568 -17.34 -32.14 -14.55
N VAL A 569 -16.10 -32.36 -14.98
CA VAL A 569 -15.34 -31.44 -15.83
C VAL A 569 -14.54 -32.21 -16.88
N ASP A 570 -14.23 -31.55 -17.98
CA ASP A 570 -13.42 -32.15 -19.04
C ASP A 570 -11.93 -32.08 -18.73
N PHE A 571 -11.23 -33.16 -19.04
CA PHE A 571 -9.78 -33.28 -18.91
C PHE A 571 -9.11 -33.21 -20.28
N GLN A 572 -8.09 -32.37 -20.41
CA GLN A 572 -7.26 -32.25 -21.61
C GLN A 572 -5.86 -32.83 -21.34
N PRO A 573 -5.12 -33.26 -22.37
CA PRO A 573 -3.71 -33.61 -22.22
C PRO A 573 -2.91 -32.42 -21.67
N ASN A 574 -1.91 -32.69 -20.84
CA ASN A 574 -0.93 -31.69 -20.41
C ASN A 574 0.04 -31.34 -21.57
N TYR A 575 1.01 -30.45 -21.31
CA TYR A 575 1.88 -29.91 -22.36
C TYR A 575 2.79 -30.95 -23.05
N ASP A 576 3.05 -32.11 -22.43
CA ASP A 576 3.86 -33.21 -22.98
C ASP A 576 3.04 -34.48 -23.25
N GLU A 577 1.71 -34.39 -23.16
CA GLU A 577 0.74 -35.47 -23.33
C GLU A 577 0.95 -36.70 -22.42
N SER A 578 1.81 -36.62 -21.39
CA SER A 578 2.06 -37.71 -20.45
C SER A 578 0.99 -37.84 -19.37
N ARG A 579 0.26 -36.75 -19.10
CA ARG A 579 -0.79 -36.67 -18.07
C ARG A 579 -2.01 -35.91 -18.59
N ARG A 580 -3.08 -35.91 -17.80
CA ARG A 580 -4.28 -35.11 -18.07
C ARG A 580 -4.43 -34.03 -17.01
N GLU A 581 -4.89 -32.85 -17.43
CA GLU A 581 -5.22 -31.73 -16.55
C GLU A 581 -6.67 -31.30 -16.77
N PRO A 582 -7.37 -30.80 -15.74
CA PRO A 582 -8.74 -30.31 -15.88
C PRO A 582 -8.75 -28.99 -16.68
N SER A 583 -9.68 -28.87 -17.62
CA SER A 583 -9.89 -27.64 -18.39
C SER A 583 -10.40 -26.48 -17.51
N VAL A 584 -11.31 -26.80 -16.59
CA VAL A 584 -11.89 -25.95 -15.54
C VAL A 584 -12.09 -26.75 -14.26
N LEU A 585 -12.25 -26.07 -13.13
CA LEU A 585 -12.58 -26.72 -11.85
C LEU A 585 -14.10 -26.71 -11.58
N PRO A 586 -14.65 -27.70 -10.83
CA PRO A 586 -16.08 -27.73 -10.48
C PRO A 586 -16.60 -26.47 -9.77
N SER A 587 -15.78 -25.85 -8.91
CA SER A 587 -16.02 -24.53 -8.31
C SER A 587 -17.41 -24.35 -7.66
N ARG A 588 -17.66 -24.97 -6.51
CA ARG A 588 -18.93 -24.86 -5.75
C ARG A 588 -19.25 -23.46 -5.20
N PHE A 589 -18.41 -22.47 -5.43
CA PHE A 589 -18.71 -21.07 -5.17
C PHE A 589 -18.19 -20.17 -6.32
N PRO A 590 -18.75 -18.97 -6.52
CA PRO A 590 -18.42 -18.07 -7.63
C PRO A 590 -17.09 -17.34 -7.42
N ASN A 591 -15.98 -18.07 -7.51
CA ASN A 591 -14.64 -17.55 -7.18
C ASN A 591 -14.24 -16.30 -7.99
N LEU A 592 -14.66 -16.16 -9.25
CA LEU A 592 -14.36 -14.97 -10.08
C LEU A 592 -14.89 -13.66 -9.45
N LEU A 593 -16.10 -13.70 -8.88
CA LEU A 593 -16.70 -12.56 -8.19
C LEU A 593 -16.11 -12.41 -6.79
N VAL A 594 -15.98 -13.52 -6.08
CA VAL A 594 -15.58 -13.57 -4.66
C VAL A 594 -14.14 -13.10 -4.44
N ASN A 595 -13.20 -13.57 -5.24
CA ASN A 595 -11.78 -13.22 -5.12
C ASN A 595 -11.31 -12.21 -6.18
N GLY A 596 -12.07 -12.01 -7.26
CA GLY A 596 -11.65 -11.16 -8.36
C GLY A 596 -10.53 -11.78 -9.19
N SER A 597 -10.04 -11.01 -10.16
CA SER A 597 -8.89 -11.40 -10.98
C SER A 597 -8.27 -10.16 -11.61
N SER A 598 -6.94 -10.14 -11.69
CA SER A 598 -6.18 -9.08 -12.36
C SER A 598 -5.22 -9.69 -13.38
N GLY A 599 -5.17 -9.17 -14.59
CA GLY A 599 -4.27 -9.67 -15.64
C GLY A 599 -4.14 -8.73 -16.81
N ILE A 600 -2.94 -8.67 -17.39
CA ILE A 600 -2.66 -7.97 -18.63
C ILE A 600 -2.42 -9.04 -19.70
N ALA A 601 -3.13 -8.92 -20.82
CA ALA A 601 -3.01 -9.78 -21.98
C ALA A 601 -2.58 -8.96 -23.20
N VAL A 602 -2.37 -9.60 -24.35
CA VAL A 602 -2.01 -8.89 -25.59
C VAL A 602 -3.21 -8.08 -26.08
N GLY A 603 -3.15 -6.74 -25.94
CA GLY A 603 -4.21 -5.83 -26.38
C GLY A 603 -5.46 -5.77 -25.47
N MET A 604 -5.46 -6.47 -24.34
CA MET A 604 -6.59 -6.51 -23.39
C MET A 604 -6.08 -6.56 -21.94
N ALA A 605 -6.93 -6.19 -21.00
CA ALA A 605 -6.67 -6.35 -19.57
C ALA A 605 -7.95 -6.76 -18.86
N THR A 606 -7.81 -7.40 -17.71
CA THR A 606 -8.89 -7.70 -16.77
C THR A 606 -8.50 -7.19 -15.39
N ASN A 607 -9.45 -6.58 -14.69
CA ASN A 607 -9.25 -6.08 -13.34
C ASN A 607 -10.59 -6.07 -12.61
N MET A 608 -10.87 -7.18 -11.94
CA MET A 608 -12.09 -7.43 -11.19
C MET A 608 -11.78 -7.42 -9.70
N PRO A 609 -12.50 -6.62 -8.89
CA PRO A 609 -12.28 -6.58 -7.46
C PRO A 609 -12.97 -7.76 -6.76
N PRO A 610 -12.51 -8.15 -5.56
CA PRO A 610 -13.17 -9.14 -4.72
C PRO A 610 -14.52 -8.64 -4.18
N HIS A 611 -15.39 -9.59 -3.83
CA HIS A 611 -16.72 -9.35 -3.27
C HIS A 611 -16.98 -10.24 -2.04
N ASN A 612 -18.03 -9.91 -1.30
CA ASN A 612 -18.47 -10.73 -0.18
C ASN A 612 -19.14 -12.04 -0.65
N LEU A 613 -18.70 -13.19 -0.13
CA LEU A 613 -19.23 -14.51 -0.47
C LEU A 613 -20.72 -14.61 -0.15
N GLY A 614 -21.12 -14.16 1.04
CA GLY A 614 -22.51 -14.23 1.48
C GLY A 614 -23.45 -13.35 0.64
N GLU A 615 -22.98 -12.18 0.21
CA GLU A 615 -23.68 -11.29 -0.72
C GLU A 615 -23.77 -11.87 -2.12
N THR A 616 -22.65 -12.44 -2.62
CA THR A 616 -22.58 -13.03 -3.97
C THR A 616 -23.49 -14.26 -4.08
N ILE A 617 -23.48 -15.14 -3.07
CA ILE A 617 -24.41 -16.27 -2.98
C ILE A 617 -25.86 -15.78 -2.92
N GLY A 618 -26.14 -14.69 -2.18
CA GLY A 618 -27.46 -14.07 -2.15
C GLY A 618 -27.95 -13.64 -3.54
N ALA A 619 -27.08 -13.04 -4.35
CA ALA A 619 -27.41 -12.65 -5.72
C ALA A 619 -27.62 -13.86 -6.65
N ILE A 620 -26.86 -14.95 -6.49
CA ILE A 620 -27.10 -16.18 -7.27
C ILE A 620 -28.46 -16.78 -6.91
N ILE A 621 -28.78 -16.87 -5.62
CA ILE A 621 -30.08 -17.38 -5.15
C ILE A 621 -31.22 -16.50 -5.66
N GLU A 622 -31.06 -15.18 -5.69
CA GLU A 622 -32.05 -14.27 -6.30
C GLU A 622 -32.30 -14.60 -7.77
N LEU A 623 -31.27 -14.95 -8.55
CA LEU A 623 -31.42 -15.32 -9.96
C LEU A 623 -32.05 -16.72 -10.13
N VAL A 624 -31.80 -17.63 -9.17
CA VAL A 624 -32.46 -18.94 -9.12
C VAL A 624 -33.96 -18.78 -8.84
N ASP A 625 -34.31 -17.98 -7.82
CA ASP A 625 -35.69 -17.76 -7.41
C ASP A 625 -36.46 -16.86 -8.41
N ASN A 626 -35.75 -15.93 -9.09
CA ASN A 626 -36.30 -15.00 -10.07
C ASN A 626 -35.42 -14.96 -11.35
N PRO A 627 -35.68 -15.83 -12.35
CA PRO A 627 -34.88 -15.90 -13.58
C PRO A 627 -34.82 -14.60 -14.42
N ASP A 628 -35.85 -13.76 -14.32
CA ASP A 628 -35.96 -12.46 -15.00
C ASP A 628 -35.29 -11.30 -14.22
N ALA A 629 -34.54 -11.60 -13.15
CA ALA A 629 -33.85 -10.57 -12.38
C ALA A 629 -32.83 -9.80 -13.25
N ASP A 630 -32.86 -8.47 -13.12
CA ASP A 630 -31.91 -7.58 -13.77
C ASP A 630 -30.72 -7.26 -12.86
N ALA A 631 -29.71 -6.59 -13.40
CA ALA A 631 -28.53 -6.20 -12.64
C ALA A 631 -28.88 -5.33 -11.41
N ASP A 632 -29.95 -4.52 -11.49
CA ASP A 632 -30.38 -3.66 -10.39
C ASP A 632 -30.96 -4.46 -9.21
N ARG A 633 -31.67 -5.57 -9.46
CA ARG A 633 -32.08 -6.52 -8.41
C ARG A 633 -30.88 -7.23 -7.78
N LEU A 634 -29.92 -7.69 -8.59
CA LEU A 634 -28.71 -8.36 -8.06
C LEU A 634 -27.89 -7.40 -7.16
N MET A 635 -27.85 -6.12 -7.49
CA MET A 635 -27.20 -5.07 -6.68
C MET A 635 -27.86 -4.82 -5.32
N ARG A 636 -29.09 -5.30 -5.08
CA ARG A 636 -29.69 -5.26 -3.73
C ARG A 636 -29.01 -6.25 -2.77
N HIS A 637 -28.46 -7.32 -3.32
CA HIS A 637 -27.73 -8.35 -2.58
C HIS A 637 -26.24 -8.04 -2.55
N ILE A 638 -25.63 -7.72 -3.71
CA ILE A 638 -24.22 -7.31 -3.81
C ILE A 638 -24.15 -5.78 -3.69
N LYS A 639 -23.77 -5.31 -2.50
CA LYS A 639 -23.73 -3.87 -2.20
C LYS A 639 -22.61 -3.14 -2.96
N GLY A 640 -21.55 -3.86 -3.30
CA GLY A 640 -20.35 -3.35 -3.96
C GLY A 640 -19.15 -4.28 -3.73
N PRO A 641 -17.95 -3.90 -4.17
CA PRO A 641 -16.72 -4.62 -3.88
C PRO A 641 -16.40 -4.67 -2.39
N ASP A 642 -15.78 -5.76 -1.95
CA ASP A 642 -15.32 -5.95 -0.57
C ASP A 642 -13.86 -6.40 -0.62
N PHE A 643 -12.96 -5.47 -0.30
CA PHE A 643 -11.52 -5.63 -0.42
C PHE A 643 -10.91 -6.29 0.82
N PRO A 644 -9.86 -7.10 0.67
CA PRO A 644 -9.19 -7.74 1.80
C PRO A 644 -8.60 -6.74 2.79
N THR A 645 -8.19 -5.55 2.32
CA THR A 645 -7.60 -4.45 3.11
C THR A 645 -8.64 -3.56 3.79
N GLY A 646 -9.95 -3.76 3.55
CA GLY A 646 -11.00 -2.87 4.05
C GLY A 646 -11.10 -1.59 3.22
N ALA A 647 -10.75 -0.46 3.83
CA ALA A 647 -10.83 0.89 3.27
C ALA A 647 -12.28 1.35 2.99
N ILE A 648 -12.41 2.55 2.43
CA ILE A 648 -13.68 3.21 2.16
C ILE A 648 -13.86 3.37 0.66
N VAL A 649 -14.97 2.88 0.11
CA VAL A 649 -15.39 3.18 -1.27
C VAL A 649 -16.29 4.41 -1.25
N VAL A 650 -15.95 5.39 -2.07
CA VAL A 650 -16.64 6.69 -2.14
C VAL A 650 -17.53 6.71 -3.38
N GLY A 651 -18.85 6.84 -3.16
CA GLY A 651 -19.84 6.95 -4.22
C GLY A 651 -20.30 5.60 -4.78
N ARG A 652 -21.58 5.56 -5.20
CA ARG A 652 -22.23 4.35 -5.74
C ARG A 652 -22.39 4.36 -7.26
N SER A 653 -22.27 5.52 -7.90
CA SER A 653 -22.43 5.66 -9.36
C SER A 653 -21.42 4.79 -10.12
N GLY A 654 -20.14 4.87 -9.75
CA GLY A 654 -19.07 4.08 -10.37
C GLY A 654 -19.26 2.57 -10.22
N ILE A 655 -19.85 2.11 -9.11
CA ILE A 655 -20.21 0.70 -8.87
C ILE A 655 -21.36 0.28 -9.80
N ARG A 656 -22.40 1.12 -9.90
CA ARG A 656 -23.57 0.84 -10.75
C ARG A 656 -23.19 0.73 -12.23
N ASP A 657 -22.34 1.64 -12.71
CA ASP A 657 -21.86 1.62 -14.10
C ASP A 657 -20.98 0.39 -14.37
N ALA A 658 -20.09 0.06 -13.42
CA ALA A 658 -19.27 -1.15 -13.46
C ALA A 658 -20.11 -2.42 -13.61
N TYR A 659 -21.14 -2.59 -12.79
CA TYR A 659 -21.97 -3.79 -12.79
C TYR A 659 -22.91 -3.88 -13.98
N ARG A 660 -23.37 -2.75 -14.54
CA ARG A 660 -24.24 -2.74 -15.73
C ARG A 660 -23.48 -2.98 -17.03
N THR A 661 -22.28 -2.42 -17.15
CA THR A 661 -21.53 -2.40 -18.43
C THR A 661 -20.30 -3.31 -18.45
N GLY A 662 -19.88 -3.82 -17.29
CA GLY A 662 -18.61 -4.53 -17.12
C GLY A 662 -17.40 -3.60 -17.01
N ARG A 663 -17.59 -2.27 -17.06
CA ARG A 663 -16.52 -1.26 -16.96
C ARG A 663 -16.92 -0.10 -16.07
N GLY A 664 -16.01 0.34 -15.21
CA GLY A 664 -16.28 1.46 -14.33
C GLY A 664 -15.06 1.94 -13.58
N ARG A 665 -15.24 3.03 -12.82
CA ARG A 665 -14.20 3.61 -11.96
C ARG A 665 -14.73 3.65 -10.55
N ILE A 666 -14.04 2.98 -9.64
CA ILE A 666 -14.43 2.89 -8.24
C ILE A 666 -13.38 3.66 -7.45
N VAL A 667 -13.79 4.74 -6.79
CA VAL A 667 -12.89 5.55 -5.97
C VAL A 667 -12.78 4.90 -4.60
N MET A 668 -11.55 4.60 -4.19
CA MET A 668 -11.23 4.08 -2.87
C MET A 668 -10.44 5.12 -2.08
N ARG A 669 -10.70 5.19 -0.79
CA ARG A 669 -10.12 6.12 0.15
C ARG A 669 -9.65 5.35 1.38
N ALA A 670 -8.50 5.73 1.91
CA ALA A 670 -7.93 5.20 3.14
C ALA A 670 -8.85 5.50 4.33
N ARG A 671 -8.92 4.59 5.30
CA ARG A 671 -9.59 4.88 6.58
C ARG A 671 -8.65 5.73 7.42
N ALA A 672 -9.08 6.94 7.73
CA ALA A 672 -8.32 7.88 8.55
C ALA A 672 -9.23 8.62 9.52
N HIS A 673 -8.72 8.91 10.71
CA HIS A 673 -9.39 9.71 11.73
C HIS A 673 -8.41 10.70 12.38
N ILE A 674 -8.94 11.72 13.02
CA ILE A 674 -8.14 12.76 13.67
C ILE A 674 -8.03 12.43 15.17
N GLU A 675 -6.82 12.51 15.72
CA GLU A 675 -6.55 12.38 17.16
C GLU A 675 -5.87 13.65 17.69
N GLU A 676 -6.21 14.06 18.92
CA GLU A 676 -5.52 15.15 19.61
C GLU A 676 -4.31 14.61 20.39
N LEU A 677 -3.14 15.20 20.12
CA LEU A 677 -1.89 14.90 20.81
C LEU A 677 -1.67 15.81 22.02
N ARG A 678 -0.82 15.37 22.95
CA ARG A 678 -0.42 16.17 24.11
C ARG A 678 0.22 17.49 23.68
N GLY A 679 -0.23 18.60 24.27
CA GLY A 679 0.30 19.94 23.99
C GLY A 679 -0.45 20.73 22.91
N GLY A 680 -1.70 20.35 22.60
CA GLY A 680 -2.59 21.11 21.71
C GLY A 680 -2.25 20.97 20.22
N LYS A 681 -1.62 19.86 19.83
CA LYS A 681 -1.37 19.50 18.43
C LYS A 681 -2.37 18.42 18.01
N SER A 682 -2.69 18.35 16.72
CA SER A 682 -3.54 17.29 16.16
C SER A 682 -2.73 16.40 15.22
N ALA A 683 -3.12 15.14 15.11
CA ALA A 683 -2.56 14.20 14.15
C ALA A 683 -3.66 13.49 13.36
N ILE A 684 -3.36 13.18 12.10
CA ILE A 684 -4.19 12.31 11.27
C ILE A 684 -3.63 10.90 11.40
N ILE A 685 -4.48 9.96 11.79
CA ILE A 685 -4.13 8.55 11.91
C ILE A 685 -4.77 7.79 10.76
N VAL A 686 -3.96 7.16 9.92
CA VAL A 686 -4.42 6.26 8.85
C VAL A 686 -4.34 4.82 9.36
N SER A 687 -5.47 4.12 9.37
CA SER A 687 -5.63 2.76 9.88
C SER A 687 -5.80 1.71 8.79
N GLU A 688 -6.28 2.07 7.60
CA GLU A 688 -6.46 1.17 6.45
C GLU A 688 -6.07 1.86 5.14
N LEU A 689 -5.33 1.18 4.26
CA LEU A 689 -4.95 1.69 2.94
C LEU A 689 -5.88 1.16 1.85
N PRO A 690 -6.07 1.91 0.74
CA PRO A 690 -6.78 1.40 -0.43
C PRO A 690 -6.13 0.13 -1.01
N TYR A 691 -6.94 -0.73 -1.63
CA TYR A 691 -6.44 -1.99 -2.20
C TYR A 691 -5.37 -1.78 -3.28
N GLY A 692 -4.27 -2.53 -3.19
CA GLY A 692 -3.12 -2.44 -4.10
C GLY A 692 -2.15 -1.29 -3.81
N VAL A 693 -2.39 -0.50 -2.75
CA VAL A 693 -1.50 0.60 -2.34
C VAL A 693 -0.48 0.09 -1.31
N LYS A 694 0.81 0.36 -1.57
CA LYS A 694 1.90 -0.01 -0.66
C LYS A 694 2.09 1.04 0.44
N LYS A 695 2.41 0.58 1.65
CA LYS A 695 2.70 1.45 2.80
C LYS A 695 4.10 2.09 2.68
N GLY A 696 5.13 1.24 2.56
CA GLY A 696 6.55 1.61 2.46
C GLY A 696 7.17 1.40 1.07
N GLY A 697 8.49 1.62 0.96
CA GLY A 697 9.27 1.48 -0.28
C GLY A 697 9.25 2.69 -1.20
N ASP A 698 9.92 2.60 -2.35
CA ASP A 698 10.10 3.72 -3.30
C ASP A 698 8.82 4.24 -3.93
N THR A 699 7.76 3.43 -3.90
CA THR A 699 6.44 3.75 -4.46
C THR A 699 5.35 3.80 -3.38
N GLY A 700 5.75 3.73 -2.11
CA GLY A 700 4.83 3.72 -0.97
C GLY A 700 4.22 5.08 -0.64
N VAL A 701 3.09 5.06 0.06
CA VAL A 701 2.38 6.27 0.48
C VAL A 701 3.22 7.16 1.38
N ILE A 702 3.99 6.56 2.31
CA ILE A 702 4.82 7.31 3.27
C ILE A 702 5.85 8.17 2.54
N LYS A 703 6.61 7.57 1.60
CA LYS A 703 7.61 8.28 0.79
C LYS A 703 6.96 9.37 -0.05
N LYS A 704 5.80 9.09 -0.66
CA LYS A 704 5.08 10.07 -1.48
C LYS A 704 4.62 11.29 -0.67
N ILE A 705 4.18 11.08 0.58
CA ILE A 705 3.83 12.18 1.48
C ILE A 705 5.10 12.99 1.81
N ALA A 706 6.20 12.32 2.17
CA ALA A 706 7.46 12.98 2.49
C ALA A 706 7.98 13.86 1.33
N ASP A 707 7.97 13.33 0.10
CA ASP A 707 8.35 14.07 -1.11
C ASP A 707 7.48 15.34 -1.29
N LEU A 708 6.16 15.22 -1.10
CA LEU A 708 5.22 16.35 -1.25
C LEU A 708 5.36 17.41 -0.15
N VAL A 709 5.79 17.02 1.06
CA VAL A 709 6.14 17.95 2.13
C VAL A 709 7.43 18.69 1.77
N GLN A 710 8.44 17.98 1.26
CA GLN A 710 9.70 18.57 0.81
C GLN A 710 9.51 19.55 -0.36
N ASP A 711 8.64 19.21 -1.30
CA ASP A 711 8.26 20.06 -2.44
C ASP A 711 7.34 21.24 -2.05
N LYS A 712 7.01 21.40 -0.75
CA LYS A 712 6.12 22.43 -0.20
C LYS A 712 4.71 22.42 -0.78
N VAL A 713 4.23 21.26 -1.21
CA VAL A 713 2.82 21.07 -1.63
C VAL A 713 1.93 20.83 -0.41
N LEU A 714 2.40 20.02 0.54
CA LEU A 714 1.73 19.73 1.82
C LEU A 714 2.41 20.51 2.95
N THR A 715 2.06 21.78 3.12
CA THR A 715 2.72 22.68 4.09
C THR A 715 2.19 22.51 5.52
N GLU A 716 1.05 21.86 5.70
CA GLU A 716 0.36 21.66 6.98
C GLU A 716 0.99 20.57 7.86
N ILE A 717 1.73 19.66 7.25
CA ILE A 717 2.31 18.50 7.92
C ILE A 717 3.58 18.94 8.64
N ALA A 718 3.67 18.57 9.92
CA ALA A 718 4.83 18.81 10.76
C ALA A 718 5.76 17.58 10.78
N ASP A 719 5.20 16.38 10.90
CA ASP A 719 5.95 15.13 11.00
C ASP A 719 5.13 13.95 10.44
N LEU A 720 5.79 12.85 10.11
CA LEU A 720 5.20 11.62 9.58
C LEU A 720 5.90 10.41 10.21
N ALA A 721 5.15 9.57 10.93
CA ALA A 721 5.66 8.39 11.62
C ALA A 721 4.82 7.14 11.32
N ASP A 722 5.47 5.98 11.26
CA ASP A 722 4.81 4.68 11.17
C ASP A 722 4.87 3.95 12.52
N HIS A 723 3.70 3.72 13.10
CA HIS A 723 3.49 2.98 14.36
C HIS A 723 2.76 1.66 14.13
N SER A 724 2.79 1.15 12.90
CA SER A 724 2.20 -0.16 12.59
C SER A 724 2.87 -1.27 13.39
N ASP A 725 2.07 -2.15 13.98
CA ASP A 725 2.55 -3.30 14.74
C ASP A 725 1.71 -4.55 14.43
N ARG A 726 1.82 -5.59 15.27
CA ARG A 726 1.05 -6.83 15.10
C ARG A 726 -0.45 -6.67 15.36
N SER A 727 -0.88 -5.56 15.98
CA SER A 727 -2.28 -5.28 16.29
C SER A 727 -3.00 -4.54 15.17
N GLY A 728 -2.26 -3.89 14.27
CA GLY A 728 -2.82 -3.24 13.08
C GLY A 728 -1.88 -2.21 12.48
N MET A 729 -2.25 -1.72 11.30
CA MET A 729 -1.53 -0.64 10.63
C MET A 729 -1.89 0.70 11.28
N ARG A 730 -0.88 1.55 11.51
CA ARG A 730 -1.09 2.89 12.08
C ARG A 730 -0.04 3.87 11.54
N ILE A 731 -0.41 4.64 10.53
CA ILE A 731 0.43 5.75 10.03
C ILE A 731 -0.04 7.03 10.71
N GLN A 732 0.86 7.71 11.40
CA GLN A 732 0.58 8.95 12.12
C GLN A 732 1.18 10.13 11.36
N ILE A 733 0.33 11.10 11.00
CA ILE A 733 0.71 12.33 10.30
C ILE A 733 0.47 13.48 11.27
N GLU A 734 1.52 14.01 11.88
CA GLU A 734 1.41 15.13 12.82
C GLU A 734 1.23 16.44 12.06
N LEU A 735 0.31 17.29 12.53
CA LEU A 735 0.00 18.57 11.91
C LEU A 735 0.65 19.72 12.67
N LYS A 736 0.91 20.82 11.95
CA LYS A 736 1.33 22.10 12.54
C LYS A 736 0.20 22.69 13.42
N ARG A 737 0.57 23.50 14.41
CA ARG A 737 -0.37 24.04 15.42
C ARG A 737 -1.51 24.89 14.83
N ASP A 738 -1.25 25.53 13.70
CA ASP A 738 -2.18 26.41 12.98
C ASP A 738 -2.89 25.69 11.81
N ALA A 739 -2.57 24.42 11.56
CA ALA A 739 -3.18 23.66 10.47
C ALA A 739 -4.55 23.12 10.86
N VAL A 740 -5.53 23.32 9.98
CA VAL A 740 -6.88 22.75 10.13
C VAL A 740 -6.84 21.26 9.71
N PRO A 741 -7.10 20.29 10.61
CA PRO A 741 -6.89 18.88 10.32
C PRO A 741 -7.67 18.33 9.13
N GLN A 742 -8.92 18.78 8.97
CA GLN A 742 -9.76 18.33 7.86
C GLN A 742 -9.23 18.81 6.49
N VAL A 743 -8.66 20.02 6.43
CA VAL A 743 -8.07 20.56 5.20
C VAL A 743 -6.82 19.79 4.82
N ALA A 744 -5.96 19.48 5.80
CA ALA A 744 -4.76 18.67 5.58
C ALA A 744 -5.12 17.25 5.10
N LEU A 745 -6.15 16.62 5.69
CA LEU A 745 -6.64 15.31 5.28
C LEU A 745 -7.16 15.30 3.83
N ASN A 746 -7.92 16.32 3.43
CA ASN A 746 -8.42 16.43 2.05
C ASN A 746 -7.29 16.65 1.03
N LYS A 747 -6.27 17.45 1.39
CA LYS A 747 -5.07 17.60 0.56
C LYS A 747 -4.31 16.28 0.41
N LEU A 748 -4.19 15.51 1.49
CA LEU A 748 -3.61 14.18 1.47
C LEU A 748 -4.37 13.26 0.50
N PHE A 749 -5.70 13.20 0.57
CA PHE A 749 -6.49 12.42 -0.40
C PHE A 749 -6.30 12.89 -1.85
N LYS A 750 -6.20 14.20 -2.09
CA LYS A 750 -6.07 14.74 -3.45
C LYS A 750 -4.70 14.47 -4.09
N HIS A 751 -3.63 14.50 -3.30
CA HIS A 751 -2.26 14.47 -3.81
C HIS A 751 -1.52 13.15 -3.58
N THR A 752 -2.08 12.24 -2.78
CA THR A 752 -1.43 10.97 -2.42
C THR A 752 -2.29 9.76 -2.77
N PRO A 753 -1.70 8.55 -2.85
CA PRO A 753 -2.45 7.32 -3.06
C PRO A 753 -3.37 6.92 -1.90
N LEU A 754 -3.49 7.73 -0.84
CA LEU A 754 -4.53 7.56 0.19
C LEU A 754 -5.94 7.66 -0.41
N GLN A 755 -6.10 8.31 -1.55
CA GLN A 755 -7.27 8.12 -2.41
C GLN A 755 -6.79 7.63 -3.77
N SER A 756 -7.31 6.50 -4.22
CA SER A 756 -6.95 5.90 -5.50
C SER A 756 -8.19 5.49 -6.27
N THR A 757 -8.07 5.39 -7.59
CA THR A 757 -9.15 4.92 -8.45
C THR A 757 -8.87 3.50 -8.89
N PHE A 758 -9.74 2.57 -8.51
CA PHE A 758 -9.75 1.22 -9.03
C PHE A 758 -10.50 1.18 -10.37
N GLY A 759 -9.78 0.87 -11.45
CA GLY A 759 -10.38 0.69 -12.78
C GLY A 759 -11.02 -0.69 -12.89
N TYR A 760 -12.34 -0.76 -12.78
CA TYR A 760 -13.10 -2.00 -12.94
C TYR A 760 -13.18 -2.38 -14.42
N ASN A 761 -12.75 -3.59 -14.76
CA ASN A 761 -12.83 -4.13 -16.11
C ASN A 761 -13.04 -5.65 -16.06
N ALA A 762 -14.29 -6.09 -16.18
CA ALA A 762 -14.70 -7.48 -16.11
C ALA A 762 -14.56 -8.18 -17.46
N VAL A 763 -13.31 -8.52 -17.81
CA VAL A 763 -13.01 -9.33 -19.01
C VAL A 763 -12.65 -10.74 -18.59
N ALA A 764 -13.39 -11.73 -19.09
CA ALA A 764 -13.15 -13.15 -18.84
C ALA A 764 -13.38 -13.95 -20.13
N LEU A 765 -12.90 -15.20 -20.15
CA LEU A 765 -13.15 -16.13 -21.25
C LEU A 765 -14.53 -16.76 -21.08
N VAL A 766 -15.35 -16.65 -22.12
CA VAL A 766 -16.60 -17.39 -22.30
C VAL A 766 -16.41 -18.26 -23.53
N ASP A 767 -16.40 -19.58 -23.32
CA ASP A 767 -16.15 -20.57 -24.38
C ASP A 767 -14.83 -20.31 -25.14
N GLY A 768 -13.77 -19.94 -24.40
CA GLY A 768 -12.46 -19.63 -24.96
C GLY A 768 -12.33 -18.25 -25.63
N VAL A 769 -13.40 -17.44 -25.63
CA VAL A 769 -13.42 -16.10 -26.24
C VAL A 769 -13.44 -15.01 -25.17
N PRO A 770 -12.53 -14.02 -25.21
CA PRO A 770 -12.57 -12.87 -24.29
C PRO A 770 -13.82 -12.03 -24.48
N ARG A 771 -14.62 -11.85 -23.44
CA ARG A 771 -15.80 -10.98 -23.43
C ARG A 771 -15.79 -10.04 -22.23
N THR A 772 -16.31 -8.83 -22.43
CA THR A 772 -16.61 -7.91 -21.33
C THR A 772 -17.99 -8.26 -20.80
N LEU A 773 -18.10 -8.51 -19.50
CA LEU A 773 -19.31 -9.06 -18.87
C LEU A 773 -19.86 -8.11 -17.81
N SER A 774 -21.18 -7.93 -17.81
CA SER A 774 -21.93 -7.31 -16.72
C SER A 774 -22.06 -8.25 -15.51
N LEU A 775 -22.51 -7.73 -14.37
CA LEU A 775 -22.75 -8.53 -13.17
C LEU A 775 -23.79 -9.63 -13.41
N LEU A 776 -24.84 -9.34 -14.18
CA LEU A 776 -25.87 -10.31 -14.54
C LEU A 776 -25.27 -11.45 -15.37
N GLU A 777 -24.46 -11.13 -16.38
CA GLU A 777 -23.81 -12.14 -17.21
C GLU A 777 -22.84 -13.01 -16.42
N LEU A 778 -22.06 -12.41 -15.50
CA LEU A 778 -21.15 -13.15 -14.62
C LEU A 778 -21.90 -14.15 -13.73
N VAL A 779 -22.98 -13.71 -13.08
CA VAL A 779 -23.82 -14.57 -12.21
C VAL A 779 -24.52 -15.66 -13.03
N ARG A 780 -25.06 -15.31 -14.19
CA ARG A 780 -25.76 -16.26 -15.08
C ARG A 780 -24.82 -17.33 -15.62
N HIS A 781 -23.67 -16.95 -16.16
CA HIS A 781 -22.68 -17.92 -16.65
C HIS A 781 -22.19 -18.88 -15.56
N TYR A 782 -21.99 -18.38 -14.34
CA TYR A 782 -21.64 -19.24 -13.21
C TYR A 782 -22.78 -20.21 -12.85
N LEU A 783 -24.03 -19.73 -12.78
CA LEU A 783 -25.19 -20.57 -12.47
C LEU A 783 -25.42 -21.66 -13.53
N ASP A 784 -25.32 -21.30 -14.82
CA ASP A 784 -25.47 -22.25 -15.91
C ASP A 784 -24.38 -23.34 -15.88
N TYR A 785 -23.15 -22.96 -15.52
CA TYR A 785 -22.08 -23.92 -15.30
C TYR A 785 -22.34 -24.83 -14.10
N GLN A 786 -22.86 -24.30 -12.98
CA GLN A 786 -23.23 -25.16 -11.84
C GLN A 786 -24.36 -26.14 -12.18
N ARG A 787 -25.34 -25.75 -13.00
CA ARG A 787 -26.37 -26.66 -13.53
C ARG A 787 -25.74 -27.80 -14.34
N GLU A 788 -24.75 -27.50 -15.17
CA GLU A 788 -24.00 -28.50 -15.91
C GLU A 788 -23.25 -29.46 -14.97
N VAL A 789 -22.47 -28.94 -14.03
CA VAL A 789 -21.68 -29.71 -13.05
C VAL A 789 -22.58 -30.65 -12.24
N VAL A 790 -23.69 -30.13 -11.68
CA VAL A 790 -24.63 -30.93 -10.90
C VAL A 790 -25.32 -31.99 -11.76
N THR A 791 -25.65 -31.67 -13.01
CA THR A 791 -26.22 -32.65 -13.96
C THR A 791 -25.24 -33.77 -14.25
N ARG A 792 -23.96 -33.44 -14.54
CA ARG A 792 -22.91 -34.43 -14.82
C ARG A 792 -22.64 -35.31 -13.60
N ARG A 793 -22.50 -34.71 -12.42
CA ARG A 793 -22.33 -35.43 -11.15
C ARG A 793 -23.49 -36.39 -10.90
N SER A 794 -24.73 -35.91 -11.05
CA SER A 794 -25.93 -36.73 -10.83
C SER A 794 -26.04 -37.88 -11.83
N LYS A 795 -25.65 -37.67 -13.09
CA LYS A 795 -25.55 -38.76 -14.10
C LYS A 795 -24.45 -39.77 -13.76
N TYR A 796 -23.31 -39.31 -13.27
CA TYR A 796 -22.22 -40.18 -12.83
C TYR A 796 -22.63 -41.04 -11.63
N GLU A 797 -23.22 -40.42 -10.60
CA GLU A 797 -23.77 -41.10 -9.43
C GLU A 797 -24.87 -42.09 -9.83
N LEU A 798 -25.78 -41.69 -10.73
CA LEU A 798 -26.85 -42.55 -11.23
C LEU A 798 -26.28 -43.77 -11.93
N ARG A 799 -25.32 -43.59 -12.85
CA ARG A 799 -24.67 -44.69 -13.56
C ARG A 799 -23.99 -45.65 -12.59
N LYS A 800 -23.22 -45.14 -11.62
CA LYS A 800 -22.56 -46.00 -10.61
C LYS A 800 -23.56 -46.73 -9.72
N ALA A 801 -24.64 -46.05 -9.31
CA ALA A 801 -25.69 -46.66 -8.51
C ALA A 801 -26.43 -47.75 -9.29
N GLU A 802 -26.75 -47.52 -10.57
CA GLU A 802 -27.38 -48.49 -11.46
C GLU A 802 -26.48 -49.70 -11.73
N GLU A 803 -25.19 -49.49 -12.03
CA GLU A 803 -24.20 -50.56 -12.19
C GLU A 803 -24.09 -51.42 -10.92
N ARG A 804 -24.05 -50.79 -9.75
CA ARG A 804 -23.98 -51.49 -8.46
C ARG A 804 -25.27 -52.24 -8.15
N ALA A 805 -26.42 -51.61 -8.34
CA ALA A 805 -27.73 -52.22 -8.14
C ALA A 805 -27.93 -53.43 -9.07
N HIS A 806 -27.48 -53.32 -10.32
CA HIS A 806 -27.51 -54.42 -11.30
C HIS A 806 -26.70 -55.63 -10.82
N VAL A 807 -25.51 -55.41 -10.25
CA VAL A 807 -24.70 -56.50 -9.66
C VAL A 807 -25.38 -57.12 -8.44
N LEU A 808 -25.92 -56.30 -7.53
CA LEU A 808 -26.60 -56.81 -6.32
C LEU A 808 -27.87 -57.58 -6.65
N GLU A 809 -28.62 -57.17 -7.68
CA GLU A 809 -29.77 -57.92 -8.19
C GLU A 809 -29.34 -59.31 -8.67
N GLY A 810 -28.22 -59.41 -9.40
CA GLY A 810 -27.63 -60.70 -9.78
C GLY A 810 -27.27 -61.56 -8.56
N TYR A 811 -26.73 -60.94 -7.50
CA TYR A 811 -26.44 -61.66 -6.24
C TYR A 811 -27.70 -62.16 -5.55
N LEU A 812 -28.77 -61.38 -5.51
CA LEU A 812 -30.04 -61.81 -4.92
C LEU A 812 -30.64 -62.99 -5.70
N ILE A 813 -30.65 -62.92 -7.03
CA ILE A 813 -31.09 -64.03 -7.90
C ILE A 813 -30.26 -65.29 -7.65
N ALA A 814 -28.93 -65.14 -7.53
CA ALA A 814 -28.04 -66.27 -7.26
C ALA A 814 -28.21 -66.84 -5.84
N LEU A 815 -28.42 -65.99 -4.83
CA LEU A 815 -28.67 -66.41 -3.45
C LEU A 815 -30.02 -67.10 -3.27
N ASP A 816 -31.03 -66.73 -4.06
CA ASP A 816 -32.34 -67.39 -4.06
C ASP A 816 -32.32 -68.75 -4.76
N ASN A 817 -31.36 -68.99 -5.66
CA ASN A 817 -31.22 -70.23 -6.44
C ASN A 817 -29.86 -70.91 -6.23
N LEU A 818 -29.29 -70.81 -5.03
CA LEU A 818 -27.89 -71.13 -4.74
C LEU A 818 -27.50 -72.57 -5.12
N ASP A 819 -28.35 -73.55 -4.84
CA ASP A 819 -28.07 -74.96 -5.13
C ASP A 819 -27.98 -75.23 -6.64
N ASP A 820 -28.87 -74.60 -7.44
CA ASP A 820 -28.88 -74.73 -8.89
C ASP A 820 -27.69 -74.00 -9.54
N VAL A 821 -27.30 -72.84 -9.00
CA VAL A 821 -26.11 -72.09 -9.43
C VAL A 821 -24.85 -72.92 -9.16
N ILE A 822 -24.70 -73.50 -7.96
CA ILE A 822 -23.55 -74.35 -7.61
C ILE A 822 -23.52 -75.61 -8.49
N ALA A 823 -24.67 -76.25 -8.71
CA ALA A 823 -24.76 -77.44 -9.56
C ALA A 823 -24.31 -77.14 -11.00
N LEU A 824 -24.77 -76.02 -11.57
CA LEU A 824 -24.38 -75.58 -12.91
C LEU A 824 -22.88 -75.30 -13.00
N ILE A 825 -22.33 -74.51 -12.06
CA ILE A 825 -20.89 -74.19 -12.02
C ILE A 825 -20.04 -75.46 -11.87
N ARG A 826 -20.47 -76.42 -11.05
CA ARG A 826 -19.74 -77.70 -10.86
C ARG A 826 -19.80 -78.63 -12.08
N SER A 827 -20.82 -78.50 -12.92
CA SER A 827 -20.99 -79.34 -14.11
C SER A 827 -20.33 -78.78 -15.38
N ALA A 828 -20.06 -77.48 -15.41
CA ALA A 828 -19.35 -76.83 -16.52
C ALA A 828 -17.87 -77.23 -16.56
N ALA A 829 -17.31 -77.37 -17.76
CA ALA A 829 -15.91 -77.74 -17.97
C ALA A 829 -14.94 -76.56 -17.74
N ASP A 830 -15.39 -75.33 -17.98
CA ASP A 830 -14.62 -74.11 -17.79
C ASP A 830 -15.49 -72.90 -17.37
N THR A 831 -14.82 -71.78 -17.07
CA THR A 831 -15.46 -70.53 -16.59
C THR A 831 -16.35 -69.90 -17.65
N ASP A 832 -16.04 -70.05 -18.94
CA ASP A 832 -16.81 -69.44 -20.03
C ASP A 832 -18.12 -70.20 -20.27
N GLU A 833 -18.08 -71.54 -20.17
CA GLU A 833 -19.27 -72.40 -20.20
C GLU A 833 -20.16 -72.14 -18.97
N ALA A 834 -19.56 -72.00 -17.78
CA ALA A 834 -20.30 -71.65 -16.56
C ALA A 834 -20.96 -70.28 -16.67
N ARG A 835 -20.25 -69.26 -17.18
CA ARG A 835 -20.78 -67.91 -17.39
C ARG A 835 -21.95 -67.92 -18.37
N THR A 836 -21.79 -68.58 -19.52
CA THR A 836 -22.84 -68.70 -20.54
C THR A 836 -24.07 -69.43 -19.98
N GLY A 837 -23.87 -70.53 -19.27
CA GLY A 837 -24.96 -71.26 -18.63
C GLY A 837 -25.71 -70.46 -17.56
N LEU A 838 -25.02 -69.64 -16.77
CA LEU A 838 -25.65 -68.74 -15.80
C LEU A 838 -26.50 -67.66 -16.49
N MET A 839 -25.99 -67.09 -17.58
CA MET A 839 -26.72 -66.09 -18.38
C MET A 839 -27.99 -66.68 -18.98
N GLU A 840 -27.91 -67.84 -19.63
CA GLU A 840 -29.05 -68.47 -20.29
C GLU A 840 -30.11 -68.97 -19.30
N ARG A 841 -29.69 -69.64 -18.21
CA ARG A 841 -30.61 -70.29 -17.28
C ARG A 841 -31.31 -69.31 -16.34
N PHE A 842 -30.64 -68.25 -15.91
CA PHE A 842 -31.16 -67.28 -14.95
C PHE A 842 -31.44 -65.90 -15.55
N SER A 843 -31.34 -65.77 -16.89
CA SER A 843 -31.54 -64.50 -17.61
C SER A 843 -30.66 -63.36 -17.09
N LEU A 844 -29.43 -63.69 -16.71
CA LEU A 844 -28.46 -62.75 -16.14
C LEU A 844 -27.63 -62.09 -17.25
N SER A 845 -27.17 -60.86 -17.00
CA SER A 845 -26.18 -60.23 -17.87
C SER A 845 -24.79 -60.84 -17.69
N GLU A 846 -23.90 -60.63 -18.66
CA GLU A 846 -22.51 -61.09 -18.57
C GLU A 846 -21.80 -60.55 -17.31
N ILE A 847 -22.03 -59.28 -16.97
CA ILE A 847 -21.48 -58.62 -15.77
C ILE A 847 -22.00 -59.29 -14.49
N GLN A 848 -23.29 -59.61 -14.42
CA GLN A 848 -23.89 -60.30 -13.27
C GLN A 848 -23.35 -61.73 -13.15
N ALA A 849 -23.32 -62.48 -14.25
CA ALA A 849 -22.81 -63.85 -14.26
C ALA A 849 -21.33 -63.90 -13.84
N GLN A 850 -20.50 -62.99 -14.35
CA GLN A 850 -19.10 -62.86 -13.92
C GLN A 850 -19.00 -62.50 -12.43
N ALA A 851 -19.78 -61.52 -11.95
CA ALA A 851 -19.77 -61.14 -10.55
C ALA A 851 -20.19 -62.29 -9.62
N ILE A 852 -21.11 -63.17 -10.06
CA ILE A 852 -21.55 -64.37 -9.34
C ILE A 852 -20.42 -65.40 -9.27
N LEU A 853 -19.67 -65.61 -10.36
CA LEU A 853 -18.50 -66.50 -10.36
C LEU A 853 -17.40 -65.99 -9.41
N ASP A 854 -17.30 -64.67 -9.24
CA ASP A 854 -16.36 -64.03 -8.32
C ASP A 854 -16.85 -63.95 -6.86
N LEU A 855 -18.05 -64.50 -6.56
CA LEU A 855 -18.59 -64.50 -5.20
C LEU A 855 -17.74 -65.35 -4.25
N ARG A 856 -17.45 -64.80 -3.07
CA ARG A 856 -16.79 -65.52 -1.99
C ARG A 856 -17.81 -66.21 -1.11
N LEU A 857 -17.49 -67.42 -0.63
CA LEU A 857 -18.36 -68.22 0.25
C LEU A 857 -18.85 -67.46 1.51
N ALA A 858 -18.05 -66.52 2.02
CA ALA A 858 -18.43 -65.68 3.18
C ALA A 858 -19.67 -64.80 2.92
N ARG A 859 -19.97 -64.46 1.65
CA ARG A 859 -21.15 -63.68 1.25
C ARG A 859 -22.46 -64.49 1.25
N LEU A 860 -22.38 -65.81 1.45
CA LEU A 860 -23.54 -66.71 1.51
C LEU A 860 -24.18 -66.79 2.92
N THR A 861 -23.62 -66.09 3.92
CA THR A 861 -24.20 -66.07 5.26
C THR A 861 -25.52 -65.32 5.30
N GLY A 862 -26.44 -65.71 6.19
CA GLY A 862 -27.74 -65.03 6.33
C GLY A 862 -27.63 -63.55 6.71
N LEU A 863 -26.54 -63.14 7.36
CA LEU A 863 -26.25 -61.73 7.65
C LEU A 863 -25.83 -60.97 6.38
N ALA A 864 -24.90 -61.52 5.60
CA ALA A 864 -24.46 -60.92 4.35
C ALA A 864 -25.59 -60.78 3.33
N ARG A 865 -26.54 -61.74 3.29
CA ARG A 865 -27.76 -61.62 2.49
C ARG A 865 -28.59 -60.40 2.88
N LYS A 866 -28.85 -60.19 4.19
CA LYS A 866 -29.58 -59.02 4.68
C LYS A 866 -28.86 -57.71 4.38
N GLU A 867 -27.54 -57.69 4.48
CA GLU A 867 -26.73 -56.52 4.09
C GLU A 867 -26.88 -56.19 2.61
N ILE A 868 -26.89 -57.21 1.73
CA ILE A 868 -27.10 -57.04 0.28
C ILE A 868 -28.52 -56.56 -0.03
N GLU A 869 -29.54 -57.14 0.61
CA GLU A 869 -30.94 -56.71 0.47
C GLU A 869 -31.11 -55.24 0.91
N GLY A 870 -30.48 -54.85 2.03
CA GLY A 870 -30.45 -53.47 2.50
C GLY A 870 -29.75 -52.52 1.53
N GLU A 871 -28.53 -52.85 1.11
CA GLU A 871 -27.74 -52.06 0.15
C GLU A 871 -28.51 -51.87 -1.18
N TYR A 872 -29.18 -52.92 -1.67
CA TYR A 872 -30.00 -52.84 -2.88
C TYR A 872 -31.23 -51.94 -2.69
N GLY A 873 -31.89 -52.03 -1.54
CA GLY A 873 -33.01 -51.14 -1.17
C GLY A 873 -32.61 -49.67 -1.17
N ASP A 874 -31.52 -49.35 -0.46
CA ASP A 874 -30.97 -47.99 -0.36
C ASP A 874 -30.58 -47.44 -1.74
N LEU A 875 -29.92 -48.26 -2.57
CA LEU A 875 -29.55 -47.87 -3.93
C LEU A 875 -30.77 -47.63 -4.82
N ARG A 876 -31.83 -48.43 -4.70
CA ARG A 876 -33.07 -48.19 -5.47
C ARG A 876 -33.74 -46.88 -5.09
N GLU A 877 -33.76 -46.55 -3.81
CA GLU A 877 -34.26 -45.24 -3.34
C GLU A 877 -33.41 -44.11 -3.91
N ARG A 878 -32.08 -44.21 -3.81
CA ARG A 878 -31.14 -43.21 -4.36
C ARG A 878 -31.25 -43.06 -5.87
N ILE A 879 -31.42 -44.15 -6.63
CA ILE A 879 -31.66 -44.12 -8.08
C ILE A 879 -32.96 -43.37 -8.39
N GLY A 880 -34.02 -43.64 -7.63
CA GLY A 880 -35.30 -42.93 -7.75
C GLY A 880 -35.15 -41.43 -7.52
N GLU A 881 -34.41 -41.05 -6.49
CA GLU A 881 -34.08 -39.65 -6.17
C GLU A 881 -33.28 -38.98 -7.31
N LEU A 882 -32.19 -39.61 -7.76
CA LEU A 882 -31.32 -39.09 -8.83
C LEU A 882 -32.05 -38.95 -10.16
N ARG A 883 -32.90 -39.92 -10.52
CA ARG A 883 -33.76 -39.80 -11.72
C ARG A 883 -34.78 -38.67 -11.57
N GLY A 884 -35.32 -38.46 -10.36
CA GLY A 884 -36.18 -37.33 -10.04
C GLY A 884 -35.47 -35.98 -10.19
N ILE A 885 -34.23 -35.86 -9.72
CA ILE A 885 -33.40 -34.66 -9.87
C ILE A 885 -33.10 -34.38 -11.35
N LEU A 886 -32.68 -35.41 -12.10
CA LEU A 886 -32.36 -35.27 -13.53
C LEU A 886 -33.58 -35.00 -14.41
N GLY A 887 -34.78 -35.38 -13.95
CA GLY A 887 -36.04 -35.18 -14.67
C GLY A 887 -36.67 -33.80 -14.51
N ASP A 888 -36.22 -32.99 -13.54
CA ASP A 888 -36.82 -31.69 -13.22
C ASP A 888 -35.74 -30.61 -12.99
N PRO A 889 -35.59 -29.63 -13.90
CA PRO A 889 -34.63 -28.54 -13.75
C PRO A 889 -34.79 -27.75 -12.44
N THR A 890 -36.00 -27.65 -11.89
CA THR A 890 -36.24 -26.93 -10.63
C THR A 890 -35.62 -27.65 -9.43
N ARG A 891 -35.51 -28.98 -9.48
CA ARG A 891 -34.82 -29.77 -8.45
C ARG A 891 -33.30 -29.62 -8.52
N ILE A 892 -32.75 -29.46 -9.72
CA ILE A 892 -31.33 -29.14 -9.91
C ILE A 892 -31.02 -27.77 -9.28
N ASP A 893 -31.84 -26.77 -9.58
CA ASP A 893 -31.72 -25.43 -9.00
C ASP A 893 -31.89 -25.45 -7.46
N GLY A 894 -32.82 -26.27 -6.95
CA GLY A 894 -33.00 -26.51 -5.52
C GLY A 894 -31.74 -27.09 -4.86
N LEU A 895 -31.10 -28.08 -5.48
CA LEU A 895 -29.86 -28.68 -4.98
C LEU A 895 -28.70 -27.69 -5.01
N ILE A 896 -28.56 -26.91 -6.09
CA ILE A 896 -27.54 -25.83 -6.18
C ILE A 896 -27.74 -24.82 -5.05
N ARG A 897 -28.98 -24.42 -4.79
CA ARG A 897 -29.33 -23.50 -3.69
C ARG A 897 -28.93 -24.07 -2.33
N GLU A 898 -29.20 -25.35 -2.07
CA GLU A 898 -28.81 -26.03 -0.83
C GLU A 898 -27.29 -26.05 -0.65
N GLU A 899 -26.54 -26.44 -1.69
CA GLU A 899 -25.07 -26.48 -1.65
C GLU A 899 -24.45 -25.08 -1.45
N LEU A 900 -24.98 -24.05 -2.11
CA LEU A 900 -24.51 -22.66 -1.92
C LEU A 900 -24.82 -22.15 -0.50
N LEU A 901 -25.98 -22.49 0.05
CA LEU A 901 -26.32 -22.13 1.43
C LEU A 901 -25.43 -22.84 2.46
N GLU A 902 -25.06 -24.09 2.21
CA GLU A 902 -24.08 -24.82 3.03
C GLU A 902 -22.73 -24.08 3.04
N VAL A 903 -22.21 -23.72 1.87
CA VAL A 903 -20.95 -22.95 1.74
C VAL A 903 -21.07 -21.61 2.48
N LYS A 904 -22.20 -20.91 2.33
CA LYS A 904 -22.47 -19.65 3.06
C LYS A 904 -22.49 -19.84 4.57
N GLN A 905 -23.04 -20.95 5.08
CA GLN A 905 -23.09 -21.23 6.51
C GLN A 905 -21.71 -21.58 7.08
N ILE A 906 -20.90 -22.35 6.36
CA ILE A 906 -19.58 -22.77 6.81
C ILE A 906 -18.59 -21.60 6.77
N TYR A 907 -18.54 -20.86 5.66
CA TYR A 907 -17.50 -19.86 5.40
C TYR A 907 -17.98 -18.40 5.58
N GLY A 908 -19.30 -18.15 5.54
CA GLY A 908 -19.88 -16.81 5.65
C GLY A 908 -20.37 -16.41 7.05
N ARG A 909 -20.45 -17.34 8.02
CA ARG A 909 -21.05 -17.08 9.35
C ARG A 909 -20.32 -16.01 10.18
N SER A 910 -19.01 -15.90 10.02
CA SER A 910 -18.17 -14.92 10.72
C SER A 910 -17.48 -13.94 9.77
N ASP A 911 -17.94 -13.85 8.52
CA ASP A 911 -17.33 -13.04 7.49
C ASP A 911 -18.11 -11.73 7.28
N GLU A 912 -17.90 -10.80 8.19
CA GLU A 912 -18.43 -9.46 8.09
C GLU A 912 -17.78 -8.68 6.94
N ARG A 913 -18.52 -7.72 6.38
CA ARG A 913 -18.01 -6.85 5.34
C ARG A 913 -16.85 -6.02 5.88
N ARG A 914 -15.72 -5.98 5.17
CA ARG A 914 -14.53 -5.21 5.59
C ARG A 914 -14.55 -3.81 5.02
N THR A 915 -14.90 -3.68 3.74
CA THR A 915 -14.96 -2.39 3.05
C THR A 915 -16.26 -1.65 3.33
N GLU A 916 -16.14 -0.40 3.74
CA GLU A 916 -17.27 0.49 3.95
C GLU A 916 -17.61 1.25 2.66
N ILE A 917 -18.89 1.41 2.34
CA ILE A 917 -19.35 2.16 1.17
C ILE A 917 -20.10 3.39 1.66
N VAL A 918 -19.50 4.56 1.46
CA VAL A 918 -20.08 5.85 1.83
C VAL A 918 -20.64 6.52 0.58
N ALA A 919 -21.74 7.27 0.72
CA ALA A 919 -22.22 8.12 -0.36
C ALA A 919 -21.10 9.08 -0.78
N ALA A 920 -21.02 9.41 -2.06
CA ALA A 920 -20.16 10.51 -2.44
C ALA A 920 -20.76 11.75 -1.78
N GLU A 921 -20.04 12.37 -0.85
CA GLU A 921 -20.21 13.79 -0.61
C GLU A 921 -20.01 14.43 -2.00
N GLU A 922 -21.03 15.12 -2.53
CA GLU A 922 -20.78 16.12 -3.57
C GLU A 922 -19.58 16.92 -3.07
N GLU A 923 -18.52 17.06 -3.87
CA GLU A 923 -17.24 17.62 -3.46
C GLU A 923 -17.50 18.79 -2.52
N LEU A 924 -17.28 18.61 -1.21
CA LEU A 924 -17.39 19.70 -0.24
C LEU A 924 -16.39 20.74 -0.74
N GLU A 925 -16.89 21.77 -1.39
CA GLU A 925 -16.06 22.88 -1.78
C GLU A 925 -15.58 23.50 -0.47
N LEU A 926 -14.39 24.10 -0.47
CA LEU A 926 -13.79 24.73 0.72
C LEU A 926 -14.75 25.73 1.43
N GLU A 927 -15.80 26.11 0.71
CA GLU A 927 -16.89 27.03 0.96
C GLU A 927 -17.95 26.49 1.94
N ASP A 928 -18.21 25.17 1.97
CA ASP A 928 -19.17 24.54 2.90
C ASP A 928 -18.64 24.48 4.34
N MET A 929 -17.34 24.79 4.54
CA MET A 929 -16.70 24.91 5.84
C MET A 929 -16.78 26.32 6.44
N ILE A 930 -17.29 27.30 5.70
CA ILE A 930 -17.46 28.68 6.15
C ILE A 930 -18.90 28.83 6.64
N ALA A 931 -19.11 29.33 7.87
CA ALA A 931 -20.45 29.58 8.39
C ALA A 931 -21.14 30.67 7.55
N GLU A 932 -22.41 30.43 7.20
CA GLU A 932 -23.24 31.43 6.50
C GLU A 932 -23.56 32.57 7.48
N GLU A 933 -22.90 33.71 7.31
CA GLU A 933 -23.08 34.91 8.14
C GLU A 933 -23.32 36.14 7.26
N ASP A 934 -24.23 37.01 7.69
CA ASP A 934 -24.45 38.29 7.04
C ASP A 934 -23.30 39.26 7.34
N MET A 935 -22.70 39.78 6.26
CA MET A 935 -21.57 40.70 6.33
C MET A 935 -21.94 42.02 5.65
N VAL A 936 -21.53 43.13 6.27
CA VAL A 936 -21.56 44.47 5.67
C VAL A 936 -20.31 44.63 4.81
N ILE A 937 -20.49 44.88 3.51
CA ILE A 937 -19.43 45.15 2.55
C ILE A 937 -19.36 46.65 2.31
N ALA A 938 -18.19 47.25 2.57
CA ALA A 938 -17.94 48.66 2.34
C ALA A 938 -16.82 48.84 1.30
N ILE A 939 -17.11 49.60 0.24
CA ILE A 939 -16.18 49.97 -0.82
C ILE A 939 -16.09 51.48 -0.90
N THR A 940 -14.87 52.02 -0.81
CA THR A 940 -14.62 53.46 -0.86
C THR A 940 -14.35 53.96 -2.27
N ARG A 941 -14.48 55.27 -2.46
CA ARG A 941 -14.19 55.97 -3.72
C ARG A 941 -12.75 55.77 -4.19
N SER A 942 -11.79 55.71 -3.26
CA SER A 942 -10.38 55.42 -3.57
C SER A 942 -10.10 53.94 -3.85
N GLY A 943 -11.13 53.09 -3.82
CA GLY A 943 -11.06 51.68 -4.18
C GLY A 943 -10.66 50.76 -3.04
N TYR A 944 -10.83 51.15 -1.76
CA TYR A 944 -10.61 50.24 -0.63
C TYR A 944 -11.86 49.44 -0.34
N ILE A 945 -11.72 48.12 -0.17
CA ILE A 945 -12.80 47.19 0.13
C ILE A 945 -12.53 46.44 1.44
N LYS A 946 -13.59 46.23 2.23
CA LYS A 946 -13.58 45.38 3.43
C LYS A 946 -14.96 44.80 3.70
N ARG A 947 -14.99 43.68 4.41
CA ARG A 947 -16.20 43.11 5.02
C ARG A 947 -16.17 43.18 6.54
N LEU A 948 -17.33 43.38 7.16
CA LEU A 948 -17.53 43.51 8.61
C LEU A 948 -18.76 42.68 9.01
N PRO A 949 -18.75 41.94 10.13
CA PRO A 949 -19.97 41.25 10.59
C PRO A 949 -21.08 42.26 10.88
N VAL A 950 -22.33 41.94 10.50
CA VAL A 950 -23.50 42.82 10.76
C VAL A 950 -23.65 43.13 12.26
N THR A 951 -23.28 42.19 13.15
CA THR A 951 -23.27 42.39 14.61
C THR A 951 -22.38 43.54 15.08
N SER A 952 -21.39 43.96 14.28
CA SER A 952 -20.57 45.16 14.55
C SER A 952 -21.34 46.47 14.35
N TYR A 953 -22.53 46.42 13.75
CA TYR A 953 -23.52 47.47 13.58
C TYR A 953 -24.70 47.17 14.51
N ARG A 954 -24.66 47.68 15.75
CA ARG A 954 -25.76 47.53 16.71
C ARG A 954 -26.49 48.85 16.90
N GLU A 955 -27.82 48.80 16.85
CA GLU A 955 -28.78 49.88 17.06
C GLU A 955 -28.64 50.56 18.43
N GLN A 956 -28.92 51.86 18.48
CA GLN A 956 -29.20 52.59 19.71
C GLN A 956 -30.62 53.16 19.63
N ARG A 957 -31.49 52.79 20.57
CA ARG A 957 -32.90 53.26 20.65
C ARG A 957 -32.99 54.78 20.87
N ARG A 958 -34.10 55.36 20.38
CA ARG A 958 -34.55 56.76 20.44
C ARG A 958 -33.81 57.69 21.42
N GLY A 959 -33.20 58.76 20.88
CA GLY A 959 -32.76 59.93 21.65
C GLY A 959 -31.25 60.18 21.73
N GLY A 960 -30.42 59.43 20.99
CA GLY A 960 -28.97 59.62 20.93
C GLY A 960 -28.51 60.24 19.60
N ILE A 961 -27.55 61.18 19.67
CA ILE A 961 -26.88 61.81 18.53
C ILE A 961 -26.06 60.74 17.78
N GLY A 962 -26.20 60.69 16.44
CA GLY A 962 -25.80 59.60 15.56
C GLY A 962 -24.31 59.17 15.57
N VAL A 963 -24.10 57.89 15.23
CA VAL A 963 -22.77 57.27 15.13
C VAL A 963 -22.12 57.63 13.77
N MET A 964 -21.22 58.61 13.75
CA MET A 964 -20.08 58.66 12.80
C MET A 964 -18.93 57.81 13.38
N GLY A 965 -18.07 57.10 12.66
CA GLY A 965 -17.89 56.82 11.24
C GLY A 965 -16.85 55.67 11.16
N MET A 966 -16.78 54.94 10.04
CA MET A 966 -15.63 54.06 9.81
C MET A 966 -14.38 54.94 9.61
N ASP A 967 -13.21 54.52 10.10
CA ASP A 967 -11.96 55.22 9.78
C ASP A 967 -11.66 55.02 8.29
N LEU A 968 -11.80 56.09 7.51
CA LEU A 968 -11.49 56.14 6.08
C LEU A 968 -10.13 56.81 5.87
N LYS A 969 -9.61 56.76 4.64
CA LYS A 969 -8.47 57.58 4.26
C LYS A 969 -8.90 59.06 4.22
N ASP A 970 -7.98 59.99 4.49
CA ASP A 970 -8.29 61.42 4.41
C ASP A 970 -8.86 61.75 3.01
N GLU A 971 -9.97 62.49 2.98
CA GLU A 971 -10.77 62.83 1.78
C GLU A 971 -11.47 61.66 1.05
N ASP A 972 -11.54 60.47 1.66
CA ASP A 972 -12.23 59.30 1.10
C ASP A 972 -13.61 59.06 1.74
N TYR A 973 -14.55 58.51 0.97
CA TYR A 973 -15.91 58.22 1.41
C TYR A 973 -16.38 56.87 0.87
N ILE A 974 -17.41 56.29 1.48
CA ILE A 974 -17.98 55.00 1.07
C ILE A 974 -18.83 55.23 -0.20
N GLU A 975 -18.44 54.62 -1.32
CA GLU A 975 -19.14 54.67 -2.60
C GLU A 975 -20.16 53.53 -2.74
N HIS A 976 -19.89 52.36 -2.17
CA HIS A 976 -20.83 51.23 -2.09
C HIS A 976 -20.88 50.65 -0.68
N LEU A 977 -22.08 50.50 -0.13
CA LEU A 977 -22.35 49.85 1.15
C LEU A 977 -23.58 48.95 0.99
N PHE A 978 -23.43 47.65 1.26
CA PHE A 978 -24.54 46.69 1.20
C PHE A 978 -24.26 45.50 2.11
N VAL A 979 -25.30 44.74 2.43
CA VAL A 979 -25.21 43.49 3.19
C VAL A 979 -25.29 42.32 2.21
N ALA A 980 -24.38 41.36 2.38
CA ALA A 980 -24.43 40.10 1.64
C ALA A 980 -23.91 38.96 2.52
N SER A 981 -24.40 37.75 2.25
CA SER A 981 -23.98 36.53 2.94
C SER A 981 -22.54 36.19 2.55
N THR A 982 -21.78 35.56 3.45
CA THR A 982 -20.41 35.07 3.19
C THR A 982 -20.25 34.24 1.90
N HIS A 983 -21.33 33.60 1.45
CA HIS A 983 -21.37 32.73 0.28
C HIS A 983 -21.78 33.45 -1.00
N ASP A 984 -22.33 34.65 -0.89
CA ASP A 984 -22.77 35.44 -2.05
C ASP A 984 -21.57 35.85 -2.92
N TYR A 985 -21.80 35.93 -4.22
CA TYR A 985 -20.89 36.51 -5.18
C TYR A 985 -21.11 38.02 -5.30
N ILE A 986 -20.01 38.75 -5.43
CA ILE A 986 -20.00 40.17 -5.78
C ILE A 986 -19.39 40.32 -7.17
N LEU A 987 -20.17 40.87 -8.10
CA LEU A 987 -19.77 41.20 -9.46
C LEU A 987 -19.33 42.67 -9.54
N PHE A 988 -18.05 42.90 -9.86
CA PHE A 988 -17.45 44.24 -10.01
C PHE A 988 -17.39 44.62 -11.48
N PHE A 989 -18.20 45.59 -11.90
CA PHE A 989 -18.22 46.11 -13.27
C PHE A 989 -17.35 47.36 -13.39
N THR A 990 -16.44 47.38 -14.35
CA THR A 990 -15.45 48.47 -14.50
C THR A 990 -15.79 49.46 -15.62
N ASN A 991 -15.19 50.64 -15.59
CA ASN A 991 -15.33 51.69 -16.61
C ASN A 991 -15.01 51.21 -18.04
N VAL A 992 -14.10 50.24 -18.20
CA VAL A 992 -13.73 49.63 -19.48
C VAL A 992 -14.64 48.48 -19.92
N GLY A 993 -15.74 48.23 -19.20
CA GLY A 993 -16.77 47.26 -19.58
C GLY A 993 -16.43 45.80 -19.25
N LYS A 994 -15.48 45.55 -18.36
CA LYS A 994 -15.20 44.22 -17.80
C LYS A 994 -16.00 43.97 -16.53
N VAL A 995 -16.17 42.69 -16.21
CA VAL A 995 -16.68 42.23 -14.92
C VAL A 995 -15.73 41.22 -14.30
N TYR A 996 -15.52 41.41 -13.00
CA TYR A 996 -14.78 40.52 -12.12
C TYR A 996 -15.73 39.99 -11.05
N ARG A 997 -15.39 38.89 -10.39
CA ARG A 997 -16.20 38.30 -9.32
C ARG A 997 -15.30 37.90 -8.18
N LEU A 998 -15.75 38.14 -6.97
CA LEU A 998 -15.22 37.55 -5.75
C LEU A 998 -16.39 37.05 -4.91
N LYS A 999 -16.17 36.05 -4.07
CA LYS A 999 -17.10 35.72 -2.99
C LYS A 999 -16.91 36.67 -1.82
N VAL A 1000 -17.96 36.89 -1.05
CA VAL A 1000 -17.89 37.78 0.11
C VAL A 1000 -16.80 37.32 1.09
N HIS A 1001 -16.67 36.02 1.39
CA HIS A 1001 -15.65 35.54 2.33
C HIS A 1001 -14.19 35.80 1.88
N GLU A 1002 -13.94 35.93 0.57
CA GLU A 1002 -12.62 36.26 -0.02
C GLU A 1002 -12.23 37.72 0.23
N LEU A 1003 -13.20 38.58 0.56
CA LEU A 1003 -12.93 39.96 0.94
C LEU A 1003 -12.24 40.03 2.30
N PRO A 1004 -11.32 41.01 2.49
CA PRO A 1004 -10.59 41.14 3.75
C PRO A 1004 -11.55 41.46 4.90
N LEU A 1005 -11.53 40.62 5.93
CA LEU A 1005 -12.23 40.87 7.19
C LEU A 1005 -11.57 42.06 7.88
N GLY A 1006 -12.33 43.14 8.06
CA GLY A 1006 -11.87 44.35 8.72
C GLY A 1006 -12.48 44.52 10.11
N SER A 1007 -11.85 45.35 10.93
CA SER A 1007 -12.50 46.00 12.08
C SER A 1007 -13.00 47.40 11.70
N ARG A 1008 -13.82 48.02 12.55
CA ARG A 1008 -14.32 49.40 12.34
C ARG A 1008 -13.19 50.43 12.12
N GLN A 1009 -12.04 50.22 12.77
CA GLN A 1009 -10.84 51.08 12.70
C GLN A 1009 -9.93 50.77 11.50
N SER A 1010 -10.11 49.62 10.83
CA SER A 1010 -9.27 49.22 9.70
C SER A 1010 -9.72 49.89 8.40
N LYS A 1011 -8.76 50.40 7.60
CA LYS A 1011 -9.03 51.07 6.32
C LYS A 1011 -9.40 50.11 5.17
N GLY A 1012 -9.34 48.80 5.39
CA GLY A 1012 -9.54 47.77 4.35
C GLY A 1012 -8.33 47.60 3.43
N ARG A 1013 -8.50 46.93 2.29
CA ARG A 1013 -7.45 46.71 1.28
C ARG A 1013 -7.86 47.33 -0.05
N ALA A 1014 -6.91 47.92 -0.77
CA ALA A 1014 -7.18 48.41 -2.13
C ALA A 1014 -7.58 47.25 -3.06
N ILE A 1015 -8.68 47.41 -3.80
CA ILE A 1015 -9.29 46.40 -4.67
C ILE A 1015 -8.37 45.96 -5.82
N VAL A 1016 -7.48 46.85 -6.27
CA VAL A 1016 -6.44 46.56 -7.27
C VAL A 1016 -5.45 45.48 -6.80
N ASN A 1017 -5.37 45.21 -5.50
CA ASN A 1017 -4.56 44.12 -4.95
C ASN A 1017 -5.31 42.77 -4.91
N LEU A 1018 -6.63 42.79 -5.10
CA LEU A 1018 -7.49 41.60 -5.11
C LEU A 1018 -7.84 41.20 -6.55
N LEU A 1019 -8.01 42.19 -7.44
CA LEU A 1019 -8.40 42.01 -8.83
C LEU A 1019 -7.37 42.66 -9.77
N PRO A 1020 -6.96 41.98 -10.85
CA PRO A 1020 -5.95 42.49 -11.78
C PRO A 1020 -6.55 43.51 -12.75
N PHE A 1021 -6.74 44.73 -12.25
CA PHE A 1021 -7.18 45.87 -13.02
C PHE A 1021 -6.08 46.39 -13.95
N ARG A 1022 -6.47 46.89 -15.13
CA ARG A 1022 -5.56 47.64 -16.01
C ARG A 1022 -5.26 49.01 -15.39
N GLN A 1023 -4.23 49.68 -15.92
CA GLN A 1023 -3.96 51.07 -15.60
C GLN A 1023 -5.21 51.92 -15.94
N ASP A 1024 -5.63 52.75 -14.99
CA ASP A 1024 -6.83 53.61 -15.06
C ASP A 1024 -8.20 52.88 -15.12
N GLU A 1025 -8.24 51.58 -14.81
CA GLU A 1025 -9.47 50.80 -14.66
C GLU A 1025 -10.07 50.96 -13.25
N GLN A 1026 -11.35 51.35 -13.19
CA GLN A 1026 -12.07 51.66 -11.95
C GLN A 1026 -13.43 50.97 -11.91
N VAL A 1027 -13.87 50.54 -10.73
CA VAL A 1027 -15.22 50.00 -10.52
C VAL A 1027 -16.26 51.11 -10.69
N ARG A 1028 -17.32 50.81 -11.45
CA ARG A 1028 -18.44 51.73 -11.73
C ARG A 1028 -19.77 51.21 -11.19
N ALA A 1029 -19.92 49.90 -11.08
CA ALA A 1029 -21.09 49.28 -10.48
C ALA A 1029 -20.71 47.97 -9.79
N VAL A 1030 -21.45 47.66 -8.74
CA VAL A 1030 -21.32 46.42 -7.98
C VAL A 1030 -22.68 45.77 -7.92
N VAL A 1031 -22.73 44.47 -8.16
CA VAL A 1031 -23.96 43.67 -8.13
C VAL A 1031 -23.72 42.43 -7.28
N GLN A 1032 -24.58 42.19 -6.30
CA GLN A 1032 -24.55 40.98 -5.48
C GLN A 1032 -25.46 39.90 -6.08
N THR A 1033 -25.06 38.65 -5.97
CA THR A 1033 -25.84 37.49 -6.43
C THR A 1033 -25.37 36.21 -5.73
N ARG A 1034 -26.30 35.40 -5.24
CA ARG A 1034 -26.06 34.07 -4.68
C ARG A 1034 -26.04 33.02 -5.78
N ASP A 1035 -27.05 33.01 -6.63
CA ASP A 1035 -27.30 31.94 -7.61
C ASP A 1035 -27.64 32.44 -9.03
N PHE A 1036 -27.47 33.74 -9.29
CA PHE A 1036 -27.77 34.42 -10.56
C PHE A 1036 -29.26 34.41 -10.95
N SER A 1037 -30.16 34.20 -9.98
CA SER A 1037 -31.62 34.19 -10.19
C SER A 1037 -32.33 35.49 -9.76
N GLU A 1038 -31.64 36.40 -9.05
CA GLU A 1038 -32.25 37.57 -8.39
C GLU A 1038 -32.83 38.59 -9.38
N ALA A 1039 -32.34 38.59 -10.61
CA ALA A 1039 -32.88 39.39 -11.69
C ALA A 1039 -32.77 38.64 -13.01
N LYS A 1040 -33.72 38.89 -13.92
CA LYS A 1040 -33.69 38.28 -15.24
C LYS A 1040 -32.58 38.86 -16.11
N TYR A 1041 -32.41 40.19 -16.07
CA TYR A 1041 -31.44 40.90 -16.91
C TYR A 1041 -30.61 41.92 -16.13
N LEU A 1042 -29.40 42.17 -16.63
CA LEU A 1042 -28.58 43.34 -16.33
C LEU A 1042 -28.67 44.35 -17.47
N VAL A 1043 -29.01 45.59 -17.13
CA VAL A 1043 -29.06 46.73 -18.06
C VAL A 1043 -27.87 47.64 -17.82
N PHE A 1044 -27.07 47.85 -18.87
CA PHE A 1044 -25.85 48.65 -18.89
C PHE A 1044 -26.11 49.97 -19.60
N GLY A 1045 -25.55 51.07 -19.08
CA GLY A 1045 -25.55 52.38 -19.72
C GLY A 1045 -24.13 52.93 -19.86
N THR A 1046 -23.79 53.49 -21.03
CA THR A 1046 -22.49 54.12 -21.29
C THR A 1046 -22.57 55.63 -21.45
N LYS A 1047 -21.42 56.29 -21.31
CA LYS A 1047 -21.25 57.75 -21.38
C LYS A 1047 -21.70 58.34 -22.72
N LYS A 1048 -21.49 57.63 -23.84
CA LYS A 1048 -21.95 58.03 -25.18
C LYS A 1048 -23.42 57.66 -25.48
N GLY A 1049 -24.19 57.27 -24.47
CA GLY A 1049 -25.62 57.01 -24.59
C GLY A 1049 -25.95 55.65 -25.22
N VAL A 1050 -25.07 54.66 -25.07
CA VAL A 1050 -25.34 53.28 -25.46
C VAL A 1050 -26.00 52.55 -24.28
N VAL A 1051 -27.03 51.75 -24.57
CA VAL A 1051 -27.69 50.86 -23.62
C VAL A 1051 -27.52 49.42 -24.08
N LYS A 1052 -27.32 48.50 -23.14
CA LYS A 1052 -27.26 47.07 -23.42
C LYS A 1052 -28.02 46.30 -22.37
N LYS A 1053 -28.66 45.21 -22.78
CA LYS A 1053 -29.31 44.26 -21.90
C LYS A 1053 -28.71 42.87 -22.08
N THR A 1054 -28.36 42.20 -21.00
CA THR A 1054 -27.80 40.83 -20.98
C THR A 1054 -28.49 40.02 -19.89
N GLU A 1055 -28.68 38.72 -20.07
CA GLU A 1055 -29.20 37.84 -19.00
C GLU A 1055 -28.20 37.74 -17.85
N LEU A 1056 -28.69 37.78 -16.59
CA LEU A 1056 -27.83 37.67 -15.41
C LEU A 1056 -27.11 36.31 -15.36
N ALA A 1057 -27.82 35.23 -15.71
CA ALA A 1057 -27.28 33.87 -15.80
C ALA A 1057 -26.08 33.74 -16.76
N ALA A 1058 -25.94 34.63 -17.77
CA ALA A 1058 -24.80 34.62 -18.68
C ALA A 1058 -23.46 35.00 -17.99
N TYR A 1059 -23.52 35.48 -16.74
CA TYR A 1059 -22.37 35.77 -15.90
C TYR A 1059 -22.05 34.64 -14.91
N ASN A 1060 -22.88 33.58 -14.85
CA ASN A 1060 -22.58 32.34 -14.13
C ASN A 1060 -21.62 31.45 -14.95
N THR A 1061 -20.40 31.94 -15.15
CA THR A 1061 -19.35 31.21 -15.87
C THR A 1061 -18.06 31.22 -15.05
N PRO A 1062 -17.22 30.17 -15.11
CA PRO A 1062 -15.90 30.19 -14.48
C PRO A 1062 -15.08 31.37 -15.01
N LEU A 1063 -14.78 32.33 -14.14
CA LEU A 1063 -14.09 33.55 -14.52
C LEU A 1063 -12.59 33.30 -14.63
N LYS A 1064 -12.01 33.73 -15.76
CA LYS A 1064 -10.56 33.80 -15.93
C LYS A 1064 -10.00 34.92 -15.06
N ALA A 1065 -8.74 34.78 -14.63
CA ALA A 1065 -8.07 35.76 -13.78
C ALA A 1065 -8.12 37.19 -14.37
N ASP A 1066 -8.17 37.36 -15.69
CA ASP A 1066 -8.21 38.64 -16.37
C ASP A 1066 -9.60 39.31 -16.48
N GLY A 1067 -10.62 38.72 -15.87
CA GLY A 1067 -12.02 39.17 -15.94
C GLY A 1067 -12.66 38.92 -17.31
N ILE A 1068 -13.99 38.94 -17.38
CA ILE A 1068 -14.72 38.75 -18.64
C ILE A 1068 -15.28 40.07 -19.16
N ILE A 1069 -15.34 40.23 -20.48
CA ILE A 1069 -15.98 41.38 -21.11
C ILE A 1069 -17.48 41.30 -20.82
N ALA A 1070 -18.05 42.28 -20.14
CA ALA A 1070 -19.49 42.43 -19.86
C ALA A 1070 -20.20 43.26 -20.95
N ILE A 1071 -19.51 44.27 -21.48
CA ILE A 1071 -19.93 45.09 -22.61
C ILE A 1071 -18.68 45.52 -23.38
N LYS A 1072 -18.72 45.43 -24.71
CA LYS A 1072 -17.61 45.87 -25.55
C LYS A 1072 -17.64 47.38 -25.70
N MET A 1073 -16.70 48.07 -25.05
CA MET A 1073 -16.63 49.53 -25.08
C MET A 1073 -16.22 50.05 -26.46
N ARG A 1074 -16.84 51.17 -26.86
CA ARG A 1074 -16.44 51.92 -28.06
C ARG A 1074 -15.32 52.87 -27.70
N ASP A 1075 -14.53 53.28 -28.70
CA ASP A 1075 -13.40 54.18 -28.47
C ASP A 1075 -13.85 55.49 -27.81
N GLY A 1076 -13.17 55.88 -26.73
CA GLY A 1076 -13.52 57.02 -25.86
C GLY A 1076 -14.88 56.96 -25.15
N ASP A 1077 -15.47 55.78 -24.99
CA ASP A 1077 -16.71 55.55 -24.20
C ASP A 1077 -16.40 54.88 -22.86
N GLU A 1078 -17.22 55.13 -21.84
CA GLU A 1078 -17.06 54.58 -20.48
C GLU A 1078 -18.39 54.03 -19.95
N LEU A 1079 -18.32 52.96 -19.15
CA LEU A 1079 -19.48 52.44 -18.44
C LEU A 1079 -19.91 53.44 -17.35
N VAL A 1080 -21.20 53.79 -17.33
CA VAL A 1080 -21.79 54.75 -16.38
C VAL A 1080 -22.52 54.04 -15.25
N GLY A 1081 -23.15 52.90 -15.52
CA GLY A 1081 -23.83 52.11 -14.49
C GLY A 1081 -24.45 50.83 -15.03
N VAL A 1082 -24.77 49.94 -14.10
CA VAL A 1082 -25.44 48.66 -14.33
C VAL A 1082 -26.61 48.54 -13.35
N ARG A 1083 -27.77 48.05 -13.81
CA ARG A 1083 -28.97 47.86 -12.97
C ARG A 1083 -29.58 46.49 -13.23
N HIS A 1084 -30.15 45.91 -12.17
CA HIS A 1084 -31.07 44.78 -12.29
C HIS A 1084 -32.34 45.21 -13.04
N SER A 1085 -32.87 44.30 -13.83
CA SER A 1085 -34.11 44.48 -14.59
C SER A 1085 -34.89 43.17 -14.61
N SER A 1086 -36.19 43.26 -14.35
CA SER A 1086 -37.15 42.15 -14.29
C SER A 1086 -37.52 41.60 -15.67
N GLY A 1087 -37.32 42.38 -16.74
CA GLY A 1087 -37.79 42.09 -18.08
C GLY A 1087 -38.99 42.97 -18.52
N ASN A 1088 -39.60 43.69 -17.60
CA ASN A 1088 -40.77 44.56 -17.83
C ASN A 1088 -40.59 45.99 -17.28
N ASP A 1089 -39.35 46.43 -17.09
CA ASP A 1089 -39.06 47.73 -16.48
C ASP A 1089 -38.86 48.85 -17.51
N ASP A 1090 -39.06 50.11 -17.09
CA ASP A 1090 -38.63 51.26 -17.89
C ASP A 1090 -37.19 51.65 -17.55
N VAL A 1091 -36.37 51.83 -18.58
CA VAL A 1091 -35.01 52.34 -18.44
C VAL A 1091 -35.01 53.84 -18.61
N MET A 1092 -34.37 54.55 -17.67
CA MET A 1092 -34.18 55.99 -17.74
C MET A 1092 -32.69 56.35 -17.78
N MET A 1093 -32.29 57.08 -18.82
CA MET A 1093 -30.94 57.62 -18.96
C MET A 1093 -30.99 59.15 -18.90
N VAL A 1094 -30.05 59.75 -18.16
CA VAL A 1094 -29.99 61.20 -17.92
C VAL A 1094 -28.65 61.74 -18.40
N SER A 1095 -28.69 62.84 -19.15
CA SER A 1095 -27.51 63.52 -19.67
C SER A 1095 -27.08 64.72 -18.83
N ARG A 1096 -25.79 65.04 -18.91
CA ARG A 1096 -25.14 66.17 -18.23
C ARG A 1096 -25.77 67.52 -18.56
N LYS A 1097 -26.20 67.73 -19.81
CA LYS A 1097 -26.94 68.94 -20.24
C LYS A 1097 -28.44 68.92 -19.94
N GLY A 1098 -28.90 68.04 -19.05
CA GLY A 1098 -30.24 68.09 -18.50
C GLY A 1098 -31.33 67.53 -19.41
N GLN A 1099 -31.02 66.52 -20.22
CA GLN A 1099 -32.02 65.71 -20.92
C GLN A 1099 -32.22 64.37 -20.21
N ALA A 1100 -33.44 63.83 -20.22
CA ALA A 1100 -33.75 62.50 -19.71
C ALA A 1100 -34.57 61.73 -20.75
N VAL A 1101 -34.14 60.53 -21.13
CA VAL A 1101 -34.89 59.62 -21.99
C VAL A 1101 -35.43 58.48 -21.14
N ARG A 1102 -36.72 58.17 -21.28
CA ARG A 1102 -37.40 57.05 -20.63
C ARG A 1102 -37.98 56.17 -21.74
N PHE A 1103 -37.62 54.90 -21.77
CA PHE A 1103 -38.13 53.93 -22.74
C PHE A 1103 -38.28 52.56 -22.07
N HIS A 1104 -39.16 51.72 -22.60
CA HIS A 1104 -39.38 50.39 -22.04
C HIS A 1104 -38.20 49.48 -22.38
N GLU A 1105 -37.76 48.63 -21.45
CA GLU A 1105 -36.56 47.81 -21.64
C GLU A 1105 -36.68 46.82 -22.82
N SER A 1106 -37.90 46.47 -23.25
CA SER A 1106 -38.15 45.62 -24.43
C SER A 1106 -37.64 46.26 -25.72
N ASP A 1107 -37.53 47.59 -25.79
CA ASP A 1107 -37.00 48.31 -26.95
C ASP A 1107 -35.50 48.05 -27.16
N ALA A 1108 -34.81 47.54 -26.13
CA ALA A 1108 -33.46 47.01 -26.20
C ALA A 1108 -33.49 45.48 -26.07
N ARG A 1109 -33.27 44.78 -27.19
CA ARG A 1109 -33.20 43.31 -27.17
C ARG A 1109 -32.09 42.80 -26.24
N PRO A 1110 -32.28 41.66 -25.57
CA PRO A 1110 -31.19 40.94 -24.92
C PRO A 1110 -30.07 40.63 -25.92
N MET A 1111 -28.82 40.82 -25.51
CA MET A 1111 -27.64 40.55 -26.33
C MET A 1111 -26.62 39.75 -25.53
N GLY A 1112 -25.73 39.04 -26.24
CA GLY A 1112 -24.62 38.33 -25.61
C GLY A 1112 -23.63 39.26 -24.90
N ARG A 1113 -22.85 38.66 -24.01
CA ARG A 1113 -21.90 39.35 -23.13
C ARG A 1113 -20.82 40.14 -23.87
N ASP A 1114 -20.23 39.61 -24.93
CA ASP A 1114 -19.21 40.32 -25.73
C ASP A 1114 -19.81 41.13 -26.90
N THR A 1115 -20.73 42.04 -26.59
CA THR A 1115 -21.37 42.92 -27.58
C THR A 1115 -21.42 44.36 -27.07
N ALA A 1116 -21.48 45.32 -27.99
CA ALA A 1116 -21.37 46.75 -27.69
C ALA A 1116 -22.69 47.43 -27.30
N GLY A 1117 -23.85 46.77 -27.43
CA GLY A 1117 -25.16 47.37 -27.15
C GLY A 1117 -25.72 48.24 -28.28
N VAL A 1118 -26.89 48.83 -28.03
CA VAL A 1118 -27.66 49.67 -28.97
C VAL A 1118 -27.79 51.09 -28.44
N ARG A 1119 -28.05 52.09 -29.30
CA ARG A 1119 -28.17 53.48 -28.85
C ARG A 1119 -29.37 53.65 -27.91
N GLY A 1120 -29.16 53.99 -26.64
CA GLY A 1120 -30.22 54.26 -25.65
C GLY A 1120 -30.70 55.70 -25.67
N MET A 1121 -29.78 56.65 -25.85
CA MET A 1121 -30.04 58.09 -25.88
C MET A 1121 -29.26 58.75 -27.01
N LYS A 1122 -29.88 59.70 -27.73
CA LYS A 1122 -29.15 60.59 -28.65
C LYS A 1122 -28.62 61.78 -27.85
N LEU A 1123 -27.32 62.03 -27.94
CA LEU A 1123 -26.66 63.14 -27.26
C LEU A 1123 -26.39 64.28 -28.24
N ARG A 1124 -26.39 65.51 -27.71
CA ARG A 1124 -25.92 66.69 -28.44
C ARG A 1124 -24.38 66.76 -28.38
N PRO A 1125 -23.72 67.53 -29.27
CA PRO A 1125 -22.27 67.73 -29.18
C PRO A 1125 -21.85 68.24 -27.79
N GLY A 1126 -20.84 67.58 -27.21
CA GLY A 1126 -20.33 67.86 -25.86
C GLY A 1126 -21.30 67.54 -24.72
N ASP A 1127 -22.32 66.70 -24.95
CA ASP A 1127 -23.18 66.13 -23.90
C ASP A 1127 -22.82 64.66 -23.65
N GLU A 1128 -23.07 64.18 -22.44
CA GLU A 1128 -22.73 62.82 -22.00
C GLU A 1128 -23.80 62.29 -21.05
N VAL A 1129 -24.01 60.97 -21.04
CA VAL A 1129 -24.87 60.34 -20.04
C VAL A 1129 -24.13 60.25 -18.72
N ILE A 1130 -24.77 60.70 -17.65
CA ILE A 1130 -24.22 60.70 -16.28
C ILE A 1130 -24.89 59.66 -15.37
N ALA A 1131 -26.08 59.17 -15.75
CA ALA A 1131 -26.78 58.14 -14.99
C ALA A 1131 -27.69 57.28 -15.85
N ILE A 1132 -27.80 56.02 -15.46
CA ILE A 1132 -28.84 55.07 -15.86
C ILE A 1132 -29.55 54.55 -14.62
N ASN A 1133 -30.88 54.52 -14.65
CA ASN A 1133 -31.73 54.07 -13.55
C ASN A 1133 -32.92 53.27 -14.09
N ILE A 1134 -33.51 52.43 -13.25
CA ILE A 1134 -34.83 51.85 -13.49
C ILE A 1134 -35.89 52.87 -13.02
N ALA A 1135 -36.87 53.13 -13.87
CA ALA A 1135 -37.88 54.15 -13.65
C ALA A 1135 -39.21 53.53 -13.22
N GLU A 1136 -39.57 53.76 -11.97
CA GLU A 1136 -40.83 53.32 -11.36
C GLU A 1136 -41.75 54.55 -11.18
N ASN A 1137 -43.03 54.40 -11.52
CA ASN A 1137 -44.01 55.49 -11.56
C ASN A 1137 -44.18 56.20 -10.20
N ASP A 1138 -44.10 55.44 -9.11
CA ASP A 1138 -44.29 55.90 -7.74
C ASP A 1138 -43.06 56.61 -7.15
N ALA A 1139 -41.92 56.61 -7.85
CA ALA A 1139 -40.67 57.25 -7.43
C ALA A 1139 -40.43 58.63 -8.06
N ASP A 1140 -39.43 59.34 -7.54
CA ASP A 1140 -38.96 60.62 -8.06
C ASP A 1140 -37.57 60.50 -8.69
N LEU A 1141 -37.33 61.24 -9.78
CA LEU A 1141 -35.97 61.50 -10.27
C LEU A 1141 -35.39 62.73 -9.55
N LEU A 1142 -34.39 62.50 -8.72
CA LEU A 1142 -33.53 63.54 -8.15
C LEU A 1142 -32.39 63.87 -9.11
N VAL A 1143 -32.22 65.16 -9.40
CA VAL A 1143 -31.09 65.67 -10.19
C VAL A 1143 -30.38 66.79 -9.42
N VAL A 1144 -29.05 66.81 -9.49
CA VAL A 1144 -28.20 67.81 -8.82
C VAL A 1144 -27.14 68.35 -9.78
N THR A 1145 -26.94 69.68 -9.74
CA THR A 1145 -25.93 70.39 -10.53
C THR A 1145 -24.61 70.53 -9.80
N GLU A 1146 -23.54 70.76 -10.56
CA GLU A 1146 -22.18 70.97 -10.04
C GLU A 1146 -22.09 72.22 -9.14
N ASN A 1147 -22.98 73.22 -9.28
CA ASN A 1147 -23.02 74.39 -8.38
C ASN A 1147 -23.98 74.22 -7.18
N GLY A 1148 -24.34 72.98 -6.82
CA GLY A 1148 -25.08 72.70 -5.59
C GLY A 1148 -26.57 73.00 -5.65
N TYR A 1149 -27.19 72.98 -6.84
CA TYR A 1149 -28.64 73.10 -7.00
C TYR A 1149 -29.27 71.75 -7.31
N GLY A 1150 -30.37 71.43 -6.63
CA GLY A 1150 -31.05 70.14 -6.74
C GLY A 1150 -32.56 70.26 -6.85
N LYS A 1151 -33.18 69.24 -7.45
CA LYS A 1151 -34.63 69.08 -7.44
C LYS A 1151 -35.03 67.63 -7.62
N ARG A 1152 -36.23 67.29 -7.13
CA ARG A 1152 -36.90 66.01 -7.39
C ARG A 1152 -38.13 66.22 -8.28
N THR A 1153 -38.39 65.29 -9.19
CA THR A 1153 -39.57 65.33 -10.06
C THR A 1153 -40.13 63.93 -10.23
N ARG A 1154 -41.45 63.76 -10.10
CA ARG A 1154 -42.13 62.47 -10.28
C ARG A 1154 -41.76 61.82 -11.60
N ILE A 1155 -41.46 60.51 -11.56
CA ILE A 1155 -41.12 59.74 -12.75
C ILE A 1155 -42.28 59.75 -13.77
N ASP A 1156 -43.52 59.79 -13.31
CA ASP A 1156 -44.73 59.93 -14.14
C ASP A 1156 -44.77 61.19 -15.01
N ASP A 1157 -44.12 62.27 -14.60
CA ASP A 1157 -44.01 63.47 -15.43
C ASP A 1157 -43.13 63.23 -16.68
N TYR A 1158 -42.26 62.22 -16.64
CA TYR A 1158 -41.42 61.83 -17.76
C TYR A 1158 -42.17 60.85 -18.65
N ARG A 1159 -42.85 61.38 -19.67
CA ARG A 1159 -43.47 60.57 -20.72
C ARG A 1159 -42.48 59.57 -21.30
N ARG A 1160 -42.95 58.35 -21.56
CA ARG A 1160 -42.19 57.35 -22.34
C ARG A 1160 -41.94 57.91 -23.75
N THR A 1161 -40.70 57.80 -24.20
CA THR A 1161 -40.22 58.16 -25.52
C THR A 1161 -39.57 56.94 -26.16
N GLY A 1162 -39.39 56.92 -27.48
CA GLY A 1162 -38.65 55.82 -28.11
C GLY A 1162 -37.16 55.80 -27.70
N ARG A 1163 -36.60 54.59 -27.60
CA ARG A 1163 -35.16 54.37 -27.40
C ARG A 1163 -34.34 55.12 -28.47
N GLY A 1164 -33.31 55.85 -28.05
CA GLY A 1164 -32.44 56.64 -28.93
C GLY A 1164 -32.97 58.04 -29.25
N GLY A 1165 -34.04 58.50 -28.58
CA GLY A 1165 -34.47 59.89 -28.61
C GLY A 1165 -33.50 60.84 -27.91
N LEU A 1166 -33.65 62.15 -28.14
CA LEU A 1166 -32.92 63.20 -27.41
C LEU A 1166 -33.33 63.29 -25.93
N GLY A 1167 -34.46 62.68 -25.57
CA GLY A 1167 -35.08 62.82 -24.26
C GLY A 1167 -35.91 64.10 -24.13
N VAL A 1168 -36.46 64.28 -22.94
CA VAL A 1168 -37.20 65.46 -22.50
C VAL A 1168 -36.34 66.24 -21.51
N LYS A 1169 -36.53 67.56 -21.46
CA LYS A 1169 -35.77 68.43 -20.57
C LYS A 1169 -36.09 68.10 -19.11
N THR A 1170 -35.10 67.62 -18.36
CA THR A 1170 -35.23 67.28 -16.93
C THR A 1170 -34.89 68.45 -16.00
N VAL A 1171 -34.15 69.46 -16.46
CA VAL A 1171 -33.82 70.67 -15.68
C VAL A 1171 -33.59 71.86 -16.61
N ARG A 1172 -33.90 73.08 -16.16
CA ARG A 1172 -33.50 74.31 -16.85
C ARG A 1172 -32.12 74.75 -16.35
N LEU A 1173 -31.07 74.33 -17.06
CA LEU A 1173 -29.71 74.81 -16.81
C LEU A 1173 -29.58 76.29 -17.24
N ILE A 1174 -28.96 77.09 -16.38
CA ILE A 1174 -28.45 78.44 -16.65
C ILE A 1174 -26.97 78.44 -16.27
N GLU A 1175 -26.17 79.29 -16.92
CA GLU A 1175 -24.70 79.28 -16.79
C GLU A 1175 -24.23 79.39 -15.33
N GLU A 1176 -24.85 80.27 -14.53
CA GLU A 1176 -24.57 80.45 -13.10
C GLU A 1176 -24.79 79.19 -12.23
N ARG A 1177 -25.64 78.24 -12.65
CA ARG A 1177 -26.00 77.05 -11.86
C ARG A 1177 -25.28 75.78 -12.30
N GLY A 1178 -24.45 75.87 -13.33
CA GLY A 1178 -23.64 74.76 -13.85
C GLY A 1178 -24.45 73.63 -14.48
N GLN A 1179 -23.78 72.55 -14.83
CA GLN A 1179 -24.33 71.34 -15.45
C GLN A 1179 -24.74 70.29 -14.43
N LEU A 1180 -25.47 69.24 -14.85
CA LEU A 1180 -25.81 68.13 -13.95
C LEU A 1180 -24.59 67.26 -13.63
N VAL A 1181 -24.38 66.96 -12.36
CA VAL A 1181 -23.33 66.04 -11.90
C VAL A 1181 -23.90 64.72 -11.37
N GLY A 1182 -25.15 64.72 -10.89
CA GLY A 1182 -25.79 63.53 -10.33
C GLY A 1182 -27.25 63.41 -10.73
N ALA A 1183 -27.69 62.18 -10.99
CA ALA A 1183 -29.10 61.85 -11.20
C ALA A 1183 -29.44 60.44 -10.68
N ARG A 1184 -30.39 60.34 -9.75
CA ARG A 1184 -30.82 59.07 -9.13
C ARG A 1184 -32.32 59.03 -8.94
N VAL A 1185 -32.88 57.83 -9.07
CA VAL A 1185 -34.27 57.57 -8.69
C VAL A 1185 -34.29 57.36 -7.17
N VAL A 1186 -35.18 58.08 -6.50
CA VAL A 1186 -35.31 58.14 -5.04
C VAL A 1186 -36.78 58.04 -4.66
N ARG A 1187 -37.05 57.50 -3.47
CA ARG A 1187 -38.40 57.43 -2.88
C ARG A 1187 -38.46 58.38 -1.67
N ASP A 1188 -39.68 58.71 -1.24
CA ASP A 1188 -39.89 59.48 -0.01
C ASP A 1188 -39.33 58.67 1.18
N GLY A 1189 -38.70 59.34 2.17
CA GLY A 1189 -37.98 58.68 3.26
C GLY A 1189 -36.50 58.34 2.99
N TYR A 1190 -36.01 58.44 1.75
CA TYR A 1190 -34.58 58.27 1.47
C TYR A 1190 -33.78 59.47 2.01
N GLN A 1191 -32.51 59.24 2.36
CA GLN A 1191 -31.52 60.28 2.56
C GLN A 1191 -30.55 60.35 1.38
N ILE A 1192 -29.86 61.47 1.20
CA ILE A 1192 -28.78 61.61 0.22
C ILE A 1192 -27.53 62.21 0.86
N MET A 1193 -26.39 61.90 0.27
CA MET A 1193 -25.11 62.56 0.50
C MET A 1193 -24.64 63.28 -0.75
N LEU A 1194 -24.26 64.54 -0.59
CA LEU A 1194 -23.61 65.40 -1.58
C LEU A 1194 -22.19 65.70 -1.14
N ILE A 1195 -21.26 65.63 -2.08
CA ILE A 1195 -19.83 65.79 -1.80
C ILE A 1195 -19.28 66.86 -2.75
N SER A 1196 -18.51 67.81 -2.25
CA SER A 1196 -17.82 68.79 -3.09
C SER A 1196 -16.40 68.37 -3.46
N THR A 1197 -15.80 69.07 -4.44
CA THR A 1197 -14.40 68.91 -4.84
C THR A 1197 -13.41 69.34 -3.76
N ALA A 1198 -13.83 70.15 -2.78
CA ALA A 1198 -13.04 70.52 -1.61
C ALA A 1198 -13.25 69.58 -0.40
N GLY A 1199 -13.97 68.48 -0.58
CA GLY A 1199 -14.20 67.46 0.45
C GLY A 1199 -15.33 67.78 1.44
N THR A 1200 -16.12 68.83 1.22
CA THR A 1200 -17.31 69.11 2.05
C THR A 1200 -18.38 68.06 1.78
N VAL A 1201 -18.87 67.37 2.82
CA VAL A 1201 -19.95 66.37 2.71
C VAL A 1201 -21.21 66.87 3.40
N ILE A 1202 -22.35 66.84 2.71
CA ILE A 1202 -23.67 67.17 3.26
C ILE A 1202 -24.59 65.95 3.13
N ARG A 1203 -25.12 65.49 4.27
CA ARG A 1203 -26.18 64.47 4.34
C ARG A 1203 -27.51 65.15 4.64
N MET A 1204 -28.55 64.88 3.85
CA MET A 1204 -29.89 65.42 4.08
C MET A 1204 -30.99 64.44 3.64
N PRO A 1205 -32.16 64.44 4.31
CA PRO A 1205 -33.36 63.79 3.80
C PRO A 1205 -33.68 64.29 2.41
N VAL A 1206 -34.02 63.38 1.49
CA VAL A 1206 -34.40 63.78 0.14
C VAL A 1206 -35.67 64.64 0.20
N ASP A 1207 -36.51 64.46 1.22
CA ASP A 1207 -37.80 65.15 1.40
C ASP A 1207 -37.65 66.66 1.62
N ASP A 1208 -36.48 67.11 2.08
CA ASP A 1208 -36.13 68.53 2.18
C ASP A 1208 -35.86 69.16 0.79
N ILE A 1209 -35.63 68.34 -0.24
CA ILE A 1209 -35.44 68.80 -1.61
C ILE A 1209 -36.79 68.95 -2.28
N ARG A 1210 -37.13 70.19 -2.65
CA ARG A 1210 -38.43 70.53 -3.21
C ARG A 1210 -38.77 69.70 -4.47
N ARG A 1211 -39.97 69.12 -4.46
CA ARG A 1211 -40.61 68.51 -5.65
C ARG A 1211 -41.13 69.59 -6.60
N THR A 1212 -40.62 69.61 -7.82
CA THR A 1212 -40.98 70.59 -8.85
C THR A 1212 -41.12 69.92 -10.22
N SER A 1213 -41.79 70.61 -11.15
CA SER A 1213 -41.94 70.12 -12.52
C SER A 1213 -40.60 70.04 -13.26
N ARG A 1214 -40.54 69.24 -14.33
CA ARG A 1214 -39.31 68.91 -15.07
C ARG A 1214 -38.49 70.13 -15.50
N ALA A 1215 -39.09 71.11 -16.18
CA ALA A 1215 -38.36 72.24 -16.77
C ALA A 1215 -38.08 73.41 -15.80
N THR A 1216 -37.81 73.12 -14.53
CA THR A 1216 -37.47 74.12 -13.49
C THR A 1216 -35.98 74.10 -13.13
N GLN A 1217 -35.50 75.11 -12.41
CA GLN A 1217 -34.06 75.29 -12.09
C GLN A 1217 -33.61 74.61 -10.77
N GLY A 1218 -34.55 74.13 -9.95
CA GLY A 1218 -34.27 73.57 -8.63
C GLY A 1218 -33.92 74.61 -7.54
N VAL A 1219 -33.71 74.11 -6.33
CA VAL A 1219 -33.35 74.91 -5.14
C VAL A 1219 -31.89 74.64 -4.76
N SER A 1220 -31.25 75.54 -4.01
CA SER A 1220 -29.90 75.28 -3.49
C SER A 1220 -29.99 74.17 -2.45
N VAL A 1221 -29.26 73.08 -2.71
CA VAL A 1221 -29.15 71.90 -1.82
C VAL A 1221 -27.80 71.88 -1.11
N MET A 1222 -26.78 72.52 -1.71
CA MET A 1222 -25.45 72.68 -1.13
C MET A 1222 -24.93 74.09 -1.44
N LYS A 1223 -24.46 74.81 -0.41
CA LYS A 1223 -23.74 76.08 -0.59
C LYS A 1223 -22.25 75.79 -0.72
N LEU A 1224 -21.65 76.25 -1.81
CA LEU A 1224 -20.24 76.05 -2.13
C LEU A 1224 -19.45 77.31 -1.74
N ARG A 1225 -18.24 77.14 -1.21
CA ARG A 1225 -17.35 78.18 -0.70
C ARG A 1225 -16.41 78.66 -1.83
N GLY A 1226 -16.93 79.49 -2.72
CA GLY A 1226 -16.18 80.12 -3.82
C GLY A 1226 -16.45 79.50 -5.19
N ASP A 1227 -16.00 80.18 -6.25
CA ASP A 1227 -16.34 79.83 -7.64
C ASP A 1227 -15.62 78.58 -8.17
N ASP A 1228 -14.56 78.11 -7.50
CA ASP A 1228 -13.76 76.92 -7.87
C ASP A 1228 -14.24 75.61 -7.18
N GLU A 1229 -15.18 75.70 -6.23
CA GLU A 1229 -15.73 74.52 -5.54
C GLU A 1229 -16.99 74.02 -6.26
N HIS A 1230 -17.04 72.73 -6.59
CA HIS A 1230 -18.19 72.11 -7.28
C HIS A 1230 -18.63 70.84 -6.56
N VAL A 1231 -19.90 70.46 -6.66
CA VAL A 1231 -20.40 69.13 -6.26
C VAL A 1231 -19.77 68.10 -7.19
N SER A 1232 -19.08 67.12 -6.60
CA SER A 1232 -18.35 66.06 -7.29
C SER A 1232 -19.14 64.75 -7.35
N ALA A 1233 -19.99 64.45 -6.36
CA ALA A 1233 -20.75 63.21 -6.30
C ALA A 1233 -22.10 63.33 -5.55
N LEU A 1234 -23.01 62.40 -5.88
CA LEU A 1234 -24.32 62.22 -5.26
C LEU A 1234 -24.55 60.72 -4.98
N ALA A 1235 -24.84 60.37 -3.73
CA ALA A 1235 -25.14 59.00 -3.31
C ALA A 1235 -26.42 58.96 -2.45
N PRO A 1236 -27.44 58.14 -2.79
CA PRO A 1236 -28.58 57.90 -1.92
C PRO A 1236 -28.19 56.97 -0.75
N VAL A 1237 -28.79 57.20 0.40
CA VAL A 1237 -28.68 56.39 1.63
C VAL A 1237 -30.10 56.05 2.06
N VAL A 1238 -30.45 54.77 2.11
CA VAL A 1238 -31.75 54.32 2.61
C VAL A 1238 -31.65 54.22 4.13
N ASP A 1239 -32.56 54.88 4.88
CA ASP A 1239 -32.76 54.58 6.30
C ASP A 1239 -33.73 53.39 6.36
N GLU A 1240 -33.24 52.22 6.74
CA GLU A 1240 -34.09 51.06 7.06
C GLU A 1240 -34.68 51.27 8.46
N ASP A 1241 -35.75 52.05 8.55
CA ASP A 1241 -36.56 52.16 9.78
C ASP A 1241 -37.93 52.74 9.41
N LYS A 1242 -38.77 51.90 8.80
CA LYS A 1242 -40.25 51.95 8.74
C LYS A 1242 -40.71 51.01 7.63
N ASP A 1243 -40.85 49.73 7.95
CA ASP A 1243 -41.86 48.80 7.40
C ASP A 1243 -41.55 47.38 7.93
N GLU A 1244 -41.77 47.14 9.23
CA GLU A 1244 -41.97 45.78 9.74
C GLU A 1244 -43.48 45.53 9.91
N PRO A 1245 -44.06 44.48 9.31
CA PRO A 1245 -45.41 44.03 9.61
C PRO A 1245 -45.45 43.32 10.96
N GLU A 1246 -46.43 43.65 11.81
CA GLU A 1246 -46.67 42.98 13.10
C GLU A 1246 -46.86 41.46 12.93
N GLU A 1247 -45.95 40.67 13.49
CA GLU A 1247 -46.05 39.21 13.57
C GLU A 1247 -47.18 38.77 14.51
N SER A 1248 -48.12 37.99 13.97
CA SER A 1248 -49.14 37.28 14.74
C SER A 1248 -48.54 36.07 15.48
N ALA A 1249 -48.76 35.99 16.79
CA ALA A 1249 -48.25 34.93 17.67
C ALA A 1249 -48.82 33.53 17.34
N PRO A 1250 -48.02 32.45 17.43
CA PRO A 1250 -48.49 31.09 17.19
C PRO A 1250 -49.30 30.56 18.38
N GLY A 1251 -50.44 29.92 18.10
CA GLY A 1251 -51.29 29.24 19.09
C GLY A 1251 -50.63 27.98 19.66
N PRO A 1252 -51.07 27.50 20.86
CA PRO A 1252 -50.47 26.37 21.54
C PRO A 1252 -50.82 25.03 20.86
N PRO A 1253 -50.02 23.97 21.09
CA PRO A 1253 -50.18 22.69 20.41
C PRO A 1253 -51.28 21.85 21.05
N GLU A 1254 -52.05 21.12 20.24
CA GLU A 1254 -52.91 20.02 20.68
C GLU A 1254 -52.51 18.72 19.95
N ASP A 1255 -52.40 17.65 20.77
CA ASP A 1255 -52.13 16.21 20.57
C ASP A 1255 -51.80 15.61 19.19
#